data_AF-A0A0B0DBB8-F1
#
_entry.id   AF-A0A0B0DBB8-F1
#
_cell.length_a   1.000
_cell.length_b   1.000
_cell.length_c   1.000
_cell.angle_alpha   90.00
_cell.angle_beta   90.00
_cell.angle_gamma   90.00
#
_symmetry.space_group_name_H-M   'P 1'
#
loop_
_entity.id
_entity.type
_entity.pdbx_description
1 polymer ?
#
loop_
_entity_poly.entity_id
_entity_poly.type
_entity_poly.pdbx_seq_one_letter_code
_entity_poly.pdbx_strand_id
1 'polypeptide(L)'
;MARLLYRLGKSAASHAWAVILVWLAALALAVGGVAVSGVNLSNAITIPGTETQNLADRLKDELPEANRGTGRVVFFTEDGSEFTQAQKDGIAEALKATEDVDQVASTSNPFQTQQQLDDGRQQLRDGRQQLEQGEQALAQLRQNLPPGVSEQRILQQRGIDPQQIAQQKAQLEESERAMERMGDYRVVSQDGNSAISVVSFSVDQTSVESDTKSAVMDAIKDHPVDGVDAEFSQEIAQDISSLVGPAEIVGVIIAALVLLIMLRAMVPAVLPVLTALLGVAIATSATLAFSGVIDMMSVTPMLGVMLGLAVGIDYSLFVLNRHRQQLRRGMPVRESIGMAVGTAGTAVFFAALTVIVALVALNVTAIPFLGLMGTVAGVAVAIALLLTLTLTPALLSLAGRRVLPKKVRDAAPRQENIDEHDVPLHLRHPWITTLACAAVLIVLALPAQTMRLGLPDASTEPQDSTQYQAYQRIADDFGAGENGPLAVVVDLPEGLSDAEATDKMNTVADRLAQKDDVANVLPGVTTDDNTTGVIQVIPSSGPADAATEELVNNIRDLNGDLQASEDVHVGVAGTTAANIDVSHLLGEKLPLYLGVVLIISLLLLLMVFRSILVPVIATLGFLLSVLAAFGAVVAVYQWGWGGAVFGVHDPGPILSFLPTLMIGILFGLAMDYQLFLVSGMREAYAHGHPARQAVVYGFKAGRSVVTAAAIIMISVFAGFIFADMAMIRPIGFALAIGVLLDAFVVRMLLIPAVMRLLGGKAWWLPRWLDKILPHVDVEGESLAAQGAGQSGTVSAGDAAETAPVTGRHRAVSGKRRGDSGHGQHVGTAAAVATAGAAGAAGAAGVSGRTTSHGHRAGAGERTHGHVGNHRTAADHRATDHRGTAHRSTGQHRAAGAPVGPMADDDQHRGETAGAAENGGSREDAATPGTTGAQRRRGRHAAASTSTCIAEDRAAKPAADVIVRAADPVLRATNQALRVLPDVLDSEEKLLESLAVRGEEAAPHKAMHKRASFEKVMVAGYPVIVARPKAALTRADAPVVVHWHGGAYVNPMTTVHWRWIDALMQRTGATVVVPGYGLAPDHTVDEALELADGVWDLARSFGPRVFLSGDSAGGGLALAQAMRLRDADDFGVAGLILMAPWVDTTVTNPQIEAYRDADHMLGTDGARAAARWWAGTRDVTDPMVSPAFGDVRGLPRTFVLQGDRDMLYPDTMEFVAELVRANVDTTAVVCEGGPHVYALMVWSSRASEDLDHVVRWMNR
;
A
#
# COMPACT_ATOMS: atom_id res chain seq x y z
N MET A 1 -30.61 23.77 -4.53
CA MET A 1 -29.30 23.97 -3.87
C MET A 1 -28.38 24.87 -4.69
N ALA A 2 -28.07 24.50 -5.94
CA ALA A 2 -27.16 25.18 -6.89
C ALA A 2 -26.91 26.70 -6.72
N ARG A 3 -27.96 27.54 -6.65
CA ARG A 3 -27.83 29.02 -6.50
C ARG A 3 -27.11 29.47 -5.22
N LEU A 4 -27.21 28.72 -4.12
CA LEU A 4 -26.50 29.00 -2.87
C LEU A 4 -25.00 28.67 -3.03
N LEU A 5 -24.70 27.48 -3.56
CA LEU A 5 -23.33 27.00 -3.78
C LEU A 5 -22.59 27.86 -4.84
N TYR A 6 -23.27 28.32 -5.89
CA TYR A 6 -22.73 29.31 -6.83
C TYR A 6 -22.28 30.60 -6.11
N ARG A 7 -23.12 31.13 -5.20
CA ARG A 7 -22.80 32.35 -4.43
C ARG A 7 -21.65 32.10 -3.45
N LEU A 8 -21.63 30.95 -2.78
CA LEU A 8 -20.57 30.54 -1.87
C LEU A 8 -19.22 30.46 -2.59
N GLY A 9 -19.13 29.68 -3.67
CA GLY A 9 -17.91 29.54 -4.47
C GLY A 9 -17.42 30.86 -5.08
N LYS A 10 -18.34 31.72 -5.55
CA LYS A 10 -18.01 33.05 -6.09
C LYS A 10 -17.51 34.01 -5.00
N SER A 11 -18.04 33.93 -3.77
CA SER A 11 -17.58 34.71 -2.61
C SER A 11 -16.22 34.24 -2.08
N ALA A 12 -16.02 32.92 -1.98
CA ALA A 12 -14.74 32.34 -1.61
C ALA A 12 -13.64 32.71 -2.63
N ALA A 13 -13.98 32.71 -3.93
CA ALA A 13 -13.09 33.15 -4.99
C ALA A 13 -12.79 34.67 -4.97
N SER A 14 -13.65 35.52 -4.40
CA SER A 14 -13.34 36.95 -4.22
C SER A 14 -12.54 37.23 -2.95
N HIS A 15 -12.71 36.44 -1.90
CA HIS A 15 -12.10 36.64 -0.57
C HIS A 15 -11.04 35.56 -0.22
N ALA A 16 -10.31 35.06 -1.22
CA ALA A 16 -9.50 33.85 -1.12
C ALA A 16 -8.54 33.82 0.08
N TRP A 17 -7.83 34.92 0.37
CA TRP A 17 -6.93 35.01 1.52
C TRP A 17 -7.64 34.91 2.88
N ALA A 18 -8.85 35.47 3.02
CA ALA A 18 -9.62 35.34 4.26
C ALA A 18 -10.09 33.90 4.47
N VAL A 19 -10.49 33.19 3.41
CA VAL A 19 -10.86 31.77 3.49
C VAL A 19 -9.65 30.90 3.88
N ILE A 20 -8.48 31.16 3.32
CA ILE A 20 -7.23 30.47 3.69
C ILE A 20 -6.90 30.71 5.16
N LEU A 21 -6.95 31.97 5.63
CA LEU A 21 -6.65 32.31 7.03
C LEU A 21 -7.64 31.68 8.02
N VAL A 22 -8.92 31.58 7.68
CA VAL A 22 -9.93 30.90 8.52
C VAL A 22 -9.62 29.41 8.66
N TRP A 23 -9.23 28.72 7.58
CA TRP A 23 -8.88 27.29 7.65
C TRP A 23 -7.53 27.03 8.34
N LEU A 24 -6.55 27.93 8.19
CA LEU A 24 -5.30 27.86 8.96
C LEU A 24 -5.53 28.14 10.46
N ALA A 25 -6.45 29.04 10.81
CA ALA A 25 -6.87 29.25 12.20
C ALA A 25 -7.61 28.03 12.76
N ALA A 26 -8.44 27.35 11.96
CA ALA A 26 -9.09 26.10 12.36
C ALA A 26 -8.07 24.98 12.64
N LEU A 27 -7.04 24.84 11.81
CA LEU A 27 -5.91 23.92 12.07
C LEU A 27 -5.17 24.30 13.36
N ALA A 28 -4.82 25.57 13.55
CA ALA A 28 -4.11 26.03 14.74
C ALA A 28 -4.92 25.81 16.04
N LEU A 29 -6.25 25.97 15.98
CA LEU A 29 -7.15 25.65 17.09
C LEU A 29 -7.23 24.14 17.37
N ALA A 30 -7.28 23.31 16.33
CA ALA A 30 -7.30 21.85 16.47
C ALA A 30 -5.99 21.32 17.09
N VAL A 31 -4.83 21.73 16.54
CA VAL A 31 -3.50 21.37 17.06
C VAL A 31 -3.29 21.93 18.48
N GLY A 32 -3.75 23.16 18.75
CA GLY A 32 -3.74 23.74 20.09
C GLY A 32 -4.64 23.00 21.09
N GLY A 33 -5.70 22.35 20.62
CA GLY A 33 -6.54 21.45 21.42
C GLY A 33 -5.78 20.20 21.86
N VAL A 34 -5.08 19.52 20.93
CA VAL A 34 -4.23 18.35 21.25
C VAL A 34 -3.19 18.71 22.31
N ALA A 35 -2.54 19.86 22.16
CA ALA A 35 -1.51 20.34 23.10
C ALA A 35 -2.05 20.77 24.49
N VAL A 36 -3.37 20.76 24.70
CA VAL A 36 -4.03 21.09 25.99
C VAL A 36 -4.76 19.89 26.58
N SER A 37 -5.36 19.04 25.75
CA SER A 37 -6.13 17.86 26.17
C SER A 37 -5.32 16.55 26.17
N GLY A 38 -4.09 16.57 25.63
CA GLY A 38 -3.30 15.36 25.43
C GLY A 38 -3.83 14.49 24.28
N VAL A 39 -3.33 13.26 24.24
CA VAL A 39 -3.82 12.18 23.37
C VAL A 39 -4.07 10.97 24.25
N ASN A 40 -5.28 10.40 24.21
CA ASN A 40 -5.60 9.13 24.86
C ASN A 40 -6.29 8.22 23.85
N LEU A 41 -5.59 7.18 23.40
CA LEU A 41 -6.09 6.21 22.43
C LEU A 41 -5.90 4.81 23.01
N SER A 42 -6.92 3.97 22.89
CA SER A 42 -6.83 2.56 23.30
C SER A 42 -6.86 1.63 22.09
N ASN A 43 -6.49 0.37 22.30
CA ASN A 43 -6.76 -0.73 21.37
C ASN A 43 -7.82 -1.71 21.92
N ALA A 44 -8.22 -1.57 23.19
CA ALA A 44 -9.20 -2.43 23.83
C ALA A 44 -10.63 -2.16 23.30
N ILE A 45 -11.42 -3.22 23.14
CA ILE A 45 -12.80 -3.15 22.64
C ILE A 45 -13.78 -3.52 23.75
N THR A 46 -14.31 -2.50 24.44
CA THR A 46 -15.39 -2.69 25.43
C THR A 46 -16.76 -2.59 24.78
N ILE A 47 -17.69 -3.46 25.19
CA ILE A 47 -19.11 -3.39 24.80
C ILE A 47 -19.98 -3.55 26.05
N PRO A 48 -20.58 -2.46 26.57
CA PRO A 48 -21.47 -2.53 27.72
C PRO A 48 -22.65 -3.49 27.48
N GLY A 49 -22.86 -4.40 28.43
CA GLY A 49 -23.96 -5.37 28.41
C GLY A 49 -23.69 -6.68 27.64
N THR A 50 -22.44 -6.97 27.24
CA THR A 50 -22.04 -8.37 26.93
C THR A 50 -21.84 -9.16 28.22
N GLU A 51 -21.92 -10.49 28.14
CA GLU A 51 -21.63 -11.39 29.26
C GLU A 51 -20.22 -11.12 29.81
N THR A 52 -19.21 -11.13 28.93
CA THR A 52 -17.81 -10.92 29.33
C THR A 52 -17.58 -9.56 30.02
N GLN A 53 -18.21 -8.48 29.56
CA GLN A 53 -18.08 -7.17 30.22
C GLN A 53 -18.72 -7.17 31.60
N ASN A 54 -19.93 -7.74 31.75
CA ASN A 54 -20.60 -7.82 33.05
C ASN A 54 -19.79 -8.66 34.06
N LEU A 55 -19.12 -9.72 33.59
CA LEU A 55 -18.22 -10.54 34.40
C LEU A 55 -16.96 -9.77 34.81
N ALA A 56 -16.31 -9.06 33.87
CA ALA A 56 -15.13 -8.24 34.17
C ALA A 56 -15.45 -7.09 35.15
N ASP A 57 -16.58 -6.40 34.93
CA ASP A 57 -17.08 -5.34 35.81
C ASP A 57 -17.36 -5.87 37.24
N ARG A 58 -17.87 -7.10 37.37
CA ARG A 58 -18.12 -7.76 38.66
C ARG A 58 -16.84 -8.27 39.34
N LEU A 59 -15.94 -8.91 38.60
CA LEU A 59 -14.63 -9.32 39.13
C LEU A 59 -13.83 -8.11 39.63
N LYS A 60 -13.99 -6.92 39.03
CA LYS A 60 -13.37 -5.68 39.51
C LYS A 60 -13.77 -5.29 40.94
N ASP A 61 -14.98 -5.63 41.37
CA ASP A 61 -15.51 -5.33 42.70
C ASP A 61 -15.37 -6.53 43.67
N GLU A 62 -15.55 -7.77 43.21
CA GLU A 62 -15.57 -8.99 44.05
C GLU A 62 -14.22 -9.71 44.17
N LEU A 63 -13.44 -9.80 43.07
CA LEU A 63 -12.12 -10.44 43.02
C LEU A 63 -11.12 -9.53 42.27
N PRO A 64 -10.74 -8.36 42.81
CA PRO A 64 -9.99 -7.35 42.06
C PRO A 64 -8.66 -7.86 41.49
N GLU A 65 -8.06 -8.87 42.13
CA GLU A 65 -6.83 -9.50 41.69
C GLU A 65 -7.00 -10.33 40.40
N ALA A 66 -8.18 -10.92 40.20
CA ALA A 66 -8.53 -11.70 39.00
C ALA A 66 -8.95 -10.82 37.79
N ASN A 67 -9.16 -9.52 38.01
CA ASN A 67 -9.45 -8.54 36.96
C ASN A 67 -8.28 -7.58 36.67
N ARG A 68 -7.09 -7.87 37.21
CA ARG A 68 -5.86 -7.14 36.90
C ARG A 68 -5.46 -7.32 35.44
N GLY A 69 -4.89 -6.28 34.85
CA GLY A 69 -4.17 -6.40 33.60
C GLY A 69 -2.99 -7.37 33.74
N THR A 70 -2.68 -8.07 32.66
CA THR A 70 -1.52 -8.96 32.59
C THR A 70 -0.85 -8.84 31.23
N GLY A 71 0.46 -9.09 31.19
CA GLY A 71 1.23 -9.26 29.96
C GLY A 71 2.26 -10.36 30.13
N ARG A 72 2.66 -11.02 29.04
CA ARG A 72 3.63 -12.12 29.06
C ARG A 72 4.98 -11.65 28.51
N VAL A 73 6.07 -12.07 29.13
CA VAL A 73 7.44 -11.89 28.64
C VAL A 73 8.04 -13.27 28.44
N VAL A 74 8.53 -13.54 27.24
CA VAL A 74 9.08 -14.83 26.81
C VAL A 74 10.58 -14.70 26.70
N PHE A 75 11.31 -15.31 27.63
CA PHE A 75 12.78 -15.39 27.58
C PHE A 75 13.16 -16.65 26.84
N PHE A 76 14.23 -16.60 26.04
CA PHE A 76 14.81 -17.78 25.40
C PHE A 76 16.31 -17.65 25.16
N THR A 77 17.04 -18.76 25.18
CA THR A 77 18.47 -18.80 24.83
C THR A 77 18.69 -18.65 23.32
N GLU A 78 19.68 -17.85 22.90
CA GLU A 78 20.06 -17.68 21.49
C GLU A 78 20.47 -18.99 20.80
N ASP A 79 21.13 -19.90 21.53
CA ASP A 79 21.69 -21.16 21.00
C ASP A 79 20.77 -22.39 21.19
N GLY A 80 19.60 -22.20 21.81
CA GLY A 80 18.63 -23.26 22.11
C GLY A 80 19.04 -24.22 23.25
N SER A 81 20.03 -23.88 24.07
CA SER A 81 20.49 -24.70 25.20
C SER A 81 19.66 -24.51 26.48
N GLU A 82 19.76 -25.43 27.45
CA GLU A 82 19.06 -25.25 28.74
C GLU A 82 19.63 -24.05 29.52
N PHE A 83 18.77 -23.14 29.98
CA PHE A 83 19.17 -21.96 30.76
C PHE A 83 20.16 -22.31 31.89
N THR A 84 21.35 -21.71 31.85
CA THR A 84 22.33 -21.82 32.94
C THR A 84 21.84 -21.13 34.22
N GLN A 85 22.41 -21.48 35.38
CA GLN A 85 22.05 -20.81 36.64
C GLN A 85 22.30 -19.29 36.59
N ALA A 86 23.37 -18.85 35.92
CA ALA A 86 23.66 -17.42 35.77
C ALA A 86 22.58 -16.69 34.95
N GLN A 87 22.03 -17.33 33.92
CA GLN A 87 20.91 -16.79 33.15
C GLN A 87 19.61 -16.81 33.96
N LYS A 88 19.33 -17.90 34.71
CA LYS A 88 18.19 -18.00 35.64
C LYS A 88 18.22 -16.91 36.71
N ASP A 89 19.40 -16.59 37.25
CA ASP A 89 19.63 -15.51 38.22
C ASP A 89 19.49 -14.12 37.57
N GLY A 90 20.05 -13.91 36.37
CA GLY A 90 19.97 -12.64 35.63
C GLY A 90 18.53 -12.28 35.20
N ILE A 91 17.78 -13.26 34.70
CA ILE A 91 16.34 -13.11 34.39
C ILE A 91 15.57 -12.74 35.67
N ALA A 92 15.92 -13.32 36.83
CA ALA A 92 15.30 -12.95 38.09
C ALA A 92 15.60 -11.50 38.53
N GLU A 93 16.78 -10.96 38.20
CA GLU A 93 17.13 -9.57 38.47
C GLU A 93 16.42 -8.60 37.50
N ALA A 94 16.38 -8.92 36.19
CA ALA A 94 15.65 -8.15 35.19
C ALA A 94 14.13 -8.09 35.48
N LEU A 95 13.51 -9.24 35.79
CA LEU A 95 12.09 -9.29 36.17
C LEU A 95 11.81 -8.47 37.43
N LYS A 96 12.72 -8.44 38.39
CA LYS A 96 12.58 -7.62 39.59
C LYS A 96 12.66 -6.12 39.29
N ALA A 97 13.46 -5.69 38.31
CA ALA A 97 13.49 -4.29 37.88
C ALA A 97 12.13 -3.81 37.33
N THR A 98 11.27 -4.71 36.83
CA THR A 98 9.89 -4.35 36.43
C THR A 98 8.97 -4.02 37.61
N GLU A 99 9.28 -4.49 38.84
CA GLU A 99 8.48 -4.22 40.04
C GLU A 99 8.64 -2.76 40.55
N ASP A 100 9.68 -2.05 40.11
CA ASP A 100 9.88 -0.62 40.37
C ASP A 100 9.15 0.29 39.35
N VAL A 101 8.47 -0.27 38.34
CA VAL A 101 7.71 0.48 37.31
C VAL A 101 6.29 0.81 37.79
N ASP A 102 5.86 2.06 37.58
CA ASP A 102 4.52 2.49 38.00
C ASP A 102 3.39 1.68 37.32
N GLN A 103 2.30 1.50 38.03
CA GLN A 103 1.19 0.58 37.75
C GLN A 103 1.52 -0.93 37.76
N VAL A 104 2.78 -1.41 37.84
CA VAL A 104 3.06 -2.84 38.05
C VAL A 104 2.67 -3.25 39.48
N ALA A 105 2.07 -4.44 39.63
CA ALA A 105 1.65 -5.00 40.92
C ALA A 105 2.55 -6.14 41.39
N SER A 106 2.97 -7.02 40.48
CA SER A 106 3.89 -8.13 40.73
C SER A 106 4.34 -8.77 39.42
N THR A 107 5.51 -9.42 39.44
CA THR A 107 6.05 -10.14 38.27
C THR A 107 6.45 -11.56 38.65
N SER A 108 5.99 -12.57 37.90
CA SER A 108 6.23 -13.97 38.24
C SER A 108 7.63 -14.44 37.81
N ASN A 109 8.39 -15.06 38.71
CA ASN A 109 9.64 -15.74 38.34
C ASN A 109 9.36 -17.14 37.77
N PRO A 110 9.58 -17.41 36.47
CA PRO A 110 9.21 -18.69 35.85
C PRO A 110 9.91 -19.89 36.47
N PHE A 111 11.18 -19.75 36.84
CA PHE A 111 11.97 -20.86 37.40
C PHE A 111 11.49 -21.24 38.81
N GLN A 112 11.06 -20.25 39.62
CA GLN A 112 10.45 -20.52 40.93
C GLN A 112 9.07 -21.16 40.80
N THR A 113 8.23 -20.66 39.89
CA THR A 113 6.91 -21.24 39.62
C THR A 113 7.03 -22.67 39.06
N GLN A 114 7.98 -22.93 38.16
CA GLN A 114 8.25 -24.28 37.65
C GLN A 114 8.74 -25.22 38.76
N GLN A 115 9.66 -24.78 39.62
CA GLN A 115 10.11 -25.57 40.77
C GLN A 115 8.94 -25.92 41.71
N GLN A 116 7.99 -25.01 41.94
CA GLN A 116 6.79 -25.28 42.74
C GLN A 116 5.89 -26.34 42.11
N LEU A 117 5.68 -26.31 40.79
CA LEU A 117 4.92 -27.32 40.05
C LEU A 117 5.58 -28.71 40.16
N ASP A 118 6.91 -28.78 39.99
CA ASP A 118 7.63 -30.05 39.98
C ASP A 118 7.89 -30.61 41.38
N ASP A 119 8.05 -29.75 42.40
CA ASP A 119 8.00 -30.13 43.82
C ASP A 119 6.62 -30.67 44.20
N GLY A 120 5.53 -30.08 43.70
CA GLY A 120 4.16 -30.58 43.90
C GLY A 120 3.96 -31.96 43.27
N ARG A 121 4.36 -32.13 42.01
CA ARG A 121 4.38 -33.42 41.31
C ARG A 121 5.21 -34.46 42.07
N GLN A 122 6.35 -34.08 42.65
CA GLN A 122 7.20 -34.97 43.43
C GLN A 122 6.57 -35.36 44.77
N GLN A 123 6.00 -34.42 45.51
CA GLN A 123 5.29 -34.67 46.78
C GLN A 123 4.16 -35.68 46.61
N LEU A 124 3.46 -35.68 45.48
CA LEU A 124 2.41 -36.65 45.18
C LEU A 124 2.95 -38.05 44.85
N ARG A 125 4.06 -38.14 44.10
CA ARG A 125 4.76 -39.43 43.89
C ARG A 125 5.24 -40.04 45.20
N ASP A 126 5.75 -39.23 46.12
CA ASP A 126 6.23 -39.68 47.43
C ASP A 126 5.06 -39.98 48.40
N GLY A 127 3.98 -39.18 48.36
CA GLY A 127 2.76 -39.40 49.13
C GLY A 127 2.06 -40.70 48.75
N ARG A 128 1.98 -41.02 47.44
CA ARG A 128 1.46 -42.27 46.92
C ARG A 128 2.26 -43.48 47.41
N GLN A 129 3.59 -43.41 47.38
CA GLN A 129 4.45 -44.47 47.93
C GLN A 129 4.27 -44.65 49.45
N GLN A 130 4.08 -43.56 50.20
CA GLN A 130 3.79 -43.62 51.64
C GLN A 130 2.42 -44.25 51.92
N LEU A 131 1.40 -43.91 51.15
CA LEU A 131 0.06 -44.49 51.27
C LEU A 131 0.06 -46.00 50.96
N GLU A 132 0.72 -46.42 49.87
CA GLU A 132 0.85 -47.85 49.53
C GLU A 132 1.57 -48.63 50.64
N GLN A 133 2.61 -48.07 51.25
CA GLN A 133 3.29 -48.67 52.41
C GLN A 133 2.38 -48.74 53.64
N GLY A 134 1.59 -47.71 53.90
CA GLY A 134 0.60 -47.67 55.00
C GLY A 134 -0.52 -48.70 54.84
N GLU A 135 -1.12 -48.80 53.66
CA GLU A 135 -2.14 -49.80 53.35
C GLU A 135 -1.59 -51.23 53.43
N GLN A 136 -0.36 -51.47 52.92
CA GLN A 136 0.31 -52.76 53.05
C GLN A 136 0.60 -53.13 54.51
N ALA A 137 1.07 -52.19 55.33
CA ALA A 137 1.32 -52.42 56.75
C ALA A 137 0.03 -52.76 57.51
N LEU A 138 -1.08 -52.07 57.19
CA LEU A 138 -2.41 -52.34 57.74
C LEU A 138 -2.96 -53.71 57.29
N ALA A 139 -2.77 -54.08 56.02
CA ALA A 139 -3.17 -55.39 55.50
C ALA A 139 -2.37 -56.55 56.14
N GLN A 140 -1.05 -56.40 56.28
CA GLN A 140 -0.20 -57.37 56.97
C GLN A 140 -0.58 -57.51 58.45
N LEU A 141 -0.96 -56.40 59.12
CA LEU A 141 -1.43 -56.43 60.50
C LEU A 141 -2.74 -57.22 60.65
N ARG A 142 -3.68 -57.02 59.71
CA ARG A 142 -4.97 -57.74 59.66
C ARG A 142 -4.82 -59.24 59.41
N GLN A 143 -3.86 -59.65 58.58
CA GLN A 143 -3.59 -61.07 58.31
C GLN A 143 -2.93 -61.79 59.50
N ASN A 144 -2.14 -61.09 60.32
CA ASN A 144 -1.35 -61.69 61.42
C ASN A 144 -1.96 -61.48 62.82
N LEU A 145 -3.25 -61.15 62.91
CA LEU A 145 -3.92 -60.78 64.15
C LEU A 145 -4.23 -62.04 65.02
N PRO A 146 -3.68 -62.17 66.25
CA PRO A 146 -3.88 -63.37 67.05
C PRO A 146 -5.33 -63.52 67.56
N PRO A 147 -5.89 -64.74 67.65
CA PRO A 147 -7.24 -64.97 68.13
C PRO A 147 -7.50 -64.36 69.51
N GLY A 148 -8.48 -63.46 69.60
CA GLY A 148 -8.88 -62.78 70.84
C GLY A 148 -8.19 -61.44 71.13
N VAL A 149 -7.30 -60.95 70.25
CA VAL A 149 -6.69 -59.62 70.39
C VAL A 149 -7.47 -58.57 69.60
N SER A 150 -7.69 -57.39 70.20
CA SER A 150 -8.41 -56.26 69.58
C SER A 150 -7.50 -55.45 68.63
N GLU A 151 -7.84 -55.37 67.34
CA GLU A 151 -7.12 -54.62 66.29
C GLU A 151 -6.68 -53.21 66.74
N GLN A 152 -7.61 -52.42 67.28
CA GLN A 152 -7.35 -51.06 67.80
C GLN A 152 -6.20 -50.96 68.81
N ARG A 153 -5.96 -51.99 69.65
CA ARG A 153 -4.82 -51.96 70.58
C ARG A 153 -3.48 -52.20 69.90
N ILE A 154 -3.43 -53.00 68.83
CA ILE A 154 -2.18 -53.22 68.10
C ILE A 154 -1.88 -52.02 67.18
N LEU A 155 -2.93 -51.41 66.61
CA LEU A 155 -2.84 -50.13 65.89
C LEU A 155 -2.23 -49.03 66.78
N GLN A 156 -2.79 -48.80 67.97
CA GLN A 156 -2.24 -47.84 68.94
C GLN A 156 -0.80 -48.19 69.37
N GLN A 157 -0.47 -49.48 69.58
CA GLN A 157 0.91 -49.90 69.91
C GLN A 157 1.92 -49.71 68.77
N ARG A 158 1.48 -49.65 67.52
CA ARG A 158 2.33 -49.43 66.35
C ARG A 158 2.33 -47.99 65.83
N GLY A 159 1.51 -47.11 66.40
CA GLY A 159 1.32 -45.74 65.91
C GLY A 159 0.64 -45.66 64.54
N ILE A 160 -0.13 -46.69 64.16
CA ILE A 160 -0.85 -46.72 62.87
C ILE A 160 -2.29 -46.27 63.12
N ASP A 161 -2.68 -45.12 62.59
CA ASP A 161 -4.06 -44.62 62.65
C ASP A 161 -4.78 -44.81 61.29
N PRO A 162 -5.80 -45.68 61.20
CA PRO A 162 -6.61 -45.82 59.99
C PRO A 162 -7.36 -44.57 59.57
N GLN A 163 -7.67 -43.63 60.49
CA GLN A 163 -8.31 -42.36 60.13
C GLN A 163 -7.33 -41.44 59.43
N GLN A 164 -6.09 -41.35 59.91
CA GLN A 164 -5.03 -40.59 59.27
C GLN A 164 -4.71 -41.15 57.87
N ILE A 165 -4.62 -42.48 57.72
CA ILE A 165 -4.44 -43.12 56.40
C ILE A 165 -5.61 -42.79 55.45
N ALA A 166 -6.85 -42.80 55.94
CA ALA A 166 -8.01 -42.44 55.13
C ALA A 166 -8.05 -40.95 54.73
N GLN A 167 -7.59 -40.05 55.61
CA GLN A 167 -7.45 -38.62 55.31
C GLN A 167 -6.33 -38.36 54.29
N GLN A 168 -5.15 -38.97 54.49
CA GLN A 168 -4.05 -38.90 53.52
C GLN A 168 -4.47 -39.46 52.15
N LYS A 169 -5.30 -40.51 52.12
CA LYS A 169 -5.86 -41.05 50.90
C LYS A 169 -6.80 -40.08 50.19
N ALA A 170 -7.76 -39.50 50.91
CA ALA A 170 -8.68 -38.51 50.32
C ALA A 170 -7.94 -37.29 49.77
N GLN A 171 -6.99 -36.75 50.54
CA GLN A 171 -6.16 -35.61 50.13
C GLN A 171 -5.26 -35.96 48.92
N LEU A 172 -4.72 -37.19 48.86
CA LEU A 172 -3.96 -37.65 47.69
C LEU A 172 -4.87 -37.81 46.47
N GLU A 173 -6.05 -38.43 46.60
CA GLU A 173 -7.01 -38.61 45.49
C GLU A 173 -7.51 -37.26 44.93
N GLU A 174 -7.73 -36.26 45.78
CA GLU A 174 -8.04 -34.88 45.36
C GLU A 174 -6.86 -34.23 44.63
N SER A 175 -5.66 -34.34 45.19
CA SER A 175 -4.45 -33.71 44.61
C SER A 175 -3.99 -34.40 43.31
N GLU A 176 -4.20 -35.72 43.19
CA GLU A 176 -3.98 -36.46 41.93
C GLU A 176 -4.95 -35.99 40.84
N ARG A 177 -6.24 -35.76 41.15
CA ARG A 177 -7.18 -35.14 40.18
C ARG A 177 -6.78 -33.72 39.81
N ALA A 178 -6.37 -32.91 40.77
CA ALA A 178 -5.90 -31.55 40.50
C ALA A 178 -4.70 -31.55 39.53
N MET A 179 -3.75 -32.47 39.69
CA MET A 179 -2.66 -32.67 38.73
C MET A 179 -3.11 -33.29 37.40
N GLU A 180 -4.08 -34.20 37.39
CA GLU A 180 -4.61 -34.79 36.15
C GLU A 180 -5.29 -33.72 35.28
N ARG A 181 -6.02 -32.78 35.90
CA ARG A 181 -6.59 -31.59 35.24
C ARG A 181 -5.53 -30.59 34.76
N MET A 182 -4.45 -30.39 35.53
CA MET A 182 -3.34 -29.52 35.12
C MET A 182 -2.44 -30.17 34.06
N GLY A 183 -2.39 -31.50 33.98
CA GLY A 183 -1.59 -32.25 33.01
C GLY A 183 -0.12 -31.83 32.97
N ASP A 184 0.37 -31.64 31.74
CA ASP A 184 1.75 -31.27 31.44
C ASP A 184 2.02 -29.74 31.49
N TYR A 185 1.14 -28.95 32.12
CA TYR A 185 1.31 -27.49 32.29
C TYR A 185 2.67 -27.14 32.88
N ARG A 186 3.29 -26.08 32.35
CA ARG A 186 4.66 -25.65 32.64
C ARG A 186 4.82 -24.18 32.26
N VAL A 187 5.74 -23.49 32.94
CA VAL A 187 6.15 -22.12 32.59
C VAL A 187 7.62 -22.04 32.14
N VAL A 188 8.29 -23.20 32.11
CA VAL A 188 9.55 -23.44 31.41
C VAL A 188 9.34 -24.61 30.43
N SER A 189 9.92 -24.51 29.24
CA SER A 189 9.92 -25.50 28.14
C SER A 189 10.40 -26.91 28.55
N GLN A 190 10.19 -27.92 27.70
CA GLN A 190 10.59 -29.32 28.00
C GLN A 190 12.10 -29.56 27.97
N ASP A 191 12.79 -28.84 27.08
CA ASP A 191 14.24 -28.77 26.89
C ASP A 191 14.88 -27.63 27.70
N GLY A 192 14.08 -26.70 28.21
CA GLY A 192 14.50 -25.69 29.21
C GLY A 192 15.24 -24.50 28.62
N ASN A 193 15.06 -24.22 27.33
CA ASN A 193 15.64 -23.10 26.60
C ASN A 193 14.73 -21.86 26.52
N SER A 194 13.41 -22.04 26.59
CA SER A 194 12.37 -20.99 26.66
C SER A 194 11.63 -20.97 28.00
N ALA A 195 11.23 -19.79 28.49
CA ALA A 195 10.49 -19.59 29.75
C ALA A 195 9.53 -18.38 29.68
N ILE A 196 8.34 -18.51 30.28
CA ILE A 196 7.30 -17.47 30.27
C ILE A 196 7.15 -16.83 31.65
N SER A 197 7.38 -15.52 31.74
CA SER A 197 6.98 -14.69 32.88
C SER A 197 5.63 -13.98 32.59
N VAL A 198 4.84 -13.78 33.64
CA VAL A 198 3.66 -12.90 33.64
C VAL A 198 3.95 -11.67 34.49
N VAL A 199 3.79 -10.48 33.89
CA VAL A 199 3.74 -9.19 34.58
C VAL A 199 2.27 -8.89 34.87
N SER A 200 1.92 -8.65 36.14
CA SER A 200 0.57 -8.25 36.55
C SER A 200 0.54 -6.77 36.89
N PHE A 201 -0.45 -6.05 36.36
CA PHE A 201 -0.67 -4.63 36.61
C PHE A 201 -1.68 -4.41 37.74
N SER A 202 -1.56 -3.31 38.47
CA SER A 202 -2.44 -2.92 39.59
C SER A 202 -3.81 -2.38 39.15
N VAL A 203 -3.99 -2.15 37.85
CA VAL A 203 -5.21 -1.70 37.18
C VAL A 203 -5.67 -2.74 36.14
N ASP A 204 -6.90 -2.62 35.63
CA ASP A 204 -7.36 -3.49 34.54
C ASP A 204 -6.61 -3.24 33.22
N GLN A 205 -6.61 -4.22 32.33
CA GLN A 205 -5.85 -4.22 31.08
C GLN A 205 -6.14 -3.02 30.16
N THR A 206 -7.31 -2.39 30.30
CA THR A 206 -7.71 -1.23 29.48
C THR A 206 -7.20 0.10 30.03
N SER A 207 -6.81 0.12 31.31
CA SER A 207 -6.34 1.27 32.06
C SER A 207 -4.81 1.37 32.16
N VAL A 208 -4.07 0.37 31.67
CA VAL A 208 -2.59 0.35 31.73
C VAL A 208 -2.00 1.40 30.76
N GLU A 209 -1.25 2.35 31.30
CA GLU A 209 -0.69 3.48 30.52
C GLU A 209 0.41 3.05 29.53
N SER A 210 0.47 3.71 28.37
CA SER A 210 1.47 3.40 27.33
C SER A 210 2.91 3.67 27.78
N ASP A 211 3.10 4.65 28.66
CA ASP A 211 4.39 4.97 29.27
C ASP A 211 4.82 3.83 30.23
N THR A 212 3.89 3.26 31.02
CA THR A 212 4.13 2.06 31.84
C THR A 212 4.54 0.88 30.97
N LYS A 213 3.81 0.60 29.88
CA LYS A 213 4.12 -0.51 28.97
C LYS A 213 5.51 -0.38 28.34
N SER A 214 5.88 0.84 27.96
CA SER A 214 7.21 1.15 27.45
C SER A 214 8.28 0.92 28.53
N ALA A 215 8.06 1.45 29.74
CA ALA A 215 8.97 1.28 30.87
C ALA A 215 9.16 -0.19 31.31
N VAL A 216 8.15 -1.06 31.17
CA VAL A 216 8.31 -2.51 31.40
C VAL A 216 9.22 -3.15 30.34
N MET A 217 9.11 -2.76 29.07
CA MET A 217 10.02 -3.24 28.02
C MET A 217 11.45 -2.73 28.24
N ASP A 218 11.59 -1.44 28.55
CA ASP A 218 12.89 -0.81 28.77
C ASP A 218 13.56 -1.38 30.04
N ALA A 219 12.83 -1.63 31.13
CA ALA A 219 13.36 -2.23 32.35
C ALA A 219 13.97 -3.64 32.13
N ILE A 220 13.40 -4.44 31.22
CA ILE A 220 13.99 -5.72 30.81
C ILE A 220 15.20 -5.51 29.88
N LYS A 221 15.10 -4.61 28.89
CA LYS A 221 16.15 -4.37 27.89
C LYS A 221 17.41 -3.70 28.47
N ASP A 222 17.26 -2.89 29.52
CA ASP A 222 18.37 -2.28 30.28
C ASP A 222 19.08 -3.30 31.21
N HIS A 223 18.52 -4.50 31.40
CA HIS A 223 19.12 -5.61 32.14
C HIS A 223 19.36 -6.85 31.23
N PRO A 224 20.19 -6.72 30.18
CA PRO A 224 20.46 -7.82 29.26
C PRO A 224 21.18 -8.97 29.95
N VAL A 225 20.88 -10.20 29.52
CA VAL A 225 21.41 -11.45 30.08
C VAL A 225 22.18 -12.17 28.98
N ASP A 226 23.48 -12.43 29.18
CA ASP A 226 24.36 -13.01 28.16
C ASP A 226 23.78 -14.31 27.56
N GLY A 227 23.54 -14.32 26.24
CA GLY A 227 22.99 -15.47 25.51
C GLY A 227 21.48 -15.68 25.64
N VAL A 228 20.72 -14.70 26.17
CA VAL A 228 19.27 -14.76 26.35
C VAL A 228 18.60 -13.50 25.82
N ASP A 229 17.68 -13.69 24.87
CA ASP A 229 16.76 -12.67 24.38
C ASP A 229 15.42 -12.72 25.15
N ALA A 230 14.65 -11.63 25.06
CA ALA A 230 13.34 -11.49 25.68
C ALA A 230 12.35 -10.81 24.73
N GLU A 231 11.22 -11.47 24.45
CA GLU A 231 10.15 -10.97 23.58
C GLU A 231 8.85 -10.76 24.37
N PHE A 232 8.01 -9.82 23.94
CA PHE A 232 6.94 -9.24 24.74
C PHE A 232 5.58 -9.44 24.06
N SER A 233 4.58 -9.92 24.82
CA SER A 233 3.24 -10.16 24.28
C SER A 233 2.53 -8.86 23.88
N GLN A 234 1.48 -9.00 23.06
CA GLN A 234 0.73 -7.88 22.49
C GLN A 234 0.10 -6.96 23.56
N GLU A 235 -0.17 -7.51 24.75
CA GLU A 235 -0.62 -6.78 25.93
C GLU A 235 0.37 -5.71 26.39
N ILE A 236 1.68 -5.96 26.25
CA ILE A 236 2.76 -5.04 26.63
C ILE A 236 3.15 -4.20 25.41
N ALA A 237 3.58 -4.85 24.32
CA ALA A 237 4.32 -4.16 23.26
C ALA A 237 3.48 -3.37 22.24
N GLN A 238 2.16 -3.22 22.44
CA GLN A 238 1.32 -2.38 21.57
C GLN A 238 1.72 -0.89 21.61
N ASP A 239 2.59 -0.49 20.68
CA ASP A 239 2.89 0.92 20.42
C ASP A 239 1.75 1.63 19.64
N ILE A 240 1.59 2.93 19.91
CA ILE A 240 0.58 3.83 19.37
C ILE A 240 1.26 5.05 18.69
N SER A 241 2.60 5.15 18.72
CA SER A 241 3.36 6.36 18.35
C SER A 241 3.20 6.83 16.89
N SER A 242 2.87 5.94 15.96
CA SER A 242 2.99 6.16 14.51
C SER A 242 1.64 6.20 13.76
N LEU A 243 0.81 7.21 14.04
CA LEU A 243 -0.46 7.45 13.33
C LEU A 243 -0.36 7.73 11.81
N VAL A 244 0.84 7.86 11.23
CA VAL A 244 1.08 8.06 9.79
C VAL A 244 2.34 7.31 9.37
N GLY A 245 2.17 6.13 8.76
CA GLY A 245 3.28 5.29 8.31
C GLY A 245 3.88 5.69 6.94
N PRO A 246 5.07 5.19 6.57
CA PRO A 246 5.68 5.45 5.26
C PRO A 246 4.79 5.05 4.07
N ALA A 247 4.00 3.98 4.21
CA ALA A 247 3.10 3.49 3.17
C ALA A 247 1.99 4.48 2.80
N GLU A 248 1.51 5.29 3.75
CA GLU A 248 0.56 6.38 3.47
C GLU A 248 1.19 7.46 2.60
N ILE A 249 2.42 7.87 2.92
CA ILE A 249 3.18 8.87 2.18
C ILE A 249 3.38 8.40 0.73
N VAL A 250 3.67 7.11 0.53
CA VAL A 250 3.73 6.47 -0.80
C VAL A 250 2.37 6.54 -1.51
N GLY A 251 1.26 6.20 -0.85
CA GLY A 251 -0.09 6.33 -1.40
C GLY A 251 -0.44 7.75 -1.87
N VAL A 252 -0.08 8.77 -1.07
CA VAL A 252 -0.24 10.20 -1.41
C VAL A 252 0.64 10.62 -2.59
N ILE A 253 1.89 10.14 -2.65
CA ILE A 253 2.81 10.39 -3.78
C ILE A 253 2.25 9.78 -5.08
N ILE A 254 1.73 8.55 -5.03
CA ILE A 254 1.10 7.90 -6.19
C ILE A 254 -0.14 8.69 -6.63
N ALA A 255 -1.02 9.09 -5.71
CA ALA A 255 -2.18 9.93 -6.02
C ALA A 255 -1.78 11.26 -6.69
N ALA A 256 -0.74 11.94 -6.18
CA ALA A 256 -0.19 13.16 -6.77
C ALA A 256 0.39 12.93 -8.18
N LEU A 257 1.07 11.80 -8.41
CA LEU A 257 1.63 11.39 -9.70
C LEU A 257 0.53 11.07 -10.73
N VAL A 258 -0.53 10.36 -10.33
CA VAL A 258 -1.72 10.10 -11.16
C VAL A 258 -2.41 11.40 -11.56
N LEU A 259 -2.61 12.32 -10.60
CA LEU A 259 -3.13 13.67 -10.86
C LEU A 259 -2.24 14.44 -11.84
N LEU A 260 -0.91 14.38 -11.70
CA LEU A 260 0.04 15.07 -12.57
C LEU A 260 -0.04 14.56 -14.02
N ILE A 261 -0.05 13.24 -14.23
CA ILE A 261 -0.17 12.57 -15.54
C ILE A 261 -1.50 12.94 -16.21
N MET A 262 -2.59 12.89 -15.46
CA MET A 262 -3.95 13.12 -15.97
C MET A 262 -4.21 14.62 -16.26
N LEU A 263 -3.84 15.51 -15.34
CA LEU A 263 -4.12 16.94 -15.46
C LEU A 263 -3.11 17.70 -16.34
N ARG A 264 -1.91 17.11 -16.57
CA ARG A 264 -0.84 17.59 -17.46
C ARG A 264 -0.34 19.00 -17.13
N ALA A 265 -0.41 19.38 -15.85
CA ALA A 265 0.12 20.61 -15.29
C ALA A 265 0.25 20.46 -13.78
N MET A 266 1.31 21.01 -13.19
CA MET A 266 1.65 20.83 -11.77
C MET A 266 0.65 21.50 -10.81
N VAL A 267 0.34 22.79 -11.00
CA VAL A 267 -0.59 23.55 -10.15
C VAL A 267 -1.94 22.83 -9.93
N PRO A 268 -2.69 22.38 -10.97
CA PRO A 268 -3.95 21.68 -10.74
C PRO A 268 -3.79 20.27 -10.15
N ALA A 269 -2.60 19.66 -10.20
CA ALA A 269 -2.36 18.36 -9.56
C ALA A 269 -2.05 18.50 -8.05
N VAL A 270 -1.30 19.53 -7.66
CA VAL A 270 -0.98 19.82 -6.25
C VAL A 270 -2.21 20.31 -5.48
N LEU A 271 -3.12 21.05 -6.13
CA LEU A 271 -4.27 21.68 -5.44
C LEU A 271 -5.19 20.67 -4.71
N PRO A 272 -5.68 19.57 -5.35
CA PRO A 272 -6.48 18.56 -4.67
C PRO A 272 -5.80 17.94 -3.45
N VAL A 273 -4.53 17.54 -3.60
CA VAL A 273 -3.73 16.92 -2.54
C VAL A 273 -3.54 17.87 -1.37
N LEU A 274 -3.20 19.14 -1.63
CA LEU A 274 -3.05 20.17 -0.58
C LEU A 274 -4.37 20.42 0.17
N THR A 275 -5.52 20.42 -0.52
CA THR A 275 -6.83 20.57 0.15
C THR A 275 -7.23 19.35 0.95
N ALA A 276 -6.84 18.14 0.52
CA ALA A 276 -7.10 16.91 1.24
C ALA A 276 -6.22 16.77 2.48
N LEU A 277 -4.90 16.98 2.35
CA LEU A 277 -3.95 16.95 3.47
C LEU A 277 -4.30 17.95 4.56
N LEU A 278 -4.73 19.17 4.21
CA LEU A 278 -5.19 20.14 5.21
C LEU A 278 -6.51 19.70 5.87
N GLY A 279 -7.40 19.03 5.14
CA GLY A 279 -8.63 18.47 5.71
C GLY A 279 -8.38 17.31 6.67
N VAL A 280 -7.48 16.40 6.30
CA VAL A 280 -6.98 15.31 7.14
C VAL A 280 -6.32 15.87 8.40
N ALA A 281 -5.40 16.84 8.28
CA ALA A 281 -4.75 17.44 9.43
C ALA A 281 -5.75 18.07 10.41
N ILE A 282 -6.73 18.85 9.90
CA ILE A 282 -7.78 19.46 10.73
C ILE A 282 -8.66 18.38 11.38
N ALA A 283 -9.10 17.37 10.63
CA ALA A 283 -9.97 16.32 11.16
C ALA A 283 -9.25 15.44 12.19
N THR A 284 -7.99 15.08 11.93
CA THR A 284 -7.18 14.21 12.82
C THR A 284 -6.81 14.96 14.09
N SER A 285 -6.28 16.18 14.00
CA SER A 285 -5.99 16.99 15.20
C SER A 285 -7.25 17.34 16.00
N ALA A 286 -8.41 17.56 15.34
CA ALA A 286 -9.67 17.76 16.07
C ALA A 286 -10.13 16.48 16.78
N THR A 287 -9.95 15.31 16.16
CA THR A 287 -10.28 14.00 16.77
C THR A 287 -9.40 13.73 17.98
N LEU A 288 -8.07 13.88 17.82
CA LEU A 288 -7.09 13.74 18.89
C LEU A 288 -7.35 14.72 20.05
N ALA A 289 -7.75 15.96 19.76
CA ALA A 289 -8.11 16.94 20.80
C ALA A 289 -9.36 16.57 21.63
N PHE A 290 -10.24 15.70 21.11
CA PHE A 290 -11.36 15.13 21.87
C PHE A 290 -11.00 13.82 22.59
N SER A 291 -9.87 13.20 22.28
CA SER A 291 -9.50 11.87 22.82
C SER A 291 -9.28 11.86 24.33
N GLY A 292 -8.68 12.92 24.90
CA GLY A 292 -8.60 13.12 26.36
C GLY A 292 -9.93 13.41 27.09
N VAL A 293 -11.08 13.28 26.41
CA VAL A 293 -12.43 13.45 27.00
C VAL A 293 -13.43 12.39 26.49
N ILE A 294 -13.07 11.63 25.45
CA ILE A 294 -13.91 10.59 24.83
C ILE A 294 -12.98 9.45 24.43
N ASP A 295 -13.06 8.34 25.16
CA ASP A 295 -12.27 7.14 24.91
C ASP A 295 -12.52 6.64 23.48
N MET A 296 -11.45 6.45 22.72
CA MET A 296 -11.54 6.09 21.31
C MET A 296 -10.41 5.15 20.90
N MET A 297 -10.75 4.22 20.00
CA MET A 297 -9.77 3.24 19.51
C MET A 297 -8.79 3.92 18.53
N SER A 298 -7.52 3.51 18.53
CA SER A 298 -6.45 4.00 17.63
C SER A 298 -6.83 4.03 16.14
N VAL A 299 -7.62 3.04 15.70
CA VAL A 299 -8.16 2.91 14.34
C VAL A 299 -9.15 4.05 13.99
N THR A 300 -9.70 4.76 14.99
CA THR A 300 -10.74 5.81 14.80
C THR A 300 -10.21 7.07 14.10
N PRO A 301 -9.12 7.73 14.57
CA PRO A 301 -8.43 8.76 13.77
C PRO A 301 -7.98 8.27 12.39
N MET A 302 -7.46 7.03 12.30
CA MET A 302 -6.97 6.39 11.07
C MET A 302 -8.03 6.30 9.97
N LEU A 303 -9.27 5.91 10.31
CA LEU A 303 -10.40 5.97 9.38
C LEU A 303 -10.67 7.41 8.89
N GLY A 304 -10.49 8.41 9.76
CA GLY A 304 -10.58 9.83 9.41
C GLY A 304 -9.50 10.28 8.42
N VAL A 305 -8.26 9.81 8.58
CA VAL A 305 -7.13 10.03 7.66
C VAL A 305 -7.44 9.43 6.29
N MET A 306 -7.66 8.11 6.26
CA MET A 306 -7.86 7.32 5.04
C MET A 306 -9.04 7.84 4.20
N LEU A 307 -10.19 8.09 4.84
CA LEU A 307 -11.38 8.60 4.15
C LEU A 307 -11.26 10.08 3.81
N GLY A 308 -10.76 10.91 4.72
CA GLY A 308 -10.57 12.35 4.50
C GLY A 308 -9.66 12.63 3.31
N LEU A 309 -8.63 11.79 3.11
CA LEU A 309 -7.70 11.93 1.99
C LEU A 309 -8.32 11.49 0.66
N ALA A 310 -8.85 10.26 0.57
CA ALA A 310 -9.47 9.74 -0.65
C ALA A 310 -10.60 10.65 -1.13
N VAL A 311 -11.52 10.99 -0.24
CA VAL A 311 -12.70 11.82 -0.51
C VAL A 311 -12.32 13.28 -0.81
N GLY A 312 -11.37 13.85 -0.05
CA GLY A 312 -10.92 15.23 -0.23
C GLY A 312 -10.25 15.48 -1.58
N ILE A 313 -9.47 14.51 -2.09
CA ILE A 313 -8.85 14.60 -3.41
C ILE A 313 -9.92 14.52 -4.51
N ASP A 314 -10.84 13.56 -4.44
CA ASP A 314 -11.85 13.36 -5.48
C ASP A 314 -12.83 14.55 -5.58
N TYR A 315 -13.34 15.04 -4.45
CA TYR A 315 -14.29 16.16 -4.40
C TYR A 315 -13.69 17.45 -4.97
N SER A 316 -12.47 17.78 -4.58
CA SER A 316 -11.75 18.94 -5.11
C SER A 316 -11.38 18.76 -6.60
N LEU A 317 -11.04 17.54 -7.04
CA LEU A 317 -10.81 17.19 -8.44
C LEU A 317 -12.07 17.38 -9.31
N PHE A 318 -13.26 16.99 -8.86
CA PHE A 318 -14.50 17.18 -9.63
C PHE A 318 -14.80 18.67 -9.89
N VAL A 319 -14.69 19.52 -8.85
CA VAL A 319 -14.86 20.98 -8.98
C VAL A 319 -13.79 21.59 -9.89
N LEU A 320 -12.52 21.22 -9.70
CA LEU A 320 -11.38 21.63 -10.53
C LEU A 320 -11.56 21.24 -12.01
N ASN A 321 -12.04 20.02 -12.30
CA ASN A 321 -12.23 19.57 -13.66
C ASN A 321 -13.39 20.31 -14.35
N ARG A 322 -14.52 20.52 -13.66
CA ARG A 322 -15.64 21.34 -14.18
C ARG A 322 -15.18 22.77 -14.48
N HIS A 323 -14.40 23.36 -13.58
CA HIS A 323 -13.77 24.67 -13.79
C HIS A 323 -12.83 24.69 -15.01
N ARG A 324 -11.96 23.67 -15.17
CA ARG A 324 -11.07 23.52 -16.34
C ARG A 324 -11.84 23.37 -17.66
N GLN A 325 -12.95 22.61 -17.69
CA GLN A 325 -13.82 22.51 -18.86
C GLN A 325 -14.45 23.86 -19.23
N GLN A 326 -14.97 24.60 -18.24
CA GLN A 326 -15.58 25.91 -18.43
C GLN A 326 -14.56 26.97 -18.90
N LEU A 327 -13.32 26.96 -18.37
CA LEU A 327 -12.24 27.83 -18.86
C LEU A 327 -11.86 27.54 -20.33
N ARG A 328 -11.83 26.27 -20.76
CA ARG A 328 -11.57 25.90 -22.18
C ARG A 328 -12.65 26.42 -23.13
N ARG A 329 -13.87 26.63 -22.64
CA ARG A 329 -15.00 27.24 -23.36
C ARG A 329 -14.99 28.77 -23.30
N GLY A 330 -13.94 29.39 -22.74
CA GLY A 330 -13.74 30.85 -22.70
C GLY A 330 -14.35 31.58 -21.49
N MET A 331 -14.95 30.86 -20.54
CA MET A 331 -15.63 31.47 -19.39
C MET A 331 -14.66 32.26 -18.48
N PRO A 332 -15.02 33.45 -17.96
CA PRO A 332 -14.19 34.20 -17.01
C PRO A 332 -13.90 33.41 -15.73
N VAL A 333 -12.72 33.61 -15.12
CA VAL A 333 -12.22 32.78 -14.00
C VAL A 333 -13.19 32.72 -12.82
N ARG A 334 -13.58 33.87 -12.24
CA ARG A 334 -14.49 33.92 -11.07
C ARG A 334 -15.90 33.40 -11.39
N GLU A 335 -16.36 33.59 -12.63
CA GLU A 335 -17.65 33.10 -13.10
C GLU A 335 -17.64 31.58 -13.22
N SER A 336 -16.56 31.04 -13.79
CA SER A 336 -16.29 29.60 -13.91
C SER A 336 -16.13 28.94 -12.54
N ILE A 337 -15.49 29.57 -11.54
CA ILE A 337 -15.44 29.02 -10.18
C ILE A 337 -16.84 28.95 -9.56
N GLY A 338 -17.63 30.02 -9.67
CA GLY A 338 -19.03 30.02 -9.22
C GLY A 338 -19.89 28.95 -9.92
N MET A 339 -19.78 28.82 -11.24
CA MET A 339 -20.52 27.82 -12.02
C MET A 339 -20.04 26.38 -11.77
N ALA A 340 -18.77 26.16 -11.45
CA ALA A 340 -18.26 24.84 -11.06
C ALA A 340 -18.82 24.41 -9.70
N VAL A 341 -18.76 25.27 -8.68
CA VAL A 341 -19.29 24.99 -7.33
C VAL A 341 -20.84 24.92 -7.35
N GLY A 342 -21.50 25.72 -8.18
CA GLY A 342 -22.96 25.66 -8.36
C GLY A 342 -23.47 24.40 -9.07
N THR A 343 -22.65 23.73 -9.89
CA THR A 343 -23.01 22.51 -10.62
C THR A 343 -22.36 21.27 -10.01
N ALA A 344 -21.08 21.02 -10.30
CA ALA A 344 -20.32 19.89 -9.76
C ALA A 344 -20.27 19.91 -8.21
N GLY A 345 -20.18 21.09 -7.58
CA GLY A 345 -20.25 21.21 -6.13
C GLY A 345 -21.61 20.81 -5.53
N THR A 346 -22.71 20.86 -6.30
CA THR A 346 -24.01 20.32 -5.85
C THR A 346 -24.00 18.79 -5.88
N ALA A 347 -23.40 18.17 -6.91
CA ALA A 347 -23.23 16.71 -6.95
C ALA A 347 -22.32 16.23 -5.79
N VAL A 348 -21.18 16.89 -5.58
CA VAL A 348 -20.25 16.66 -4.45
C VAL A 348 -20.94 16.80 -3.09
N PHE A 349 -21.87 17.74 -2.93
CA PHE A 349 -22.63 17.88 -1.67
C PHE A 349 -23.53 16.66 -1.39
N PHE A 350 -24.20 16.11 -2.42
CA PHE A 350 -25.06 14.93 -2.22
C PHE A 350 -24.26 13.63 -2.07
N ALA A 351 -23.15 13.50 -2.79
CA ALA A 351 -22.11 12.48 -2.60
C ALA A 351 -21.65 12.41 -1.13
N ALA A 352 -21.14 13.54 -0.61
CA ALA A 352 -20.69 13.67 0.77
C ALA A 352 -21.81 13.36 1.76
N LEU A 353 -23.04 13.83 1.50
CA LEU A 353 -24.18 13.53 2.36
C LEU A 353 -24.53 12.04 2.38
N THR A 354 -24.41 11.31 1.27
CA THR A 354 -24.58 9.84 1.27
C THR A 354 -23.49 9.13 2.07
N VAL A 355 -22.22 9.55 1.97
CA VAL A 355 -21.12 9.01 2.79
C VAL A 355 -21.36 9.28 4.28
N ILE A 356 -21.60 10.54 4.65
CA ILE A 356 -21.83 10.96 6.05
C ILE A 356 -23.01 10.20 6.66
N VAL A 357 -24.12 10.05 5.93
CA VAL A 357 -25.31 9.34 6.42
C VAL A 357 -25.07 7.83 6.57
N ALA A 358 -24.31 7.20 5.66
CA ALA A 358 -23.96 5.78 5.79
C ALA A 358 -23.03 5.52 6.99
N LEU A 359 -22.08 6.41 7.26
CA LEU A 359 -21.18 6.33 8.41
C LEU A 359 -21.89 6.63 9.72
N VAL A 360 -22.68 7.72 9.81
CA VAL A 360 -23.46 8.05 11.02
C VAL A 360 -24.54 6.99 11.31
N ALA A 361 -25.03 6.25 10.32
CA ALA A 361 -25.93 5.11 10.52
C ALA A 361 -25.29 3.95 11.32
N LEU A 362 -23.96 3.91 11.51
CA LEU A 362 -23.31 2.91 12.37
C LEU A 362 -23.79 3.01 13.82
N ASN A 363 -24.19 4.20 14.29
CA ASN A 363 -24.82 4.40 15.60
C ASN A 363 -26.12 3.58 15.78
N VAL A 364 -26.78 3.15 14.70
CA VAL A 364 -28.01 2.32 14.76
C VAL A 364 -27.71 0.87 15.17
N THR A 365 -26.44 0.45 15.16
CA THR A 365 -26.02 -0.86 15.73
C THR A 365 -26.07 -0.89 17.26
N ALA A 366 -26.13 0.27 17.92
CA ALA A 366 -25.96 0.46 19.37
C ALA A 366 -24.60 0.01 19.93
N ILE A 367 -23.59 -0.24 19.09
CA ILE A 367 -22.22 -0.57 19.50
C ILE A 367 -21.42 0.74 19.63
N PRO A 368 -20.94 1.15 20.83
CA PRO A 368 -20.43 2.50 21.06
C PRO A 368 -19.23 2.89 20.21
N PHE A 369 -18.16 2.07 20.19
CA PHE A 369 -16.94 2.37 19.43
C PHE A 369 -17.22 2.48 17.93
N LEU A 370 -18.12 1.65 17.39
CA LEU A 370 -18.47 1.64 15.97
C LEU A 370 -19.33 2.85 15.58
N GLY A 371 -20.22 3.29 16.48
CA GLY A 371 -20.94 4.55 16.36
C GLY A 371 -20.01 5.76 16.40
N LEU A 372 -19.01 5.75 17.29
CA LEU A 372 -17.99 6.79 17.39
C LEU A 372 -17.11 6.85 16.12
N MET A 373 -16.61 5.71 15.66
CA MET A 373 -15.88 5.57 14.38
C MET A 373 -16.67 6.16 13.22
N GLY A 374 -17.93 5.77 13.05
CA GLY A 374 -18.81 6.30 12.01
C GLY A 374 -19.05 7.81 12.13
N THR A 375 -19.12 8.33 13.36
CA THR A 375 -19.32 9.76 13.62
C THR A 375 -18.06 10.58 13.31
N VAL A 376 -16.89 10.13 13.76
CA VAL A 376 -15.57 10.75 13.48
C VAL A 376 -15.29 10.73 11.97
N ALA A 377 -15.45 9.58 11.32
CA ALA A 377 -15.32 9.44 9.87
C ALA A 377 -16.29 10.35 9.10
N GLY A 378 -17.55 10.46 9.55
CA GLY A 378 -18.53 11.39 9.01
C GLY A 378 -18.12 12.86 9.18
N VAL A 379 -17.54 13.23 10.32
CA VAL A 379 -17.01 14.59 10.57
C VAL A 379 -15.80 14.89 9.66
N ALA A 380 -14.87 13.94 9.48
CA ALA A 380 -13.75 14.08 8.55
C ALA A 380 -14.22 14.34 7.11
N VAL A 381 -15.21 13.57 6.64
CA VAL A 381 -15.84 13.77 5.31
C VAL A 381 -16.58 15.11 5.22
N ALA A 382 -17.24 15.56 6.30
CA ALA A 382 -17.86 16.88 6.36
C ALA A 382 -16.84 18.02 6.27
N ILE A 383 -15.67 17.88 6.92
CA ILE A 383 -14.56 18.84 6.83
C ILE A 383 -14.01 18.87 5.39
N ALA A 384 -13.76 17.71 4.77
CA ALA A 384 -13.32 17.60 3.37
C ALA A 384 -14.33 18.22 2.37
N LEU A 385 -15.63 18.05 2.60
CA LEU A 385 -16.70 18.71 1.85
C LEU A 385 -16.64 20.24 2.01
N LEU A 386 -16.54 20.75 3.24
CA LEU A 386 -16.51 22.19 3.52
C LEU A 386 -15.26 22.85 2.90
N LEU A 387 -14.10 22.19 2.94
CA LEU A 387 -12.88 22.60 2.26
C LEU A 387 -13.03 22.57 0.74
N THR A 388 -13.73 21.59 0.17
CA THR A 388 -14.05 21.57 -1.27
C THR A 388 -14.98 22.72 -1.66
N LEU A 389 -15.98 23.05 -0.85
CA LEU A 389 -16.94 24.12 -1.15
C LEU A 389 -16.41 25.53 -0.87
N THR A 390 -15.30 25.68 -0.13
CA THR A 390 -14.75 27.00 0.27
C THR A 390 -13.26 27.19 -0.07
N LEU A 391 -12.37 26.32 0.39
CA LEU A 391 -10.93 26.48 0.18
C LEU A 391 -10.52 26.17 -1.27
N THR A 392 -11.07 25.12 -1.88
CA THR A 392 -10.82 24.83 -3.31
C THR A 392 -11.17 26.03 -4.22
N PRO A 393 -12.37 26.64 -4.17
CA PRO A 393 -12.66 27.83 -4.98
C PRO A 393 -11.80 29.06 -4.63
N ALA A 394 -11.34 29.21 -3.39
CA ALA A 394 -10.36 30.24 -3.02
C ALA A 394 -9.00 30.01 -3.73
N LEU A 395 -8.45 28.80 -3.63
CA LEU A 395 -7.17 28.44 -4.24
C LEU A 395 -7.22 28.44 -5.78
N LEU A 396 -8.33 28.00 -6.37
CA LEU A 396 -8.58 28.11 -7.82
C LEU A 396 -8.55 29.58 -8.29
N SER A 397 -9.00 30.53 -7.47
CA SER A 397 -8.94 31.97 -7.79
C SER A 397 -7.50 32.49 -7.82
N LEU A 398 -6.65 32.07 -6.87
CA LEU A 398 -5.23 32.42 -6.83
C LEU A 398 -4.41 31.74 -7.95
N ALA A 399 -4.77 30.51 -8.33
CA ALA A 399 -4.21 29.83 -9.49
C ALA A 399 -4.65 30.48 -10.81
N GLY A 400 -5.92 30.89 -10.92
CA GLY A 400 -6.50 31.49 -12.11
C GLY A 400 -6.28 30.64 -13.36
N ARG A 401 -5.91 31.26 -14.49
CA ARG A 401 -5.60 30.52 -15.74
C ARG A 401 -4.41 29.55 -15.62
N ARG A 402 -3.67 29.51 -14.50
CA ARG A 402 -2.56 28.55 -14.31
C ARG A 402 -3.03 27.09 -14.24
N VAL A 403 -4.30 26.83 -13.90
CA VAL A 403 -4.91 25.48 -13.88
C VAL A 403 -5.00 24.80 -15.26
N LEU A 404 -4.79 25.54 -16.35
CA LEU A 404 -4.65 24.99 -17.70
C LEU A 404 -3.17 24.86 -18.10
N PRO A 405 -2.76 23.83 -18.87
CA PRO A 405 -1.42 23.75 -19.45
C PRO A 405 -1.12 24.95 -20.36
N LYS A 406 0.12 25.45 -20.39
CA LYS A 406 0.50 26.66 -21.17
C LYS A 406 -0.07 26.64 -22.60
N LYS A 407 0.15 25.54 -23.35
CA LYS A 407 -0.31 25.32 -24.73
C LYS A 407 -1.84 25.40 -24.96
N VAL A 408 -2.65 25.46 -23.90
CA VAL A 408 -4.13 25.50 -23.95
C VAL A 408 -4.68 26.86 -23.50
N ARG A 409 -3.86 27.75 -22.94
CA ARG A 409 -4.29 29.08 -22.45
C ARG A 409 -4.55 30.08 -23.59
N ASP A 410 -3.82 29.90 -24.69
CA ASP A 410 -3.74 30.81 -25.82
C ASP A 410 -4.43 30.24 -27.08
N ALA A 411 -5.04 29.05 -26.95
CA ALA A 411 -5.80 28.39 -28.00
C ALA A 411 -7.25 28.95 -28.04
N ALA A 412 -7.81 29.09 -29.24
CA ALA A 412 -9.21 29.47 -29.42
C ALA A 412 -10.15 28.43 -28.76
N PRO A 413 -11.29 28.85 -28.17
CA PRO A 413 -12.22 27.94 -27.51
C PRO A 413 -12.80 26.95 -28.53
N ARG A 414 -12.48 25.67 -28.37
CA ARG A 414 -12.87 24.59 -29.27
C ARG A 414 -14.09 23.87 -28.71
N GLN A 415 -15.19 23.83 -29.48
CA GLN A 415 -16.28 22.91 -29.19
C GLN A 415 -15.80 21.47 -29.40
N GLU A 416 -15.99 20.62 -28.38
CA GLU A 416 -15.74 19.20 -28.45
C GLU A 416 -16.96 18.51 -29.09
N ASN A 417 -16.97 18.43 -30.41
CA ASN A 417 -17.93 17.59 -31.14
C ASN A 417 -17.64 16.14 -30.79
N ILE A 418 -18.55 15.48 -30.07
CA ILE A 418 -18.47 14.06 -29.76
C ILE A 418 -19.07 13.29 -30.95
N ASP A 419 -18.27 12.46 -31.64
CA ASP A 419 -18.76 11.64 -32.74
C ASP A 419 -19.89 10.70 -32.28
N GLU A 420 -21.08 10.92 -32.84
CA GLU A 420 -22.33 10.21 -32.51
C GLU A 420 -22.30 8.73 -32.94
N HIS A 421 -21.48 8.40 -33.94
CA HIS A 421 -21.47 7.08 -34.59
C HIS A 421 -20.53 6.06 -33.94
N ASP A 422 -19.56 6.50 -33.13
CA ASP A 422 -18.66 5.59 -32.42
C ASP A 422 -19.30 5.07 -31.12
N VAL A 423 -19.80 3.84 -31.13
CA VAL A 423 -20.29 3.14 -29.95
C VAL A 423 -19.18 2.22 -29.40
N PRO A 424 -18.75 2.35 -28.13
CA PRO A 424 -17.80 1.44 -27.48
C PRO A 424 -18.25 -0.03 -27.54
N LEU A 425 -17.29 -0.97 -27.68
CA LEU A 425 -17.59 -2.38 -27.92
C LEU A 425 -18.50 -3.02 -26.85
N HIS A 426 -18.23 -2.75 -25.56
CA HIS A 426 -19.04 -3.22 -24.43
C HIS A 426 -20.48 -2.64 -24.43
N LEU A 427 -20.73 -1.52 -25.11
CA LEU A 427 -22.09 -1.01 -25.32
C LEU A 427 -22.75 -1.58 -26.60
N ARG A 428 -22.02 -2.23 -27.52
CA ARG A 428 -22.63 -2.83 -28.73
C ARG A 428 -23.47 -4.06 -28.37
N HIS A 429 -22.95 -4.93 -27.49
CA HIS A 429 -23.60 -6.16 -27.05
C HIS A 429 -23.86 -6.15 -25.53
N PRO A 430 -24.72 -5.23 -25.03
CA PRO A 430 -24.80 -4.95 -23.60
C PRO A 430 -25.26 -6.15 -22.75
N TRP A 431 -26.03 -7.08 -23.32
CA TRP A 431 -26.41 -8.32 -22.61
C TRP A 431 -25.19 -9.23 -22.31
N ILE A 432 -24.20 -9.29 -23.21
CA ILE A 432 -22.95 -10.04 -22.98
C ILE A 432 -22.17 -9.36 -21.87
N THR A 433 -22.03 -8.04 -21.92
CA THR A 433 -21.34 -7.26 -20.88
C THR A 433 -22.02 -7.40 -19.51
N THR A 434 -23.34 -7.33 -19.44
CA THR A 434 -24.10 -7.56 -18.20
C THR A 434 -23.86 -8.95 -17.63
N LEU A 435 -23.93 -10.01 -18.45
CA LEU A 435 -23.69 -11.38 -17.99
C LEU A 435 -22.22 -11.62 -17.58
N ALA A 436 -21.26 -11.10 -18.34
CA ALA A 436 -19.84 -11.26 -18.04
C ALA A 436 -19.43 -10.53 -16.75
N CYS A 437 -19.87 -9.28 -16.56
CA CYS A 437 -19.64 -8.53 -15.32
C CYS A 437 -20.30 -9.20 -14.12
N ALA A 438 -21.55 -9.68 -14.27
CA ALA A 438 -22.23 -10.42 -13.20
C ALA A 438 -21.49 -11.74 -12.87
N ALA A 439 -21.07 -12.51 -13.87
CA ALA A 439 -20.35 -13.77 -13.65
C ALA A 439 -19.01 -13.57 -12.95
N VAL A 440 -18.21 -12.56 -13.36
CA VAL A 440 -16.93 -12.24 -12.70
C VAL A 440 -17.14 -11.86 -11.24
N LEU A 441 -18.10 -10.98 -10.94
CA LEU A 441 -18.36 -10.58 -9.56
C LEU A 441 -18.96 -11.72 -8.71
N ILE A 442 -19.83 -12.57 -9.29
CA ILE A 442 -20.36 -13.75 -8.58
C ILE A 442 -19.23 -14.73 -8.25
N VAL A 443 -18.31 -15.01 -9.17
CA VAL A 443 -17.16 -15.91 -8.92
C VAL A 443 -16.25 -15.34 -7.83
N LEU A 444 -15.93 -14.04 -7.88
CA LEU A 444 -15.17 -13.36 -6.82
C LEU A 444 -15.92 -13.30 -5.48
N ALA A 445 -17.25 -13.42 -5.47
CA ALA A 445 -18.06 -13.43 -4.26
C ALA A 445 -18.24 -14.81 -3.62
N LEU A 446 -17.81 -15.91 -4.26
CA LEU A 446 -17.97 -17.25 -3.70
C LEU A 446 -17.22 -17.46 -2.37
N PRO A 447 -15.97 -17.01 -2.18
CA PRO A 447 -15.26 -17.19 -0.90
C PRO A 447 -15.94 -16.48 0.28
N ALA A 448 -16.72 -15.42 0.04
CA ALA A 448 -17.44 -14.72 1.10
C ALA A 448 -18.47 -15.61 1.85
N GLN A 449 -18.82 -16.79 1.30
CA GLN A 449 -19.67 -17.78 1.96
C GLN A 449 -18.93 -18.56 3.06
N THR A 450 -17.60 -18.54 3.11
CA THR A 450 -16.78 -19.19 4.14
C THR A 450 -16.15 -18.19 5.12
N MET A 451 -16.61 -16.93 5.12
CA MET A 451 -16.10 -15.87 5.99
C MET A 451 -16.28 -16.24 7.48
N ARG A 452 -15.17 -16.41 8.21
CA ARG A 452 -15.17 -16.33 9.68
C ARG A 452 -14.94 -14.87 10.09
N LEU A 453 -15.58 -14.45 11.16
CA LEU A 453 -15.38 -13.14 11.78
C LEU A 453 -14.65 -13.32 13.11
N GLY A 454 -13.60 -12.53 13.32
CA GLY A 454 -12.82 -12.51 14.57
C GLY A 454 -12.08 -11.19 14.73
N LEU A 455 -11.50 -10.97 15.90
CA LEU A 455 -10.51 -9.90 16.09
C LEU A 455 -9.10 -10.50 15.90
N PRO A 456 -8.15 -9.78 15.28
CA PRO A 456 -6.80 -10.29 15.09
C PRO A 456 -6.07 -10.41 16.42
N ASP A 457 -5.31 -11.49 16.60
CA ASP A 457 -4.34 -11.66 17.66
C ASP A 457 -2.91 -11.40 17.13
N ALA A 458 -1.91 -11.64 17.99
CA ALA A 458 -0.51 -11.40 17.69
C ALA A 458 0.06 -12.26 16.54
N SER A 459 -0.59 -13.36 16.14
CA SER A 459 -0.18 -14.15 14.96
C SER A 459 -0.25 -13.37 13.64
N THR A 460 -0.96 -12.24 13.63
CA THR A 460 -1.21 -11.43 12.42
C THR A 460 -0.31 -10.19 12.30
N GLU A 461 0.46 -9.87 13.34
CA GLU A 461 1.40 -8.74 13.38
C GLU A 461 2.67 -9.06 12.53
N PRO A 462 3.57 -8.09 12.25
CA PRO A 462 4.75 -8.36 11.43
C PRO A 462 5.66 -9.45 12.01
N GLN A 463 6.32 -10.27 11.19
CA GLN A 463 7.10 -11.43 11.68
C GLN A 463 8.37 -11.05 12.45
N ASP A 464 8.85 -9.83 12.21
CA ASP A 464 9.92 -9.13 12.91
C ASP A 464 9.46 -8.44 14.21
N SER A 465 8.15 -8.44 14.49
CA SER A 465 7.58 -7.83 15.69
C SER A 465 7.71 -8.73 16.92
N THR A 466 7.97 -8.10 18.07
CA THR A 466 8.13 -8.79 19.36
C THR A 466 6.87 -9.56 19.78
N GLN A 467 5.69 -9.04 19.41
CA GLN A 467 4.38 -9.64 19.64
C GLN A 467 4.23 -10.98 18.90
N TYR A 468 4.61 -11.01 17.62
CA TYR A 468 4.57 -12.20 16.80
C TYR A 468 5.57 -13.26 17.29
N GLN A 469 6.81 -12.84 17.59
CA GLN A 469 7.83 -13.76 18.09
C GLN A 469 7.47 -14.35 19.45
N ALA A 470 6.93 -13.55 20.37
CA ALA A 470 6.40 -14.03 21.64
C ALA A 470 5.24 -15.03 21.42
N TYR A 471 4.29 -14.72 20.54
CA TYR A 471 3.14 -15.58 20.25
C TYR A 471 3.56 -16.95 19.69
N GLN A 472 4.45 -16.96 18.68
CA GLN A 472 4.87 -18.22 18.05
C GLN A 472 5.72 -19.07 19.01
N ARG A 473 6.60 -18.48 19.81
CA ARG A 473 7.35 -19.22 20.84
C ARG A 473 6.46 -19.81 21.93
N ILE A 474 5.43 -19.07 22.36
CA ILE A 474 4.39 -19.61 23.25
C ILE A 474 3.67 -20.79 22.57
N ALA A 475 3.32 -20.66 21.29
CA ALA A 475 2.61 -21.70 20.55
C ALA A 475 3.43 -22.99 20.32
N ASP A 476 4.72 -22.85 20.00
CA ASP A 476 5.65 -23.97 19.73
C ASP A 476 6.13 -24.66 21.02
N ASP A 477 6.57 -23.89 22.03
CA ASP A 477 7.25 -24.43 23.22
C ASP A 477 6.27 -24.83 24.35
N PHE A 478 5.06 -24.26 24.35
CA PHE A 478 4.05 -24.44 25.42
C PHE A 478 2.66 -24.85 24.91
N GLY A 479 2.29 -24.48 23.67
CA GLY A 479 1.03 -24.84 23.02
C GLY A 479 0.17 -23.62 22.67
N ALA A 480 -0.50 -23.66 21.51
CA ALA A 480 -1.17 -22.49 20.92
C ALA A 480 -2.19 -21.79 21.85
N GLY A 481 -2.93 -22.53 22.68
CA GLY A 481 -3.93 -21.98 23.60
C GLY A 481 -3.37 -21.20 24.80
N GLU A 482 -2.07 -21.30 25.08
CA GLU A 482 -1.41 -20.40 26.06
C GLU A 482 -1.42 -18.93 25.61
N ASN A 483 -1.58 -18.66 24.31
CA ASN A 483 -1.80 -17.29 23.83
C ASN A 483 -3.21 -16.74 24.12
N GLY A 484 -4.14 -17.54 24.64
CA GLY A 484 -5.54 -17.14 24.83
C GLY A 484 -6.32 -17.83 25.96
N PRO A 485 -5.76 -18.00 27.17
CA PRO A 485 -6.45 -18.70 28.27
C PRO A 485 -7.79 -18.05 28.65
N LEU A 486 -8.73 -18.89 29.03
CA LEU A 486 -10.10 -18.51 29.37
C LEU A 486 -10.25 -18.40 30.90
N ALA A 487 -10.83 -17.30 31.37
CA ALA A 487 -11.18 -17.12 32.78
C ALA A 487 -12.64 -17.55 32.98
N VAL A 488 -12.84 -18.76 33.51
CA VAL A 488 -14.18 -19.31 33.75
C VAL A 488 -14.64 -18.89 35.14
N VAL A 489 -15.61 -17.99 35.20
CA VAL A 489 -16.19 -17.46 36.44
C VAL A 489 -17.31 -18.39 36.90
N VAL A 490 -17.32 -18.73 38.18
CA VAL A 490 -18.24 -19.71 38.78
C VAL A 490 -19.03 -19.05 39.90
N ASP A 491 -20.35 -19.05 39.77
CA ASP A 491 -21.27 -18.54 40.79
C ASP A 491 -21.69 -19.68 41.71
N LEU A 492 -21.38 -19.52 42.99
CA LEU A 492 -21.59 -20.50 44.05
C LEU A 492 -22.75 -20.06 44.97
N PRO A 493 -23.61 -20.99 45.43
CA PRO A 493 -24.67 -20.69 46.39
C PRO A 493 -24.19 -19.98 47.67
N GLU A 494 -24.95 -18.99 48.15
CA GLU A 494 -24.66 -18.28 49.40
C GLU A 494 -24.55 -19.24 50.61
N GLY A 495 -23.52 -19.03 51.44
CA GLY A 495 -23.40 -19.67 52.76
C GLY A 495 -22.79 -21.07 52.80
N LEU A 496 -22.10 -21.49 51.72
CA LEU A 496 -21.25 -22.67 51.71
C LEU A 496 -20.04 -22.52 52.65
N SER A 497 -19.60 -23.63 53.25
CA SER A 497 -18.27 -23.68 53.87
C SER A 497 -17.18 -23.87 52.82
N ASP A 498 -15.94 -23.50 53.14
CA ASP A 498 -14.77 -23.54 52.24
C ASP A 498 -14.58 -24.93 51.58
N ALA A 499 -14.90 -26.00 52.31
CA ALA A 499 -14.84 -27.38 51.81
C ALA A 499 -15.95 -27.71 50.80
N GLU A 500 -17.16 -27.19 50.99
CA GLU A 500 -18.29 -27.38 50.06
C GLU A 500 -18.13 -26.49 48.81
N ALA A 501 -17.56 -25.30 48.97
CA ALA A 501 -17.15 -24.44 47.86
C ALA A 501 -16.03 -25.10 47.02
N THR A 502 -15.02 -25.67 47.68
CA THR A 502 -13.93 -26.41 47.03
C THR A 502 -14.44 -27.65 46.30
N ASP A 503 -15.35 -28.43 46.89
CA ASP A 503 -15.96 -29.61 46.24
C ASP A 503 -16.77 -29.24 44.98
N LYS A 504 -17.49 -28.11 45.01
CA LYS A 504 -18.19 -27.57 43.82
C LYS A 504 -17.23 -27.04 42.77
N MET A 505 -16.19 -26.29 43.15
CA MET A 505 -15.15 -25.81 42.23
C MET A 505 -14.41 -26.98 41.57
N ASN A 506 -14.08 -28.02 42.33
CA ASN A 506 -13.53 -29.28 41.82
C ASN A 506 -14.51 -29.96 40.84
N THR A 507 -15.80 -30.03 41.18
CA THR A 507 -16.84 -30.61 40.29
C THR A 507 -16.98 -29.84 38.98
N VAL A 508 -16.90 -28.51 38.99
CA VAL A 508 -16.89 -27.70 37.76
C VAL A 508 -15.59 -27.92 36.98
N ALA A 509 -14.42 -27.91 37.63
CA ALA A 509 -13.14 -28.17 36.98
C ALA A 509 -13.06 -29.56 36.34
N ASP A 510 -13.60 -30.60 37.00
CA ASP A 510 -13.72 -31.96 36.45
C ASP A 510 -14.61 -32.00 35.19
N ARG A 511 -15.63 -31.14 35.08
CA ARG A 511 -16.48 -31.01 33.88
C ARG A 511 -15.85 -30.18 32.76
N LEU A 512 -15.04 -29.18 33.11
CA LEU A 512 -14.27 -28.38 32.14
C LEU A 512 -13.18 -29.25 31.49
N ALA A 513 -12.43 -30.02 32.28
CA ALA A 513 -11.40 -30.94 31.78
C ALA A 513 -11.93 -32.12 30.93
N GLN A 514 -13.25 -32.29 30.83
CA GLN A 514 -13.91 -33.28 29.95
C GLN A 514 -14.40 -32.68 28.61
N LYS A 515 -14.12 -31.40 28.33
CA LYS A 515 -14.47 -30.75 27.07
C LYS A 515 -13.40 -31.01 26.00
N ASP A 516 -13.86 -31.22 24.77
CA ASP A 516 -12.98 -31.17 23.60
C ASP A 516 -12.30 -29.79 23.51
N ASP A 517 -11.07 -29.76 23.00
CA ASP A 517 -10.17 -28.59 22.93
C ASP A 517 -9.67 -28.01 24.28
N VAL A 518 -9.88 -28.66 25.43
CA VAL A 518 -9.21 -28.26 26.69
C VAL A 518 -7.87 -28.99 26.85
N ALA A 519 -6.77 -28.23 27.00
CA ALA A 519 -5.44 -28.78 27.27
C ALA A 519 -5.17 -28.90 28.77
N ASN A 520 -5.47 -27.85 29.55
CA ASN A 520 -5.21 -27.79 30.98
C ASN A 520 -6.31 -27.01 31.71
N VAL A 521 -6.64 -27.41 32.94
CA VAL A 521 -7.51 -26.66 33.86
C VAL A 521 -6.73 -26.43 35.15
N LEU A 522 -6.41 -25.18 35.44
CA LEU A 522 -5.63 -24.79 36.62
C LEU A 522 -6.53 -24.71 37.88
N PRO A 523 -5.96 -24.84 39.09
CA PRO A 523 -6.72 -24.69 40.33
C PRO A 523 -7.35 -23.29 40.42
N GLY A 524 -8.64 -23.25 40.71
CA GLY A 524 -9.36 -21.99 40.85
C GLY A 524 -9.20 -21.32 42.21
N VAL A 525 -9.49 -20.02 42.26
CA VAL A 525 -9.58 -19.21 43.49
C VAL A 525 -11.05 -18.86 43.78
N THR A 526 -11.39 -18.58 45.04
CA THR A 526 -12.72 -18.14 45.48
C THR A 526 -12.65 -16.86 46.32
N THR A 527 -13.78 -16.16 46.45
CA THR A 527 -13.96 -15.03 47.39
C THR A 527 -13.92 -15.48 48.85
N ASP A 528 -13.59 -14.54 49.75
CA ASP A 528 -13.65 -14.71 51.22
C ASP A 528 -15.04 -15.14 51.75
N ASP A 529 -16.10 -14.95 50.96
CA ASP A 529 -17.49 -15.33 51.28
C ASP A 529 -18.00 -16.58 50.52
N ASN A 530 -17.12 -17.22 49.73
CA ASN A 530 -17.40 -18.40 48.91
C ASN A 530 -18.55 -18.24 47.89
N THR A 531 -18.91 -17.02 47.48
CA THR A 531 -19.97 -16.77 46.47
C THR A 531 -19.48 -16.75 45.02
N THR A 532 -18.23 -16.36 44.77
CA THR A 532 -17.67 -16.25 43.42
C THR A 532 -16.33 -16.99 43.34
N GLY A 533 -16.15 -17.79 42.29
CA GLY A 533 -14.89 -18.46 41.96
C GLY A 533 -14.39 -18.13 40.56
N VAL A 534 -13.10 -18.32 40.31
CA VAL A 534 -12.47 -18.20 38.99
C VAL A 534 -11.57 -19.41 38.75
N ILE A 535 -11.81 -20.12 37.64
CA ILE A 535 -11.01 -21.26 37.15
C ILE A 535 -10.36 -20.85 35.83
N GLN A 536 -9.04 -20.99 35.70
CA GLN A 536 -8.33 -20.73 34.45
C GLN A 536 -8.29 -22.01 33.59
N VAL A 537 -8.78 -21.91 32.36
CA VAL A 537 -8.80 -23.00 31.37
C VAL A 537 -7.90 -22.62 30.20
N ILE A 538 -6.97 -23.49 29.85
CA ILE A 538 -6.06 -23.32 28.70
C ILE A 538 -6.58 -24.20 27.57
N PRO A 539 -6.99 -23.64 26.41
CA PRO A 539 -7.38 -24.41 25.24
C PRO A 539 -6.20 -25.18 24.62
N SER A 540 -6.50 -26.10 23.70
CA SER A 540 -5.50 -26.73 22.84
C SER A 540 -5.25 -25.92 21.56
N SER A 541 -6.27 -25.22 21.05
CA SER A 541 -6.19 -24.34 19.87
C SER A 541 -5.96 -22.86 20.23
N GLY A 542 -5.61 -22.02 19.24
CA GLY A 542 -5.29 -20.61 19.48
C GLY A 542 -6.52 -19.73 19.76
N PRO A 543 -6.35 -18.49 20.26
CA PRO A 543 -7.46 -17.58 20.53
C PRO A 543 -8.31 -17.21 19.30
N ALA A 544 -7.73 -17.21 18.09
CA ALA A 544 -8.47 -16.98 16.83
C ALA A 544 -9.07 -18.26 16.19
N ASP A 545 -8.82 -19.45 16.74
CA ASP A 545 -9.26 -20.71 16.14
C ASP A 545 -10.78 -20.96 16.25
N ALA A 546 -11.27 -21.88 15.42
CA ALA A 546 -12.67 -22.30 15.46
C ALA A 546 -12.98 -23.20 16.67
N ALA A 547 -11.99 -23.96 17.16
CA ALA A 547 -12.18 -24.86 18.29
C ALA A 547 -12.26 -24.08 19.62
N THR A 548 -11.45 -23.04 19.84
CA THR A 548 -11.62 -22.11 20.97
C THR A 548 -12.97 -21.39 20.94
N GLU A 549 -13.44 -20.96 19.76
CA GLU A 549 -14.79 -20.38 19.59
C GLU A 549 -15.89 -21.38 19.96
N GLU A 550 -15.77 -22.64 19.54
CA GLU A 550 -16.69 -23.72 19.90
C GLU A 550 -16.60 -24.11 21.39
N LEU A 551 -15.40 -24.08 21.99
CA LEU A 551 -15.14 -24.35 23.41
C LEU A 551 -15.83 -23.31 24.32
N VAL A 552 -15.70 -22.01 24.04
CA VAL A 552 -16.35 -20.95 24.84
C VAL A 552 -17.88 -21.14 24.84
N ASN A 553 -18.47 -21.45 23.69
CA ASN A 553 -19.90 -21.76 23.59
C ASN A 553 -20.24 -23.07 24.35
N ASN A 554 -19.45 -24.12 24.18
CA ASN A 554 -19.61 -25.39 24.88
C ASN A 554 -19.47 -25.29 26.41
N ILE A 555 -18.72 -24.32 26.94
CA ILE A 555 -18.66 -24.03 28.38
C ILE A 555 -19.93 -23.29 28.81
N ARG A 556 -20.38 -22.26 28.08
CA ARG A 556 -21.62 -21.52 28.39
C ARG A 556 -22.87 -22.40 28.35
N ASP A 557 -22.91 -23.39 27.46
CA ASP A 557 -23.99 -24.38 27.40
C ASP A 557 -24.05 -25.34 28.61
N LEU A 558 -22.97 -25.45 29.42
CA LEU A 558 -23.01 -26.22 30.67
C LEU A 558 -24.01 -25.67 31.69
N ASN A 559 -24.41 -24.40 31.60
CA ASN A 559 -25.32 -23.75 32.53
C ASN A 559 -26.66 -24.46 32.69
N GLY A 560 -27.17 -25.09 31.63
CA GLY A 560 -28.42 -25.86 31.69
C GLY A 560 -28.31 -27.10 32.58
N ASP A 561 -27.13 -27.73 32.61
CA ASP A 561 -26.85 -28.92 33.43
C ASP A 561 -26.39 -28.54 34.85
N LEU A 562 -25.47 -27.56 34.98
CA LEU A 562 -24.88 -27.17 36.27
C LEU A 562 -25.89 -26.51 37.21
N GLN A 563 -26.79 -25.67 36.71
CA GLN A 563 -27.89 -25.14 37.53
C GLN A 563 -28.87 -26.25 37.96
N ALA A 564 -29.02 -27.30 37.14
CA ALA A 564 -29.95 -28.40 37.39
C ALA A 564 -29.39 -29.49 38.34
N SER A 565 -28.06 -29.68 38.40
CA SER A 565 -27.42 -30.63 39.31
C SER A 565 -26.81 -30.00 40.55
N GLU A 566 -26.16 -28.83 40.43
CA GLU A 566 -25.34 -28.22 41.48
C GLU A 566 -25.85 -26.88 42.00
N ASP A 567 -26.86 -26.28 41.35
CA ASP A 567 -27.30 -24.89 41.57
C ASP A 567 -26.18 -23.84 41.36
N VAL A 568 -25.30 -24.13 40.39
CA VAL A 568 -24.12 -23.32 40.03
C VAL A 568 -24.31 -22.73 38.63
N HIS A 569 -23.99 -21.45 38.48
CA HIS A 569 -23.91 -20.76 37.18
C HIS A 569 -22.44 -20.53 36.79
N VAL A 570 -22.15 -20.51 35.49
CA VAL A 570 -20.79 -20.40 34.94
C VAL A 570 -20.78 -19.41 33.77
N GLY A 571 -19.97 -18.37 33.89
CA GLY A 571 -19.69 -17.41 32.82
C GLY A 571 -18.28 -17.59 32.25
N VAL A 572 -18.04 -17.14 31.02
CA VAL A 572 -16.69 -17.16 30.42
C VAL A 572 -16.22 -15.75 30.14
N ALA A 573 -15.07 -15.40 30.71
CA ALA A 573 -14.40 -14.11 30.61
C ALA A 573 -12.94 -14.26 30.10
N GLY A 574 -12.22 -13.13 30.05
CA GLY A 574 -10.91 -13.01 29.40
C GLY A 574 -10.99 -12.39 28.00
N THR A 575 -9.84 -12.02 27.45
CA THR A 575 -9.73 -11.33 26.14
C THR A 575 -10.31 -12.15 25.00
N THR A 576 -10.03 -13.45 24.95
CA THR A 576 -10.56 -14.40 23.97
C THR A 576 -12.10 -14.42 23.97
N ALA A 577 -12.73 -14.54 25.14
CA ALA A 577 -14.19 -14.56 25.28
C ALA A 577 -14.82 -13.20 24.91
N ALA A 578 -14.18 -12.08 25.27
CA ALA A 578 -14.60 -10.75 24.86
C ALA A 578 -14.55 -10.61 23.33
N ASN A 579 -13.49 -11.09 22.68
CA ASN A 579 -13.34 -11.05 21.23
C ASN A 579 -14.42 -11.87 20.50
N ILE A 580 -14.83 -13.00 21.06
CA ILE A 580 -15.94 -13.83 20.55
C ILE A 580 -17.29 -13.10 20.73
N ASP A 581 -17.58 -12.54 21.92
CA ASP A 581 -18.80 -11.76 22.19
C ASP A 581 -18.95 -10.56 21.23
N VAL A 582 -17.87 -9.80 21.04
CA VAL A 582 -17.78 -8.69 20.10
C VAL A 582 -18.12 -9.15 18.67
N SER A 583 -17.55 -10.28 18.26
CA SER A 583 -17.70 -10.83 16.91
C SER A 583 -19.11 -11.33 16.63
N HIS A 584 -19.71 -12.07 17.58
CA HIS A 584 -21.10 -12.52 17.49
C HIS A 584 -22.08 -11.33 17.44
N LEU A 585 -21.91 -10.35 18.33
CA LEU A 585 -22.79 -9.17 18.38
C LEU A 585 -22.71 -8.33 17.10
N LEU A 586 -21.50 -8.12 16.55
CA LEU A 586 -21.31 -7.44 15.26
C LEU A 586 -22.01 -8.20 14.12
N GLY A 587 -21.91 -9.53 14.09
CA GLY A 587 -22.62 -10.40 13.15
C GLY A 587 -24.14 -10.23 13.23
N GLU A 588 -24.72 -10.20 14.43
CA GLU A 588 -26.15 -9.96 14.62
C GLU A 588 -26.63 -8.59 14.10
N LYS A 589 -25.83 -7.53 14.30
CA LYS A 589 -26.27 -6.16 13.94
C LYS A 589 -26.02 -5.82 12.47
N LEU A 590 -25.17 -6.58 11.76
CA LEU A 590 -24.83 -6.37 10.36
C LEU A 590 -26.07 -6.33 9.41
N PRO A 591 -27.08 -7.23 9.50
CA PRO A 591 -28.28 -7.16 8.67
C PRO A 591 -29.15 -5.92 8.93
N LEU A 592 -29.23 -5.47 10.19
CA LEU A 592 -29.96 -4.25 10.57
C LEU A 592 -29.28 -3.02 9.96
N TYR A 593 -27.96 -2.90 10.14
CA TYR A 593 -27.17 -1.81 9.56
C TYR A 593 -27.28 -1.77 8.03
N LEU A 594 -27.08 -2.91 7.36
CA LEU A 594 -27.22 -3.03 5.91
C LEU A 594 -28.62 -2.61 5.46
N GLY A 595 -29.68 -3.08 6.11
CA GLY A 595 -31.05 -2.69 5.81
C GLY A 595 -31.28 -1.17 5.90
N VAL A 596 -30.78 -0.54 6.97
CA VAL A 596 -30.90 0.91 7.18
C VAL A 596 -30.15 1.71 6.11
N VAL A 597 -28.90 1.37 5.82
CA VAL A 597 -28.09 2.05 4.78
C VAL A 597 -28.72 1.89 3.40
N LEU A 598 -29.17 0.68 3.04
CA LEU A 598 -29.83 0.43 1.75
C LEU A 598 -31.14 1.22 1.61
N ILE A 599 -31.96 1.30 2.65
CA ILE A 599 -33.24 2.04 2.61
C ILE A 599 -32.99 3.55 2.48
N ILE A 600 -32.15 4.13 3.34
CA ILE A 600 -31.90 5.59 3.33
C ILE A 600 -31.23 6.02 2.03
N SER A 601 -30.27 5.24 1.53
CA SER A 601 -29.61 5.54 0.26
C SER A 601 -30.53 5.38 -0.95
N LEU A 602 -31.36 4.34 -1.02
CA LEU A 602 -32.36 4.20 -2.09
C LEU A 602 -33.29 5.43 -2.12
N LEU A 603 -33.70 5.97 -0.96
CA LEU A 603 -34.50 7.19 -0.88
C LEU A 603 -33.74 8.43 -1.37
N LEU A 604 -32.48 8.62 -0.97
CA LEU A 604 -31.63 9.74 -1.41
C LEU A 604 -31.39 9.71 -2.94
N LEU A 605 -31.07 8.53 -3.49
CA LEU A 605 -30.83 8.34 -4.91
C LEU A 605 -32.10 8.48 -5.75
N LEU A 606 -33.24 8.03 -5.23
CA LEU A 606 -34.56 8.18 -5.85
C LEU A 606 -35.00 9.65 -5.87
N MET A 607 -34.68 10.42 -4.81
CA MET A 607 -34.88 11.87 -4.77
C MET A 607 -34.03 12.59 -5.83
N VAL A 608 -32.76 12.21 -6.01
CA VAL A 608 -31.84 12.84 -6.96
C VAL A 608 -32.14 12.46 -8.41
N PHE A 609 -32.19 11.16 -8.75
CA PHE A 609 -32.35 10.72 -10.13
C PHE A 609 -33.80 10.72 -10.65
N ARG A 610 -34.79 10.85 -9.75
CA ARG A 610 -36.22 10.75 -10.05
C ARG A 610 -36.56 9.52 -10.91
N SER A 611 -36.08 8.37 -10.44
CA SER A 611 -36.31 7.05 -11.00
C SER A 611 -36.30 6.03 -9.87
N ILE A 612 -37.08 4.94 -10.00
CA ILE A 612 -36.99 3.78 -9.10
C ILE A 612 -35.94 2.79 -9.59
N LEU A 613 -35.82 2.61 -10.91
CA LEU A 613 -34.95 1.59 -11.49
C LEU A 613 -33.47 1.94 -11.40
N VAL A 614 -33.09 3.22 -11.60
CA VAL A 614 -31.68 3.65 -11.52
C VAL A 614 -31.07 3.41 -10.13
N PRO A 615 -31.71 3.82 -9.01
CA PRO A 615 -31.25 3.47 -7.67
C PRO A 615 -31.13 1.96 -7.45
N VAL A 616 -32.19 1.19 -7.70
CA VAL A 616 -32.21 -0.27 -7.46
C VAL A 616 -31.07 -0.99 -8.20
N ILE A 617 -30.79 -0.61 -9.45
CA ILE A 617 -29.72 -1.22 -10.24
C ILE A 617 -28.33 -0.77 -9.76
N ALA A 618 -28.19 0.49 -9.31
CA ALA A 618 -26.94 0.98 -8.70
C ALA A 618 -26.62 0.23 -7.39
N THR A 619 -27.63 0.04 -6.56
CA THR A 619 -27.56 -0.64 -5.26
C THR A 619 -27.31 -2.14 -5.40
N LEU A 620 -27.97 -2.82 -6.36
CA LEU A 620 -27.71 -4.24 -6.65
C LEU A 620 -26.31 -4.47 -7.23
N GLY A 621 -25.86 -3.59 -8.13
CA GLY A 621 -24.48 -3.63 -8.66
C GLY A 621 -23.46 -3.42 -7.54
N PHE A 622 -23.68 -2.41 -6.70
CA PHE A 622 -22.86 -2.12 -5.51
C PHE A 622 -22.76 -3.32 -4.56
N LEU A 623 -23.89 -3.93 -4.18
CA LEU A 623 -23.92 -5.07 -3.26
C LEU A 623 -23.13 -6.25 -3.84
N LEU A 624 -23.19 -6.45 -5.15
CA LEU A 624 -22.42 -7.50 -5.83
C LEU A 624 -20.91 -7.20 -5.87
N SER A 625 -20.48 -5.93 -5.99
CA SER A 625 -19.07 -5.56 -5.80
C SER A 625 -18.60 -5.65 -4.34
N VAL A 626 -19.48 -5.40 -3.36
CA VAL A 626 -19.20 -5.62 -1.92
C VAL A 626 -18.95 -7.09 -1.63
N LEU A 627 -19.85 -7.98 -2.06
CA LEU A 627 -19.68 -9.42 -1.87
C LEU A 627 -18.43 -9.95 -2.58
N ALA A 628 -18.09 -9.40 -3.76
CA ALA A 628 -16.86 -9.74 -4.48
C ALA A 628 -15.59 -9.20 -3.79
N ALA A 629 -15.65 -8.05 -3.11
CA ALA A 629 -14.55 -7.54 -2.29
C ALA A 629 -14.37 -8.40 -1.02
N PHE A 630 -15.47 -8.79 -0.35
CA PHE A 630 -15.42 -9.75 0.76
C PHE A 630 -14.81 -11.09 0.35
N GLY A 631 -15.17 -11.63 -0.81
CA GLY A 631 -14.58 -12.88 -1.27
C GLY A 631 -13.10 -12.75 -1.65
N ALA A 632 -12.66 -11.59 -2.13
CA ALA A 632 -11.23 -11.30 -2.29
C ALA A 632 -10.50 -11.20 -0.94
N VAL A 633 -11.11 -10.55 0.06
CA VAL A 633 -10.57 -10.46 1.44
C VAL A 633 -10.42 -11.84 2.07
N VAL A 634 -11.46 -12.68 2.00
CA VAL A 634 -11.40 -14.07 2.51
C VAL A 634 -10.33 -14.88 1.77
N ALA A 635 -10.24 -14.77 0.44
CA ALA A 635 -9.22 -15.50 -0.31
C ALA A 635 -7.79 -15.09 0.10
N VAL A 636 -7.51 -13.81 0.32
CA VAL A 636 -6.17 -13.34 0.71
C VAL A 636 -5.87 -13.60 2.19
N TYR A 637 -6.72 -13.13 3.10
CA TYR A 637 -6.43 -13.10 4.54
C TYR A 637 -6.85 -14.37 5.29
N GLN A 638 -7.87 -15.09 4.84
CA GLN A 638 -8.37 -16.32 5.50
C GLN A 638 -7.99 -17.61 4.76
N TRP A 639 -7.67 -17.54 3.45
CA TRP A 639 -7.15 -18.68 2.67
C TRP A 639 -5.67 -18.52 2.27
N GLY A 640 -5.01 -17.40 2.63
CA GLY A 640 -3.59 -17.15 2.37
C GLY A 640 -3.20 -16.89 0.90
N TRP A 641 -4.16 -16.68 -0.01
CA TRP A 641 -3.87 -16.58 -1.45
C TRP A 641 -3.04 -15.34 -1.79
N GLY A 642 -1.78 -15.57 -2.17
CA GLY A 642 -0.84 -14.49 -2.45
C GLY A 642 -0.33 -13.79 -1.18
N GLY A 643 -0.38 -14.46 -0.02
CA GLY A 643 0.01 -13.86 1.26
C GLY A 643 1.41 -13.24 1.29
N ALA A 644 2.39 -13.87 0.63
CA ALA A 644 3.74 -13.34 0.42
C ALA A 644 3.83 -12.01 -0.35
N VAL A 645 2.74 -11.54 -0.99
CA VAL A 645 2.62 -10.22 -1.65
C VAL A 645 1.90 -9.20 -0.76
N PHE A 646 1.15 -9.65 0.24
CA PHE A 646 0.26 -8.81 1.07
C PHE A 646 0.59 -8.85 2.58
N GLY A 647 1.74 -9.43 2.95
CA GLY A 647 2.15 -9.56 4.35
C GLY A 647 1.31 -10.53 5.17
N VAL A 648 0.57 -11.44 4.53
CA VAL A 648 -0.20 -12.50 5.20
C VAL A 648 0.66 -13.76 5.21
N HIS A 649 1.21 -14.08 6.37
CA HIS A 649 2.02 -15.26 6.63
C HIS A 649 1.16 -16.32 7.33
N ASP A 650 0.48 -15.95 8.41
CA ASP A 650 -0.56 -16.75 9.07
C ASP A 650 -1.97 -16.30 8.64
N PRO A 651 -2.77 -17.15 7.95
CA PRO A 651 -4.13 -16.80 7.52
C PRO A 651 -5.16 -16.97 8.63
N GLY A 652 -5.80 -15.88 9.04
CA GLY A 652 -6.72 -15.82 10.18
C GLY A 652 -8.17 -15.42 9.85
N PRO A 653 -9.06 -15.30 10.86
CA PRO A 653 -10.42 -14.81 10.68
C PRO A 653 -10.45 -13.33 10.24
N ILE A 654 -11.53 -12.91 9.59
CA ILE A 654 -11.65 -11.54 9.07
C ILE A 654 -12.15 -10.60 10.18
N LEU A 655 -11.44 -9.48 10.37
CA LEU A 655 -11.75 -8.41 11.33
C LEU A 655 -13.26 -8.13 11.47
N SER A 656 -13.86 -8.44 12.62
CA SER A 656 -15.32 -8.55 12.80
C SER A 656 -16.16 -7.33 12.42
N PHE A 657 -15.60 -6.12 12.54
CA PHE A 657 -16.30 -4.88 12.15
C PHE A 657 -15.99 -4.41 10.72
N LEU A 658 -15.06 -5.06 10.01
CA LEU A 658 -14.74 -4.77 8.61
C LEU A 658 -15.96 -4.87 7.69
N PRO A 659 -16.86 -5.87 7.79
CA PRO A 659 -18.06 -5.91 6.96
C PRO A 659 -18.93 -4.66 7.10
N THR A 660 -19.17 -4.23 8.33
CA THR A 660 -20.01 -3.09 8.67
C THR A 660 -19.38 -1.77 8.20
N LEU A 661 -18.08 -1.57 8.45
CA LEU A 661 -17.33 -0.41 7.95
C LEU A 661 -17.27 -0.39 6.41
N MET A 662 -16.90 -1.51 5.77
CA MET A 662 -16.70 -1.59 4.33
C MET A 662 -18.02 -1.32 3.58
N ILE A 663 -19.15 -1.84 4.06
CA ILE A 663 -20.47 -1.53 3.51
C ILE A 663 -20.76 -0.02 3.59
N GLY A 664 -20.57 0.61 4.74
CA GLY A 664 -20.83 2.04 4.91
C GLY A 664 -19.96 2.93 4.03
N ILE A 665 -18.65 2.68 4.08
CA ILE A 665 -17.63 3.42 3.34
C ILE A 665 -17.84 3.25 1.83
N LEU A 666 -17.80 2.01 1.32
CA LEU A 666 -17.92 1.78 -0.11
C LEU A 666 -19.27 2.23 -0.63
N PHE A 667 -20.36 2.11 0.14
CA PHE A 667 -21.67 2.58 -0.31
C PHE A 667 -21.60 4.06 -0.64
N GLY A 668 -21.08 4.88 0.29
CA GLY A 668 -20.90 6.31 0.09
C GLY A 668 -20.09 6.61 -1.17
N LEU A 669 -18.85 6.10 -1.22
CA LEU A 669 -17.89 6.36 -2.31
C LEU A 669 -18.41 5.92 -3.69
N ALA A 670 -19.08 4.77 -3.76
CA ALA A 670 -19.62 4.21 -5.00
C ALA A 670 -20.71 5.10 -5.62
N MET A 671 -21.46 5.87 -4.84
CA MET A 671 -22.56 6.66 -5.39
C MET A 671 -22.09 7.89 -6.17
N ASP A 672 -20.89 8.37 -5.90
CA ASP A 672 -20.36 9.62 -6.46
C ASP A 672 -20.18 9.49 -7.99
N TYR A 673 -19.59 8.38 -8.43
CA TYR A 673 -19.41 8.07 -9.84
C TYR A 673 -20.73 7.78 -10.55
N GLN A 674 -21.73 7.25 -9.83
CA GLN A 674 -23.08 7.11 -10.36
C GLN A 674 -23.72 8.48 -10.60
N LEU A 675 -23.58 9.43 -9.66
CA LEU A 675 -24.06 10.81 -9.83
C LEU A 675 -23.46 11.45 -11.07
N PHE A 676 -22.13 11.40 -11.26
CA PHE A 676 -21.49 12.01 -12.43
C PHE A 676 -21.79 11.33 -13.77
N LEU A 677 -21.78 9.99 -13.83
CA LEU A 677 -22.09 9.27 -15.06
C LEU A 677 -23.57 9.39 -15.43
N VAL A 678 -24.47 9.10 -14.50
CA VAL A 678 -25.91 9.05 -14.77
C VAL A 678 -26.51 10.43 -14.94
N SER A 679 -26.00 11.48 -14.26
CA SER A 679 -26.35 12.86 -14.59
C SER A 679 -25.96 13.21 -16.03
N GLY A 680 -24.75 12.89 -16.49
CA GLY A 680 -24.37 13.11 -17.90
C GLY A 680 -25.26 12.36 -18.91
N MET A 681 -25.83 11.21 -18.52
CA MET A 681 -26.83 10.49 -19.33
C MET A 681 -28.23 11.12 -19.23
N ARG A 682 -28.57 11.72 -18.08
CA ARG A 682 -29.84 12.41 -17.83
C ARG A 682 -29.90 13.75 -18.54
N GLU A 683 -28.85 14.57 -18.46
CA GLU A 683 -28.65 15.82 -19.20
C GLU A 683 -28.88 15.57 -20.70
N ALA A 684 -28.23 14.56 -21.28
CA ALA A 684 -28.40 14.19 -22.69
C ALA A 684 -29.83 13.74 -23.04
N TYR A 685 -30.49 12.96 -22.17
CA TYR A 685 -31.87 12.52 -22.37
C TYR A 685 -32.88 13.68 -22.26
N ALA A 686 -32.66 14.61 -21.33
CA ALA A 686 -33.48 15.82 -21.15
C ALA A 686 -33.35 16.78 -22.35
N HIS A 687 -32.15 16.90 -22.93
CA HIS A 687 -31.90 17.64 -24.17
C HIS A 687 -32.39 16.91 -25.45
N GLY A 688 -33.11 15.79 -25.30
CA GLY A 688 -33.85 15.13 -26.39
C GLY A 688 -33.13 13.98 -27.09
N HIS A 689 -31.93 13.58 -26.67
CA HIS A 689 -31.28 12.40 -27.25
C HIS A 689 -32.05 11.11 -26.88
N PRO A 690 -32.32 10.20 -27.82
CA PRO A 690 -32.90 8.89 -27.54
C PRO A 690 -32.16 8.15 -26.43
N ALA A 691 -32.88 7.54 -25.48
CA ALA A 691 -32.30 6.99 -24.23
C ALA A 691 -31.05 6.11 -24.42
N ARG A 692 -30.99 5.29 -25.49
CA ARG A 692 -29.82 4.44 -25.79
C ARG A 692 -28.59 5.21 -26.31
N GLN A 693 -28.79 6.37 -26.94
CA GLN A 693 -27.73 7.28 -27.36
C GLN A 693 -27.30 8.20 -26.21
N ALA A 694 -28.26 8.67 -25.40
CA ALA A 694 -27.99 9.45 -24.19
C ALA A 694 -27.01 8.73 -23.23
N VAL A 695 -27.17 7.40 -23.06
CA VAL A 695 -26.21 6.56 -22.31
C VAL A 695 -24.79 6.63 -22.89
N VAL A 696 -24.63 6.54 -24.23
CA VAL A 696 -23.32 6.60 -24.90
C VAL A 696 -22.70 7.99 -24.76
N TYR A 697 -23.51 9.05 -24.92
CA TYR A 697 -23.05 10.44 -24.82
C TYR A 697 -22.58 10.78 -23.40
N GLY A 698 -23.42 10.50 -22.38
CA GLY A 698 -23.08 10.73 -20.98
C GLY A 698 -21.84 9.96 -20.54
N PHE A 699 -21.73 8.68 -20.93
CA PHE A 699 -20.53 7.88 -20.68
C PHE A 699 -19.28 8.50 -21.33
N LYS A 700 -19.34 8.89 -22.62
CA LYS A 700 -18.20 9.54 -23.30
C LYS A 700 -17.75 10.83 -22.61
N ALA A 701 -18.70 11.62 -22.09
CA ALA A 701 -18.42 12.88 -21.40
C ALA A 701 -17.84 12.69 -19.98
N GLY A 702 -18.34 11.72 -19.21
CA GLY A 702 -17.93 11.49 -17.82
C GLY A 702 -16.68 10.61 -17.64
N ARG A 703 -16.46 9.62 -18.53
CA ARG A 703 -15.50 8.52 -18.30
C ARG A 703 -14.10 8.96 -17.87
N SER A 704 -13.51 9.99 -18.48
CA SER A 704 -12.11 10.38 -18.21
C SER A 704 -11.91 11.02 -16.84
N VAL A 705 -12.99 11.52 -16.22
CA VAL A 705 -12.97 12.04 -14.85
C VAL A 705 -13.06 10.88 -13.88
N VAL A 706 -14.05 10.00 -14.08
CA VAL A 706 -14.31 8.83 -13.22
C VAL A 706 -13.16 7.82 -13.26
N THR A 707 -12.54 7.56 -14.42
CA THR A 707 -11.34 6.71 -14.49
C THR A 707 -10.18 7.29 -13.68
N ALA A 708 -10.00 8.61 -13.65
CA ALA A 708 -8.90 9.23 -12.92
C ALA A 708 -9.14 9.22 -11.41
N ALA A 709 -10.35 9.61 -11.01
CA ALA A 709 -10.87 9.57 -9.65
C ALA A 709 -10.76 8.16 -9.05
N ALA A 710 -11.25 7.14 -9.76
CA ALA A 710 -11.16 5.75 -9.33
C ALA A 710 -9.72 5.28 -9.12
N ILE A 711 -8.79 5.58 -10.06
CA ILE A 711 -7.38 5.21 -9.89
C ILE A 711 -6.78 5.91 -8.67
N ILE A 712 -7.12 7.18 -8.42
CA ILE A 712 -6.66 7.91 -7.23
C ILE A 712 -7.16 7.25 -5.95
N MET A 713 -8.46 6.98 -5.82
CA MET A 713 -8.99 6.33 -4.61
C MET A 713 -8.38 4.94 -4.41
N ILE A 714 -8.24 4.13 -5.47
CA ILE A 714 -7.58 2.82 -5.40
C ILE A 714 -6.12 2.98 -4.93
N SER A 715 -5.38 3.97 -5.44
CA SER A 715 -3.99 4.23 -5.00
C SER A 715 -3.89 4.71 -3.55
N VAL A 716 -4.89 5.44 -3.04
CA VAL A 716 -4.95 5.86 -1.63
C VAL A 716 -5.23 4.66 -0.73
N PHE A 717 -6.31 3.90 -0.98
CA PHE A 717 -6.63 2.71 -0.18
C PHE A 717 -5.55 1.62 -0.29
N ALA A 718 -4.89 1.48 -1.45
CA ALA A 718 -3.77 0.55 -1.62
C ALA A 718 -2.53 0.92 -0.80
N GLY A 719 -2.36 2.20 -0.40
CA GLY A 719 -1.31 2.59 0.55
C GLY A 719 -1.49 1.94 1.93
N PHE A 720 -2.74 1.68 2.34
CA PHE A 720 -3.06 1.06 3.63
C PHE A 720 -3.00 -0.49 3.59
N ILE A 721 -2.74 -1.12 2.44
CA ILE A 721 -2.50 -2.58 2.35
C ILE A 721 -1.21 -2.97 3.06
N PHE A 722 -0.21 -2.09 3.04
CA PHE A 722 1.10 -2.26 3.65
C PHE A 722 1.24 -1.38 4.91
N ALA A 723 0.16 -1.27 5.69
CA ALA A 723 0.19 -0.64 7.00
C ALA A 723 0.68 -1.64 8.06
N ASP A 724 1.46 -1.17 9.02
CA ASP A 724 2.15 -2.05 9.96
C ASP A 724 1.16 -2.77 10.91
N MET A 725 0.13 -2.07 11.41
CA MET A 725 -0.95 -2.66 12.21
C MET A 725 -1.80 -3.68 11.43
N ALA A 726 -1.90 -4.91 11.95
CA ALA A 726 -2.71 -5.98 11.35
C ALA A 726 -4.19 -5.62 11.14
N MET A 727 -4.79 -4.78 12.00
CA MET A 727 -6.17 -4.31 11.84
C MET A 727 -6.42 -3.46 10.58
N ILE A 728 -5.40 -2.83 9.99
CA ILE A 728 -5.57 -1.85 8.91
C ILE A 728 -5.33 -2.46 7.52
N ARG A 729 -4.38 -3.40 7.37
CA ARG A 729 -4.10 -4.08 6.08
C ARG A 729 -5.37 -4.61 5.40
N PRO A 730 -6.26 -5.36 6.10
CA PRO A 730 -7.48 -5.89 5.51
C PRO A 730 -8.47 -4.79 5.11
N ILE A 731 -8.58 -3.70 5.88
CA ILE A 731 -9.46 -2.56 5.57
C ILE A 731 -8.97 -1.85 4.31
N GLY A 732 -7.67 -1.55 4.21
CA GLY A 732 -7.05 -0.95 3.03
C GLY A 732 -7.28 -1.80 1.77
N PHE A 733 -7.02 -3.10 1.86
CA PHE A 733 -7.25 -4.06 0.79
C PHE A 733 -8.73 -4.14 0.37
N ALA A 734 -9.63 -4.31 1.34
CA ALA A 734 -11.07 -4.42 1.12
C ALA A 734 -11.64 -3.19 0.40
N LEU A 735 -11.19 -1.99 0.80
CA LEU A 735 -11.59 -0.74 0.17
C LEU A 735 -10.97 -0.54 -1.22
N ALA A 736 -9.70 -0.87 -1.41
CA ALA A 736 -9.03 -0.78 -2.71
C ALA A 736 -9.70 -1.71 -3.76
N ILE A 737 -9.95 -2.97 -3.40
CA ILE A 737 -10.66 -3.94 -4.27
C ILE A 737 -12.12 -3.54 -4.46
N GLY A 738 -12.82 -3.10 -3.40
CA GLY A 738 -14.20 -2.63 -3.48
C GLY A 738 -14.40 -1.47 -4.45
N VAL A 739 -13.54 -0.45 -4.38
CA VAL A 739 -13.55 0.69 -5.32
C VAL A 739 -13.15 0.26 -6.73
N LEU A 740 -12.16 -0.63 -6.88
CA LEU A 740 -11.78 -1.19 -8.19
C LEU A 740 -12.97 -1.89 -8.86
N LEU A 741 -13.68 -2.75 -8.13
CA LEU A 741 -14.80 -3.52 -8.66
C LEU A 741 -16.02 -2.64 -8.94
N ASP A 742 -16.42 -1.74 -8.03
CA ASP A 742 -17.52 -0.83 -8.34
C ASP A 742 -17.16 0.12 -9.49
N ALA A 743 -16.07 0.88 -9.41
CA ALA A 743 -15.79 1.94 -10.37
C ALA A 743 -15.59 1.40 -11.81
N PHE A 744 -14.91 0.26 -11.98
CA PHE A 744 -14.64 -0.30 -13.30
C PHE A 744 -15.64 -1.35 -13.75
N VAL A 745 -15.96 -2.35 -12.92
CA VAL A 745 -16.86 -3.45 -13.32
C VAL A 745 -18.33 -3.02 -13.24
N VAL A 746 -18.72 -2.32 -12.17
CA VAL A 746 -20.11 -1.87 -12.00
C VAL A 746 -20.39 -0.59 -12.80
N ARG A 747 -19.77 0.53 -12.43
CA ARG A 747 -20.10 1.88 -12.93
C ARG A 747 -19.71 2.11 -14.40
N MET A 748 -18.57 1.59 -14.87
CA MET A 748 -18.15 1.76 -16.27
C MET A 748 -18.70 0.70 -17.24
N LEU A 749 -19.02 -0.52 -16.77
CA LEU A 749 -19.44 -1.63 -17.65
C LEU A 749 -20.89 -2.09 -17.40
N LEU A 750 -21.22 -2.52 -16.18
CA LEU A 750 -22.53 -3.08 -15.85
C LEU A 750 -23.67 -2.06 -15.94
N ILE A 751 -23.56 -0.91 -15.25
CA ILE A 751 -24.61 0.12 -15.23
C ILE A 751 -24.93 0.65 -16.64
N PRO A 752 -23.94 1.07 -17.47
CA PRO A 752 -24.23 1.60 -18.80
C PRO A 752 -24.83 0.52 -19.74
N ALA A 753 -24.44 -0.75 -19.57
CA ALA A 753 -25.02 -1.87 -20.31
C ALA A 753 -26.50 -2.09 -19.92
N VAL A 754 -26.81 -2.18 -18.62
CA VAL A 754 -28.18 -2.41 -18.13
C VAL A 754 -29.10 -1.22 -18.46
N MET A 755 -28.64 0.02 -18.30
CA MET A 755 -29.41 1.21 -18.70
C MET A 755 -29.70 1.21 -20.21
N ARG A 756 -28.75 0.78 -21.05
CA ARG A 756 -28.96 0.65 -22.51
C ARG A 756 -29.94 -0.48 -22.88
N LEU A 757 -29.99 -1.57 -22.12
CA LEU A 757 -30.99 -2.62 -22.28
C LEU A 757 -32.40 -2.08 -21.99
N LEU A 758 -32.59 -1.47 -20.82
CA LEU A 758 -33.87 -0.91 -20.34
C LEU A 758 -34.36 0.29 -21.17
N GLY A 759 -33.44 1.09 -21.71
CA GLY A 759 -33.75 2.28 -22.50
C GLY A 759 -34.62 3.27 -21.71
N GLY A 760 -35.69 3.77 -22.34
CA GLY A 760 -36.61 4.74 -21.70
C GLY A 760 -37.24 4.27 -20.39
N LYS A 761 -37.30 2.95 -20.12
CA LYS A 761 -37.81 2.43 -18.84
C LYS A 761 -36.90 2.76 -17.66
N ALA A 762 -35.59 2.95 -17.86
CA ALA A 762 -34.65 3.30 -16.80
C ALA A 762 -35.01 4.65 -16.11
N TRP A 763 -35.72 5.54 -16.82
CA TRP A 763 -36.13 6.85 -16.34
C TRP A 763 -37.57 6.90 -15.79
N TRP A 764 -38.18 5.75 -15.50
CA TRP A 764 -39.57 5.67 -15.05
C TRP A 764 -39.77 6.01 -13.56
N LEU A 765 -40.79 6.80 -13.28
CA LEU A 765 -41.24 7.20 -11.95
C LEU A 765 -42.79 7.27 -11.91
N PRO A 766 -43.46 6.82 -10.84
CA PRO A 766 -44.91 7.00 -10.69
C PRO A 766 -45.31 8.47 -10.51
N ARG A 767 -46.38 8.89 -11.20
CA ARG A 767 -46.94 10.26 -11.11
C ARG A 767 -47.44 10.68 -9.73
N TRP A 768 -47.66 9.74 -8.80
CA TRP A 768 -47.98 10.07 -7.41
C TRP A 768 -46.71 10.38 -6.61
N LEU A 769 -45.61 9.68 -6.89
CA LEU A 769 -44.32 9.83 -6.20
C LEU A 769 -43.60 11.10 -6.66
N ASP A 770 -43.62 11.40 -7.96
CA ASP A 770 -43.07 12.62 -8.57
C ASP A 770 -43.67 13.92 -7.98
N LYS A 771 -44.90 13.86 -7.43
CA LYS A 771 -45.55 14.96 -6.70
C LYS A 771 -45.11 15.11 -5.24
N ILE A 772 -44.66 14.02 -4.62
CA ILE A 772 -44.24 14.00 -3.21
C ILE A 772 -42.74 14.33 -3.10
N LEU A 773 -41.93 13.91 -4.07
CA LEU A 773 -40.49 14.15 -4.04
C LEU A 773 -40.16 15.66 -4.16
N PRO A 774 -39.22 16.17 -3.35
CA PRO A 774 -38.74 17.53 -3.49
C PRO A 774 -38.01 17.73 -4.83
N HIS A 775 -38.02 18.95 -5.35
CA HIS A 775 -37.36 19.29 -6.61
C HIS A 775 -35.92 19.74 -6.33
N VAL A 776 -34.98 18.80 -6.39
CA VAL A 776 -33.56 19.04 -6.15
C VAL A 776 -32.87 19.36 -7.48
N ASP A 777 -32.58 20.64 -7.72
CA ASP A 777 -31.71 21.07 -8.83
C ASP A 777 -30.25 20.69 -8.53
N VAL A 778 -29.83 19.52 -9.01
CA VAL A 778 -28.47 18.96 -8.91
C VAL A 778 -27.62 19.36 -10.11
N GLU A 779 -28.18 19.39 -11.32
CA GLU A 779 -27.44 19.66 -12.56
C GLU A 779 -27.18 21.16 -12.78
N GLY A 780 -27.96 22.04 -12.12
CA GLY A 780 -27.86 23.49 -12.21
C GLY A 780 -28.71 24.11 -13.33
N GLU A 781 -29.80 23.47 -13.72
CA GLU A 781 -30.74 23.97 -14.75
C GLU A 781 -31.21 25.39 -14.43
N SER A 782 -31.45 25.68 -13.14
CA SER A 782 -31.92 26.99 -12.67
C SER A 782 -30.85 28.10 -12.71
N LEU A 783 -29.60 27.76 -13.02
CA LEU A 783 -28.50 28.68 -13.35
C LEU A 783 -28.37 28.86 -14.86
N ALA A 784 -28.42 27.76 -15.63
CA ALA A 784 -28.31 27.79 -17.09
C ALA A 784 -29.39 28.68 -17.74
N ALA A 785 -30.64 28.58 -17.27
CA ALA A 785 -31.75 29.41 -17.73
C ALA A 785 -31.53 30.94 -17.53
N GLN A 786 -30.72 31.35 -16.53
CA GLN A 786 -30.44 32.76 -16.27
C GLN A 786 -29.31 33.30 -17.16
N GLY A 787 -28.29 32.49 -17.47
CA GLY A 787 -27.24 32.86 -18.42
C GLY A 787 -27.76 33.07 -19.84
N ALA A 788 -28.74 32.27 -20.27
CA ALA A 788 -29.44 32.49 -21.54
C ALA A 788 -30.22 33.83 -21.53
N GLY A 789 -30.90 34.16 -20.43
CA GLY A 789 -31.65 35.41 -20.28
C GLY A 789 -30.79 36.68 -20.35
N GLN A 790 -29.62 36.69 -19.68
CA GLN A 790 -28.70 37.83 -19.74
C GLN A 790 -28.00 37.99 -21.10
N SER A 791 -27.82 36.89 -21.84
CA SER A 791 -27.22 36.93 -23.19
C SER A 791 -28.14 37.55 -24.25
N GLY A 792 -29.43 37.72 -23.95
CA GLY A 792 -30.43 38.30 -24.86
C GLY A 792 -30.49 39.84 -24.87
N THR A 793 -29.77 40.54 -23.99
CA THR A 793 -29.89 42.00 -23.81
C THR A 793 -28.55 42.72 -23.78
N VAL A 794 -27.78 42.62 -24.86
CA VAL A 794 -26.71 43.60 -25.17
C VAL A 794 -27.31 44.66 -26.09
N SER A 795 -27.55 45.85 -25.56
CA SER A 795 -28.06 46.98 -26.35
C SER A 795 -27.02 47.47 -27.35
N ALA A 796 -27.46 47.81 -28.56
CA ALA A 796 -26.61 48.44 -29.57
C ALA A 796 -26.43 49.94 -29.26
N GLY A 797 -25.56 50.25 -28.31
CA GLY A 797 -25.25 51.63 -27.91
C GLY A 797 -24.14 51.68 -26.86
N ASP A 798 -22.89 51.74 -27.35
CA ASP A 798 -21.73 52.49 -26.80
C ASP A 798 -20.43 51.90 -27.37
N ALA A 799 -19.94 52.49 -28.46
CA ALA A 799 -18.71 52.11 -29.15
C ALA A 799 -17.90 53.34 -29.64
N ALA A 800 -17.98 54.42 -28.87
CA ALA A 800 -16.97 55.47 -28.75
C ALA A 800 -16.64 55.56 -27.24
N GLU A 801 -15.47 55.93 -26.77
CA GLU A 801 -14.44 56.81 -27.34
C GLU A 801 -13.07 56.50 -26.70
N THR A 802 -11.97 56.56 -27.46
CA THR A 802 -10.60 57.02 -27.07
C THR A 802 -9.59 56.67 -28.17
N ALA A 803 -8.52 57.46 -28.29
CA ALA A 803 -7.55 57.36 -29.40
C ALA A 803 -6.08 57.46 -28.91
N PRO A 804 -5.09 57.92 -29.70
CA PRO A 804 -4.10 57.05 -30.32
C PRO A 804 -2.64 57.34 -29.87
N VAL A 805 -1.63 56.63 -30.42
CA VAL A 805 -0.36 57.25 -30.88
C VAL A 805 0.51 56.31 -31.75
N THR A 806 0.97 56.87 -32.87
CA THR A 806 2.01 56.51 -33.87
C THR A 806 2.81 55.19 -33.85
N GLY A 807 2.94 54.59 -35.05
CA GLY A 807 4.09 53.79 -35.50
C GLY A 807 4.19 53.81 -37.04
N ARG A 808 5.34 54.16 -37.62
CA ARG A 808 5.50 54.40 -39.09
C ARG A 808 6.01 53.17 -39.87
N HIS A 809 5.71 53.20 -41.19
CA HIS A 809 6.33 52.51 -42.35
C HIS A 809 5.51 51.39 -43.00
N ARG A 810 5.45 51.27 -44.33
CA ARG A 810 5.77 52.21 -45.45
C ARG A 810 5.05 51.71 -46.70
N ALA A 811 4.26 52.53 -47.39
CA ALA A 811 3.53 52.10 -48.58
C ALA A 811 4.42 52.03 -49.84
N VAL A 812 4.17 51.02 -50.69
CA VAL A 812 4.58 50.96 -52.09
C VAL A 812 3.38 50.46 -52.90
N SER A 813 3.12 51.06 -54.06
CA SER A 813 1.98 50.72 -54.93
C SER A 813 2.41 49.82 -56.09
N GLY A 814 1.63 48.77 -56.37
CA GLY A 814 1.81 47.84 -57.50
C GLY A 814 0.49 47.67 -58.26
N LYS A 815 0.52 47.60 -59.60
CA LYS A 815 -0.62 48.02 -60.46
C LYS A 815 -0.99 47.05 -61.59
N ARG A 816 -2.09 46.32 -61.38
CA ARG A 816 -3.07 45.76 -62.36
C ARG A 816 -2.62 44.74 -63.44
N ARG A 817 -3.59 43.88 -63.81
CA ARG A 817 -3.59 42.81 -64.87
C ARG A 817 -2.67 41.63 -64.50
N GLY A 818 -2.98 40.38 -64.80
CA GLY A 818 -3.98 39.74 -65.70
C GLY A 818 -3.25 38.58 -66.41
N ASP A 819 -3.81 37.41 -66.73
CA ASP A 819 -5.20 37.00 -66.98
C ASP A 819 -5.35 35.46 -66.82
N SER A 820 -6.57 34.90 -66.97
CA SER A 820 -6.95 33.46 -66.99
C SER A 820 -6.83 32.67 -65.66
N GLY A 821 -7.64 31.64 -65.40
CA GLY A 821 -8.83 31.14 -66.12
C GLY A 821 -9.37 29.81 -65.54
N HIS A 822 -10.65 29.49 -65.80
CA HIS A 822 -11.42 28.33 -65.28
C HIS A 822 -11.70 28.33 -63.75
N GLY A 823 -12.87 27.89 -63.25
CA GLY A 823 -14.09 27.52 -64.00
C GLY A 823 -15.29 27.13 -63.12
N GLN A 824 -16.48 27.43 -63.64
CA GLN A 824 -17.79 26.79 -63.43
C GLN A 824 -18.59 26.88 -62.10
N HIS A 825 -19.88 27.23 -62.32
CA HIS A 825 -21.12 26.99 -61.56
C HIS A 825 -21.34 27.56 -60.15
N VAL A 826 -22.16 28.62 -60.13
CA VAL A 826 -22.87 29.18 -58.98
C VAL A 826 -24.28 28.57 -58.90
N GLY A 827 -24.76 28.25 -57.70
CA GLY A 827 -26.18 28.06 -57.41
C GLY A 827 -26.79 29.35 -56.84
N THR A 828 -27.77 29.94 -57.53
CA THR A 828 -28.41 31.21 -57.14
C THR A 828 -29.77 31.00 -56.48
N ALA A 829 -30.00 31.65 -55.33
CA ALA A 829 -31.35 31.96 -54.86
C ALA A 829 -31.33 33.24 -54.01
N ALA A 830 -32.11 34.25 -54.39
CA ALA A 830 -32.31 35.47 -53.60
C ALA A 830 -33.79 35.87 -53.61
N ALA A 831 -34.31 36.07 -52.40
CA ALA A 831 -35.61 36.56 -51.93
C ALA A 831 -36.49 37.45 -52.85
N VAL A 832 -37.81 37.51 -52.54
CA VAL A 832 -38.57 38.72 -52.09
C VAL A 832 -40.11 38.52 -52.20
N ALA A 833 -40.88 39.28 -51.39
CA ALA A 833 -42.32 39.63 -51.50
C ALA A 833 -43.43 38.61 -51.13
N THR A 834 -43.73 38.57 -49.84
CA THR A 834 -45.04 38.90 -49.24
C THR A 834 -46.31 39.03 -50.12
N ALA A 835 -47.37 38.33 -49.71
CA ALA A 835 -48.75 38.83 -49.66
C ALA A 835 -49.52 38.11 -48.53
N GLY A 836 -50.56 38.71 -47.97
CA GLY A 836 -51.38 38.07 -46.92
C GLY A 836 -52.74 38.74 -46.74
N ALA A 837 -53.75 37.97 -46.32
CA ALA A 837 -55.11 38.46 -46.04
C ALA A 837 -55.81 37.62 -44.96
N ALA A 838 -56.70 38.28 -44.22
CA ALA A 838 -57.42 37.78 -43.05
C ALA A 838 -58.45 36.66 -43.31
N GLY A 839 -58.93 36.03 -42.22
CA GLY A 839 -60.04 35.07 -42.26
C GLY A 839 -60.37 34.46 -40.89
N ALA A 840 -60.90 35.25 -39.95
CA ALA A 840 -61.28 34.77 -38.63
C ALA A 840 -62.71 34.20 -38.60
N ALA A 841 -62.90 33.09 -37.88
CA ALA A 841 -64.19 32.54 -37.50
C ALA A 841 -64.08 31.92 -36.09
N GLY A 842 -65.16 31.89 -35.30
CA GLY A 842 -65.10 31.39 -33.93
C GLY A 842 -66.46 31.17 -33.26
N ALA A 843 -66.37 30.68 -32.02
CA ALA A 843 -67.47 30.40 -31.07
C ALA A 843 -68.47 29.29 -31.46
N ALA A 844 -68.44 28.16 -30.73
CA ALA A 844 -69.53 27.67 -29.85
C ALA A 844 -69.21 26.26 -29.29
N GLY A 845 -69.95 25.83 -28.26
CA GLY A 845 -70.06 24.42 -27.84
C GLY A 845 -69.62 24.09 -26.41
N VAL A 846 -70.56 23.73 -25.54
CA VAL A 846 -70.35 23.39 -24.12
C VAL A 846 -70.97 22.03 -23.79
N SER A 847 -70.26 21.21 -23.01
CA SER A 847 -70.74 20.01 -22.28
C SER A 847 -71.19 18.79 -23.11
N GLY A 848 -71.24 17.63 -22.45
CA GLY A 848 -71.85 16.38 -22.98
C GLY A 848 -71.18 15.08 -22.55
N ARG A 849 -71.59 14.50 -21.41
CA ARG A 849 -71.42 13.05 -21.13
C ARG A 849 -72.43 12.25 -21.99
N THR A 850 -72.13 11.01 -22.39
CA THR A 850 -72.79 9.78 -21.87
C THR A 850 -72.32 8.44 -22.49
N THR A 851 -72.31 7.43 -21.61
CA THR A 851 -72.63 5.98 -21.75
C THR A 851 -72.26 5.12 -22.98
N SER A 852 -71.66 3.99 -22.61
CA SER A 852 -71.61 2.68 -23.28
C SER A 852 -72.89 2.15 -23.94
N HIS A 853 -72.73 1.30 -24.96
CA HIS A 853 -73.09 -0.14 -24.87
C HIS A 853 -72.60 -1.02 -26.05
N GLY A 854 -72.24 -2.27 -25.74
CA GLY A 854 -72.95 -3.43 -26.30
C GLY A 854 -72.66 -3.99 -27.71
N HIS A 855 -71.71 -4.94 -27.75
CA HIS A 855 -71.97 -6.36 -28.12
C HIS A 855 -72.09 -6.87 -29.59
N ARG A 856 -71.44 -8.03 -29.80
CA ARG A 856 -71.75 -9.17 -30.74
C ARG A 856 -71.54 -9.01 -32.26
N ALA A 857 -71.29 -10.08 -33.03
CA ALA A 857 -70.73 -11.42 -32.72
C ALA A 857 -70.45 -12.25 -34.00
N GLY A 858 -69.51 -13.21 -33.90
CA GLY A 858 -69.44 -14.42 -34.75
C GLY A 858 -68.81 -14.25 -36.14
N ALA A 859 -68.48 -15.32 -36.86
CA ALA A 859 -68.26 -16.74 -36.48
C ALA A 859 -67.55 -17.47 -37.64
N GLY A 860 -66.86 -18.59 -37.40
CA GLY A 860 -66.35 -19.44 -38.48
C GLY A 860 -65.19 -20.36 -38.12
N GLU A 861 -65.47 -21.65 -37.98
CA GLU A 861 -64.45 -22.71 -37.89
C GLU A 861 -64.01 -23.18 -39.29
N ARG A 862 -62.76 -23.66 -39.42
CA ARG A 862 -62.51 -24.95 -40.08
C ARG A 862 -61.13 -25.55 -39.80
N THR A 863 -61.07 -26.88 -39.79
CA THR A 863 -59.86 -27.71 -39.70
C THR A 863 -59.52 -28.30 -41.07
N HIS A 864 -58.24 -28.63 -41.31
CA HIS A 864 -57.69 -29.79 -42.04
C HIS A 864 -56.21 -29.55 -42.42
N GLY A 865 -55.46 -30.62 -42.72
CA GLY A 865 -54.12 -30.56 -43.32
C GLY A 865 -53.59 -31.94 -43.75
N HIS A 866 -52.70 -31.99 -44.74
CA HIS A 866 -51.97 -33.21 -45.18
C HIS A 866 -50.79 -32.91 -46.13
N VAL A 867 -49.71 -33.72 -46.03
CA VAL A 867 -48.80 -34.30 -47.07
C VAL A 867 -48.26 -33.39 -48.22
N GLY A 868 -47.00 -33.43 -48.69
CA GLY A 868 -45.79 -34.28 -48.49
C GLY A 868 -44.67 -33.79 -49.46
N ASN A 869 -43.64 -34.51 -49.95
CA ASN A 869 -43.03 -35.86 -49.75
C ASN A 869 -41.64 -35.89 -50.49
N HIS A 870 -40.89 -37.02 -50.47
CA HIS A 870 -39.58 -37.33 -51.12
C HIS A 870 -38.32 -36.75 -50.44
N ARG A 871 -37.34 -37.53 -49.90
CA ARG A 871 -36.47 -38.67 -50.37
C ARG A 871 -35.23 -38.17 -51.15
N THR A 872 -34.00 -38.67 -50.95
CA THR A 872 -33.43 -39.94 -50.40
C THR A 872 -32.46 -39.70 -49.20
N ALA A 873 -32.15 -40.61 -48.24
CA ALA A 873 -31.49 -41.94 -48.27
C ALA A 873 -30.08 -41.92 -48.93
N ALA A 874 -29.00 -42.59 -48.45
CA ALA A 874 -28.73 -43.55 -47.35
C ALA A 874 -27.17 -43.68 -47.17
N ASP A 875 -26.49 -44.36 -46.21
CA ASP A 875 -26.73 -44.96 -44.87
C ASP A 875 -25.35 -45.49 -44.29
N HIS A 876 -25.32 -46.19 -43.13
CA HIS A 876 -24.32 -47.15 -42.58
C HIS A 876 -23.15 -46.72 -41.64
N ARG A 877 -23.34 -47.09 -40.34
CA ARG A 877 -22.48 -47.91 -39.43
C ARG A 877 -21.04 -47.52 -39.00
N ALA A 878 -20.68 -48.00 -37.81
CA ALA A 878 -19.37 -47.88 -37.15
C ALA A 878 -18.76 -49.28 -36.83
N THR A 879 -17.46 -49.32 -36.49
CA THR A 879 -16.82 -50.32 -35.58
C THR A 879 -15.39 -49.87 -35.17
N ASP A 880 -14.88 -50.42 -34.07
CA ASP A 880 -13.50 -50.27 -33.55
C ASP A 880 -12.36 -50.60 -34.53
N HIS A 881 -11.13 -50.15 -34.22
CA HIS A 881 -10.03 -51.10 -33.97
C HIS A 881 -8.81 -50.50 -33.23
N ARG A 882 -8.09 -51.34 -32.47
CA ARG A 882 -6.78 -51.07 -31.83
C ARG A 882 -5.61 -51.41 -32.78
N GLY A 883 -4.40 -50.86 -32.60
CA GLY A 883 -3.16 -51.61 -32.98
C GLY A 883 -1.86 -50.86 -33.35
N THR A 884 -0.95 -50.70 -32.38
CA THR A 884 0.51 -51.02 -32.43
C THR A 884 1.41 -50.68 -33.65
N ALA A 885 2.23 -49.63 -33.49
CA ALA A 885 3.71 -49.63 -33.38
C ALA A 885 4.66 -50.43 -34.33
N HIS A 886 5.66 -49.72 -34.91
CA HIS A 886 7.08 -50.13 -35.17
C HIS A 886 7.87 -48.95 -35.79
N ARG A 887 9.22 -48.78 -35.71
CA ARG A 887 10.32 -49.53 -35.06
C ARG A 887 11.64 -48.70 -34.97
N SER A 888 12.47 -48.94 -33.94
CA SER A 888 13.98 -48.90 -33.88
C SER A 888 14.79 -47.64 -34.31
N THR A 889 15.93 -47.25 -33.73
CA THR A 889 16.91 -47.80 -32.72
C THR A 889 17.44 -46.68 -31.78
N GLY A 890 18.08 -46.92 -30.62
CA GLY A 890 18.25 -48.18 -29.85
C GLY A 890 19.66 -48.45 -29.25
N GLN A 891 19.86 -48.14 -27.96
CA GLN A 891 20.92 -48.66 -27.03
C GLN A 891 22.37 -48.11 -27.22
N HIS A 892 23.19 -47.85 -26.18
CA HIS A 892 23.45 -48.65 -24.96
C HIS A 892 23.93 -47.86 -23.71
N ARG A 893 23.56 -48.38 -22.50
CA ARG A 893 24.32 -48.66 -21.24
C ARG A 893 25.40 -47.67 -20.68
N ALA A 894 25.68 -47.63 -19.35
CA ALA A 894 24.93 -48.04 -18.14
C ALA A 894 25.68 -47.66 -16.82
N ALA A 895 24.90 -47.24 -15.80
CA ALA A 895 24.99 -47.54 -14.35
C ALA A 895 26.31 -47.46 -13.53
N GLY A 896 26.23 -46.85 -12.32
CA GLY A 896 27.22 -47.00 -11.24
C GLY A 896 26.98 -46.11 -10.01
N ALA A 897 26.71 -46.72 -8.85
CA ALA A 897 26.70 -46.17 -7.47
C ALA A 897 26.92 -47.38 -6.51
N PRO A 898 26.98 -47.28 -5.15
CA PRO A 898 26.93 -46.12 -4.22
C PRO A 898 27.99 -46.20 -3.05
N VAL A 899 27.78 -45.44 -1.95
CA VAL A 899 28.31 -45.60 -0.56
C VAL A 899 29.74 -45.07 -0.23
N GLY A 900 29.90 -44.53 1.01
CA GLY A 900 31.18 -44.15 1.68
C GLY A 900 31.81 -45.31 2.50
N PRO A 901 32.39 -45.15 3.72
CA PRO A 901 32.48 -43.97 4.62
C PRO A 901 33.91 -43.75 5.25
N MET A 902 33.99 -42.96 6.36
CA MET A 902 35.12 -42.84 7.34
C MET A 902 36.45 -42.19 6.83
N ALA A 903 37.38 -41.70 7.67
CA ALA A 903 37.39 -41.07 9.02
C ALA A 903 38.85 -40.60 9.34
N ASP A 904 39.07 -39.88 10.44
CA ASP A 904 40.35 -39.72 11.18
C ASP A 904 41.56 -38.99 10.49
N ASP A 905 42.44 -38.21 11.15
CA ASP A 905 42.42 -37.52 12.46
C ASP A 905 43.59 -36.49 12.57
N ASP A 906 43.55 -35.65 13.62
CA ASP A 906 44.65 -35.21 14.51
C ASP A 906 45.59 -33.97 14.27
N GLN A 907 45.86 -33.27 15.40
CA GLN A 907 47.05 -32.44 15.79
C GLN A 907 47.47 -31.15 14.98
N HIS A 908 47.80 -29.94 15.54
CA HIS A 908 48.17 -29.50 16.90
C HIS A 908 48.50 -27.96 17.01
N ARG A 909 48.00 -27.29 18.08
CA ARG A 909 48.65 -26.34 19.05
C ARG A 909 49.34 -24.97 18.69
N GLY A 910 49.08 -23.98 19.58
CA GLY A 910 49.91 -22.79 19.93
C GLY A 910 49.16 -21.44 19.78
N GLU A 911 48.72 -20.71 20.82
CA GLU A 911 49.46 -19.92 21.86
C GLU A 911 50.37 -18.83 21.26
N THR A 912 50.36 -17.53 21.62
CA THR A 912 49.97 -16.74 22.83
C THR A 912 49.33 -15.38 22.42
N ALA A 913 48.38 -14.71 23.11
CA ALA A 913 48.29 -14.21 24.50
C ALA A 913 49.16 -12.95 24.84
N GLY A 914 48.52 -11.85 25.31
CA GLY A 914 49.15 -10.60 25.80
C GLY A 914 48.39 -9.31 25.37
N ALA A 915 47.46 -8.78 26.18
CA ALA A 915 47.67 -7.67 27.15
C ALA A 915 48.10 -6.33 26.50
N ALA A 916 47.23 -5.32 26.28
CA ALA A 916 46.47 -4.47 27.23
C ALA A 916 47.28 -3.33 27.89
N GLU A 917 46.91 -2.05 27.65
CA GLU A 917 46.73 -1.03 28.70
C GLU A 917 46.15 0.33 28.21
N ASN A 918 45.56 1.05 29.18
CA ASN A 918 44.86 2.34 29.16
C ASN A 918 45.55 3.55 28.49
N GLY A 919 44.75 4.56 28.11
CA GLY A 919 45.22 5.97 28.07
C GLY A 919 44.38 6.97 27.27
N GLY A 920 43.59 7.81 27.95
CA GLY A 920 43.04 9.05 27.37
C GLY A 920 44.02 10.24 27.48
N SER A 921 43.66 11.50 27.17
CA SER A 921 42.41 12.08 26.63
C SER A 921 42.63 13.56 26.25
N ARG A 922 41.65 14.18 25.56
CA ARG A 922 41.30 15.63 25.53
C ARG A 922 42.20 16.66 24.83
N GLU A 923 41.53 17.47 23.98
CA GLU A 923 41.55 18.97 23.88
C GLU A 923 42.89 19.66 23.46
N ASP A 924 42.92 20.83 22.77
CA ASP A 924 41.86 21.80 22.46
C ASP A 924 42.11 22.61 21.13
N ALA A 925 41.18 23.50 20.76
CA ALA A 925 41.03 24.19 19.47
C ALA A 925 41.95 25.41 19.17
N ALA A 926 42.01 25.86 17.88
CA ALA A 926 41.60 27.23 17.44
C ALA A 926 42.07 27.70 16.02
N THR A 927 41.11 28.31 15.31
CA THR A 927 41.14 29.27 14.15
C THR A 927 42.33 30.25 13.98
N PRO A 928 42.60 30.76 12.75
CA PRO A 928 42.08 32.11 12.37
C PRO A 928 41.86 32.47 10.88
N GLY A 929 40.98 33.47 10.64
CA GLY A 929 41.34 34.64 9.81
C GLY A 929 40.64 34.86 8.45
N THR A 930 40.15 36.10 8.21
CA THR A 930 39.53 36.54 6.93
C THR A 930 40.03 37.93 6.47
N THR A 931 40.16 38.17 5.16
CA THR A 931 40.13 39.46 4.40
C THR A 931 40.58 39.21 2.93
N GLY A 932 40.40 40.07 1.91
CA GLY A 932 39.62 41.33 1.81
C GLY A 932 39.98 42.23 0.61
N ALA A 933 39.02 42.45 -0.31
CA ALA A 933 38.83 43.66 -1.14
C ALA A 933 39.68 44.01 -2.42
N GLN A 934 38.93 44.50 -3.44
CA GLN A 934 39.20 45.62 -4.39
C GLN A 934 40.14 45.56 -5.64
N ARG A 935 39.47 45.57 -6.83
CA ARG A 935 39.59 46.52 -7.98
C ARG A 935 40.96 47.10 -8.43
N ARG A 936 41.25 47.01 -9.75
CA ARG A 936 41.30 48.18 -10.70
C ARG A 936 41.37 47.79 -12.21
N ARG A 937 41.58 48.77 -13.12
CA ARG A 937 41.34 48.73 -14.59
C ARG A 937 42.54 49.21 -15.45
N GLY A 938 42.66 48.67 -16.68
CA GLY A 938 43.34 49.23 -17.89
C GLY A 938 43.16 48.24 -19.06
N ARG A 939 42.90 48.54 -20.35
CA ARG A 939 43.17 49.68 -21.28
C ARG A 939 44.67 49.91 -21.51
N HIS A 940 45.26 49.99 -22.72
CA HIS A 940 44.81 50.01 -24.15
C HIS A 940 46.05 49.76 -25.07
N ALA A 941 46.02 49.51 -26.40
CA ALA A 941 45.06 48.88 -27.35
C ALA A 941 45.64 48.87 -28.82
N ALA A 942 45.05 48.05 -29.72
CA ALA A 942 45.03 48.14 -31.21
C ALA A 942 46.17 47.61 -32.14
N ALA A 943 45.74 46.89 -33.20
CA ALA A 943 46.26 46.82 -34.60
C ALA A 943 47.66 46.21 -34.91
N SER A 944 47.93 45.53 -36.05
CA SER A 944 47.07 45.06 -37.17
C SER A 944 47.71 43.93 -38.03
N THR A 945 46.91 42.96 -38.48
CA THR A 945 46.98 42.18 -39.76
C THR A 945 48.35 41.76 -40.38
N SER A 946 48.60 40.44 -40.53
CA SER A 946 48.40 39.72 -41.82
C SER A 946 48.91 38.26 -41.82
N THR A 947 47.99 37.32 -42.10
CA THR A 947 48.11 36.09 -42.92
C THR A 947 49.41 35.25 -42.99
N CYS A 948 49.36 34.07 -42.38
CA CYS A 948 49.93 32.75 -42.78
C CYS A 948 51.32 32.61 -43.43
N ILE A 949 52.19 31.81 -42.78
CA ILE A 949 52.60 30.47 -43.23
C ILE A 949 53.06 29.67 -41.97
N ALA A 950 53.07 28.34 -42.03
CA ALA A 950 53.38 27.47 -40.90
C ALA A 950 54.88 27.17 -40.77
N GLU A 951 55.35 26.96 -39.53
CA GLU A 951 56.10 25.74 -39.20
C GLU A 951 56.10 25.42 -37.69
N ASP A 952 56.27 24.13 -37.42
CA ASP A 952 56.48 23.38 -36.18
C ASP A 952 56.42 24.10 -34.80
N ARG A 953 55.51 23.63 -33.95
CA ARG A 953 55.79 23.41 -32.52
C ARG A 953 55.16 22.11 -32.03
N ALA A 954 56.01 21.11 -31.75
CA ALA A 954 55.69 20.01 -30.84
C ALA A 954 55.27 20.55 -29.45
N ALA A 955 53.95 20.62 -29.21
CA ALA A 955 53.39 20.84 -27.89
C ALA A 955 53.27 19.49 -27.16
N LYS A 956 53.44 19.50 -25.83
CA LYS A 956 53.14 18.31 -25.00
C LYS A 956 51.66 17.92 -25.18
N PRO A 957 51.30 16.63 -25.11
CA PRO A 957 49.91 16.26 -24.88
C PRO A 957 49.44 16.93 -23.58
N ALA A 958 48.27 17.58 -23.67
CA ALA A 958 47.52 18.11 -22.55
C ALA A 958 46.05 17.88 -22.90
N ALA A 959 45.28 17.29 -21.99
CA ALA A 959 43.85 17.12 -22.24
C ALA A 959 43.17 18.48 -22.43
N ASP A 960 42.21 18.53 -23.34
CA ASP A 960 41.26 19.65 -23.44
C ASP A 960 40.26 19.50 -22.27
N VAL A 961 40.69 19.95 -21.08
CA VAL A 961 39.90 19.89 -19.83
C VAL A 961 39.01 21.13 -19.74
N ILE A 962 37.73 20.95 -20.02
CA ILE A 962 36.74 22.02 -20.14
C ILE A 962 35.81 22.00 -18.93
N VAL A 963 36.08 22.86 -17.94
CA VAL A 963 35.19 23.07 -16.79
C VAL A 963 33.97 23.90 -17.22
N ARG A 964 32.77 23.48 -16.82
CA ARG A 964 31.48 24.13 -17.12
C ARG A 964 30.58 24.12 -15.89
N ALA A 965 29.95 25.25 -15.57
CA ALA A 965 29.00 25.31 -14.46
C ALA A 965 27.68 24.59 -14.78
N ALA A 966 27.18 23.84 -13.80
CA ALA A 966 25.89 23.17 -13.81
C ALA A 966 24.74 24.16 -13.94
N ASP A 967 23.77 23.83 -14.79
CA ASP A 967 22.55 24.63 -14.89
C ASP A 967 21.63 24.42 -13.66
N PRO A 968 20.55 25.22 -13.51
CA PRO A 968 19.64 25.07 -12.37
C PRO A 968 18.89 23.74 -12.34
N VAL A 969 18.84 22.98 -13.45
CA VAL A 969 18.19 21.66 -13.49
C VAL A 969 19.11 20.61 -12.87
N LEU A 970 20.40 20.60 -13.24
CA LEU A 970 21.37 19.68 -12.62
C LEU A 970 21.52 19.94 -11.11
N ARG A 971 21.65 21.21 -10.69
CA ARG A 971 21.73 21.54 -9.26
C ARG A 971 20.48 21.19 -8.47
N ALA A 972 19.29 21.40 -9.03
CA ALA A 972 18.05 20.93 -8.42
C ALA A 972 17.91 19.41 -8.44
N THR A 973 18.52 18.71 -9.40
CA THR A 973 18.56 17.24 -9.43
C THR A 973 19.48 16.71 -8.33
N ASN A 974 20.68 17.28 -8.15
CA ASN A 974 21.57 16.94 -7.02
C ASN A 974 20.87 17.12 -5.68
N GLN A 975 20.16 18.24 -5.48
CA GLN A 975 19.40 18.49 -4.24
C GLN A 975 18.21 17.55 -4.04
N ALA A 976 17.66 16.96 -5.12
CA ALA A 976 16.58 15.99 -5.05
C ALA A 976 17.06 14.54 -4.86
N LEU A 977 18.30 14.22 -5.24
CA LEU A 977 18.91 12.91 -4.99
C LEU A 977 19.14 12.70 -3.48
N ARG A 978 19.54 13.76 -2.74
CA ARG A 978 19.75 13.75 -1.27
C ARG A 978 18.53 13.34 -0.40
N VAL A 979 17.35 13.15 -1.00
CA VAL A 979 16.13 12.70 -0.30
C VAL A 979 15.58 11.39 -0.88
N LEU A 980 16.39 10.67 -1.65
CA LEU A 980 16.24 9.25 -1.90
C LEU A 980 17.09 8.48 -0.86
N PRO A 981 16.71 7.25 -0.49
CA PRO A 981 17.59 6.39 0.30
C PRO A 981 18.81 5.98 -0.54
N ASP A 982 20.01 6.06 0.03
CA ASP A 982 21.26 5.70 -0.63
C ASP A 982 21.39 4.17 -0.77
N VAL A 983 21.11 3.65 -1.96
CA VAL A 983 21.05 2.21 -2.30
C VAL A 983 22.42 1.50 -2.21
N LEU A 984 23.51 2.26 -2.14
CA LEU A 984 24.89 1.76 -2.06
C LEU A 984 25.61 2.19 -0.76
N ASP A 985 24.85 2.61 0.25
CA ASP A 985 25.36 3.06 1.55
C ASP A 985 26.05 1.91 2.32
N SER A 986 25.36 0.77 2.50
CA SER A 986 25.89 -0.45 3.13
C SER A 986 25.69 -1.69 2.25
N GLU A 987 26.43 -2.76 2.55
CA GLU A 987 26.31 -4.07 1.88
C GLU A 987 24.95 -4.74 2.16
N GLU A 988 24.41 -4.52 3.36
CA GLU A 988 23.09 -4.99 3.79
C GLU A 988 21.95 -4.32 3.01
N LYS A 989 21.89 -2.99 2.97
CA LYS A 989 20.94 -2.22 2.12
C LYS A 989 21.07 -2.57 0.64
N LEU A 990 22.29 -2.87 0.19
CA LEU A 990 22.51 -3.33 -1.16
C LEU A 990 21.87 -4.71 -1.38
N LEU A 991 22.06 -5.68 -0.49
CA LEU A 991 21.41 -7.00 -0.54
C LEU A 991 19.87 -6.91 -0.51
N GLU A 992 19.29 -6.08 0.37
CA GLU A 992 17.85 -5.78 0.38
C GLU A 992 17.38 -5.29 -1.00
N SER A 993 18.11 -4.35 -1.61
CA SER A 993 17.76 -3.80 -2.92
C SER A 993 17.80 -4.83 -4.05
N LEU A 994 18.56 -5.93 -3.88
CA LEU A 994 18.62 -7.02 -4.87
C LEU A 994 17.34 -7.87 -4.84
N ALA A 995 16.74 -8.07 -3.67
CA ALA A 995 15.48 -8.81 -3.52
C ALA A 995 14.30 -8.13 -4.25
N VAL A 996 14.38 -6.80 -4.42
CA VAL A 996 13.36 -5.98 -5.12
C VAL A 996 13.86 -5.48 -6.50
N ARG A 997 14.93 -6.08 -7.04
CA ARG A 997 15.54 -5.71 -8.33
C ARG A 997 14.55 -5.89 -9.50
N GLY A 998 14.04 -4.78 -10.03
CA GLY A 998 13.10 -4.77 -11.16
C GLY A 998 13.71 -5.17 -12.51
N GLU A 999 12.86 -5.45 -13.50
CA GLU A 999 13.28 -5.80 -14.87
C GLU A 999 14.05 -4.66 -15.57
N GLU A 1000 14.95 -5.04 -16.51
CA GLU A 1000 15.63 -4.12 -17.42
C GLU A 1000 14.62 -3.23 -18.19
N ALA A 1001 14.80 -1.91 -18.13
CA ALA A 1001 13.81 -0.99 -18.66
C ALA A 1001 13.76 -1.03 -20.19
N ALA A 1002 12.59 -1.32 -20.76
CA ALA A 1002 12.41 -1.31 -22.21
C ALA A 1002 12.48 0.12 -22.83
N PRO A 1003 12.86 0.27 -24.12
CA PRO A 1003 12.91 1.56 -24.81
C PRO A 1003 11.60 2.35 -24.74
N HIS A 1004 11.66 3.66 -24.49
CA HIS A 1004 10.47 4.48 -24.30
C HIS A 1004 9.63 4.59 -25.58
N LYS A 1005 8.29 4.57 -25.42
CA LYS A 1005 7.28 4.52 -26.50
C LYS A 1005 7.38 5.62 -27.58
N ALA A 1006 8.16 6.69 -27.36
CA ALA A 1006 8.47 7.69 -28.38
C ALA A 1006 9.63 7.28 -29.30
N MET A 1007 10.63 6.57 -28.78
CA MET A 1007 11.82 6.10 -29.51
C MET A 1007 11.44 5.09 -30.60
N HIS A 1008 10.47 4.20 -30.35
CA HIS A 1008 9.89 3.29 -31.36
C HIS A 1008 9.33 3.98 -32.62
N LYS A 1009 9.10 5.30 -32.60
CA LYS A 1009 8.72 6.08 -33.80
C LYS A 1009 9.91 6.49 -34.66
N ARG A 1010 11.10 6.64 -34.06
CA ARG A 1010 12.37 7.00 -34.70
C ARG A 1010 13.27 5.81 -34.99
N ALA A 1011 13.23 4.77 -34.17
CA ALA A 1011 14.05 3.57 -34.27
C ALA A 1011 13.21 2.31 -34.46
N SER A 1012 13.86 1.28 -34.99
CA SER A 1012 13.49 -0.13 -34.87
C SER A 1012 14.47 -0.81 -33.92
N PHE A 1013 13.97 -1.75 -33.12
CA PHE A 1013 14.78 -2.54 -32.19
C PHE A 1013 14.76 -3.99 -32.63
N GLU A 1014 15.91 -4.63 -32.55
CA GLU A 1014 16.09 -6.06 -32.77
C GLU A 1014 16.81 -6.64 -31.54
N LYS A 1015 16.30 -7.75 -30.99
CA LYS A 1015 16.92 -8.46 -29.87
C LYS A 1015 17.71 -9.63 -30.45
N VAL A 1016 19.02 -9.58 -30.32
CA VAL A 1016 19.98 -10.61 -30.75
C VAL A 1016 20.50 -11.31 -29.50
N MET A 1017 20.71 -12.62 -29.55
CA MET A 1017 21.38 -13.34 -28.45
C MET A 1017 22.87 -13.46 -28.78
N VAL A 1018 23.73 -13.06 -27.85
CA VAL A 1018 25.20 -13.05 -27.98
C VAL A 1018 25.78 -13.62 -26.69
N ALA A 1019 26.67 -14.61 -26.76
CA ALA A 1019 27.20 -15.33 -25.58
C ALA A 1019 26.13 -15.82 -24.58
N GLY A 1020 24.90 -16.07 -25.05
CA GLY A 1020 23.74 -16.41 -24.20
C GLY A 1020 22.94 -15.21 -23.67
N TYR A 1021 23.49 -14.00 -23.73
CA TYR A 1021 22.90 -12.76 -23.21
C TYR A 1021 22.07 -11.98 -24.24
N PRO A 1022 21.08 -11.18 -23.78
CA PRO A 1022 20.26 -10.33 -24.63
C PRO A 1022 21.00 -9.05 -25.06
N VAL A 1023 21.16 -8.85 -26.37
CA VAL A 1023 21.71 -7.60 -26.93
C VAL A 1023 20.65 -6.90 -27.78
N ILE A 1024 20.35 -5.65 -27.46
CA ILE A 1024 19.35 -4.82 -28.15
C ILE A 1024 20.05 -3.93 -29.17
N VAL A 1025 19.78 -4.16 -30.45
CA VAL A 1025 20.26 -3.33 -31.56
C VAL A 1025 19.19 -2.29 -31.92
N ALA A 1026 19.43 -1.03 -31.56
CA ALA A 1026 18.59 0.11 -31.91
C ALA A 1026 19.07 0.72 -33.23
N ARG A 1027 18.34 0.48 -34.33
CA ARG A 1027 18.63 1.07 -35.65
C ARG A 1027 17.69 2.25 -35.96
N PRO A 1028 18.20 3.40 -36.44
CA PRO A 1028 17.37 4.54 -36.82
C PRO A 1028 16.62 4.28 -38.12
N LYS A 1029 15.32 4.62 -38.15
CA LYS A 1029 14.46 4.52 -39.34
C LYS A 1029 14.84 5.58 -40.37
N ALA A 1030 14.50 5.31 -41.63
CA ALA A 1030 14.98 5.98 -42.86
C ALA A 1030 15.05 7.53 -42.87
N ALA A 1031 14.30 8.24 -42.02
CA ALA A 1031 14.40 9.69 -41.87
C ALA A 1031 15.64 10.18 -41.09
N LEU A 1032 16.38 9.27 -40.44
CA LEU A 1032 17.57 9.53 -39.63
C LEU A 1032 18.81 8.72 -40.08
N THR A 1033 18.65 7.80 -41.04
CA THR A 1033 19.72 6.92 -41.52
C THR A 1033 20.70 7.68 -42.41
N ARG A 1034 22.01 7.55 -42.16
CA ARG A 1034 23.10 8.15 -42.95
C ARG A 1034 24.06 7.04 -43.40
N ALA A 1035 24.66 7.16 -44.58
CA ALA A 1035 25.57 6.14 -45.12
C ALA A 1035 26.94 6.10 -44.41
N ASP A 1036 27.26 7.16 -43.67
CA ASP A 1036 28.49 7.41 -42.92
C ASP A 1036 28.30 7.34 -41.39
N ALA A 1037 27.10 6.94 -40.95
CA ALA A 1037 26.73 6.91 -39.53
C ALA A 1037 27.64 5.98 -38.71
N PRO A 1038 28.08 6.40 -37.51
CA PRO A 1038 28.85 5.54 -36.64
C PRO A 1038 27.98 4.44 -36.02
N VAL A 1039 28.62 3.36 -35.60
CA VAL A 1039 28.06 2.38 -34.67
C VAL A 1039 28.52 2.75 -33.26
N VAL A 1040 27.67 2.58 -32.26
CA VAL A 1040 28.04 2.80 -30.85
C VAL A 1040 27.65 1.56 -30.05
N VAL A 1041 28.62 0.94 -29.37
CA VAL A 1041 28.33 0.02 -28.27
C VAL A 1041 28.13 0.88 -27.02
N HIS A 1042 27.05 0.66 -26.27
CA HIS A 1042 26.80 1.36 -25.01
C HIS A 1042 26.51 0.36 -23.89
N TRP A 1043 27.46 0.28 -22.96
CA TRP A 1043 27.35 -0.45 -21.70
C TRP A 1043 26.72 0.45 -20.63
N HIS A 1044 25.66 0.00 -19.97
CA HIS A 1044 24.96 0.81 -18.96
C HIS A 1044 25.67 0.78 -17.60
N GLY A 1045 25.54 1.86 -16.84
CA GLY A 1045 25.95 1.94 -15.44
C GLY A 1045 25.01 1.21 -14.48
N GLY A 1046 25.17 1.49 -13.18
CA GLY A 1046 24.43 0.83 -12.10
C GLY A 1046 25.29 0.02 -11.12
N ALA A 1047 26.57 0.37 -10.96
CA ALA A 1047 27.52 -0.32 -10.05
C ALA A 1047 27.62 -1.85 -10.27
N TYR A 1048 27.42 -2.34 -11.50
CA TYR A 1048 27.36 -3.77 -11.89
C TYR A 1048 26.22 -4.60 -11.25
N VAL A 1049 25.46 -4.02 -10.32
CA VAL A 1049 24.40 -4.69 -9.52
C VAL A 1049 22.98 -4.19 -9.85
N ASN A 1050 22.84 -3.10 -10.62
CA ASN A 1050 21.55 -2.54 -11.06
C ASN A 1050 21.37 -2.62 -12.58
N PRO A 1051 20.15 -2.93 -13.07
CA PRO A 1051 19.85 -3.04 -14.50
C PRO A 1051 19.66 -1.68 -15.19
N MET A 1052 19.72 -1.69 -16.52
CA MET A 1052 19.52 -0.51 -17.36
C MET A 1052 18.17 0.20 -17.08
N THR A 1053 18.22 1.41 -16.53
CA THR A 1053 17.04 2.26 -16.34
C THR A 1053 16.62 3.03 -17.62
N THR A 1054 15.40 3.59 -17.61
CA THR A 1054 14.88 4.48 -18.69
C THR A 1054 15.75 5.72 -18.95
N VAL A 1055 16.63 6.12 -18.01
CA VAL A 1055 17.52 7.27 -18.18
C VAL A 1055 18.56 7.01 -19.29
N HIS A 1056 19.17 5.83 -19.32
CA HIS A 1056 20.09 5.41 -20.40
C HIS A 1056 19.39 5.46 -21.77
N TRP A 1057 18.17 4.94 -21.90
CA TRP A 1057 17.41 5.02 -23.16
C TRP A 1057 17.16 6.45 -23.64
N ARG A 1058 17.02 7.44 -22.73
CA ARG A 1058 16.93 8.86 -23.13
C ARG A 1058 18.25 9.37 -23.70
N TRP A 1059 19.39 9.00 -23.12
CA TRP A 1059 20.69 9.34 -23.65
C TRP A 1059 20.92 8.70 -25.04
N ILE A 1060 20.59 7.41 -25.20
CA ILE A 1060 20.68 6.70 -26.49
C ILE A 1060 19.81 7.38 -27.55
N ASP A 1061 18.53 7.65 -27.26
CA ASP A 1061 17.62 8.35 -28.17
C ASP A 1061 18.12 9.76 -28.50
N ALA A 1062 18.73 10.47 -27.54
CA ALA A 1062 19.30 11.79 -27.72
C ALA A 1062 20.63 11.79 -28.53
N LEU A 1063 21.41 10.71 -28.45
CA LEU A 1063 22.60 10.47 -29.27
C LEU A 1063 22.19 10.09 -30.70
N MET A 1064 21.35 9.07 -30.87
CA MET A 1064 20.83 8.61 -32.17
C MET A 1064 20.19 9.75 -32.99
N GLN A 1065 19.43 10.65 -32.35
CA GLN A 1065 18.83 11.80 -33.02
C GLN A 1065 19.84 12.83 -33.55
N ARG A 1066 21.07 12.84 -33.04
CA ARG A 1066 22.15 13.76 -33.42
C ARG A 1066 23.13 13.13 -34.41
N THR A 1067 23.50 11.87 -34.18
CA THR A 1067 24.50 11.14 -35.00
C THR A 1067 23.88 10.41 -36.19
N GLY A 1068 22.64 9.93 -36.06
CA GLY A 1068 22.08 8.91 -36.95
C GLY A 1068 22.67 7.52 -36.70
N ALA A 1069 23.32 7.28 -35.56
CA ALA A 1069 24.00 6.03 -35.23
C ALA A 1069 23.06 4.83 -35.09
N THR A 1070 23.58 3.64 -35.41
CA THR A 1070 23.07 2.38 -34.84
C THR A 1070 23.71 2.18 -33.47
N VAL A 1071 22.90 1.90 -32.45
CA VAL A 1071 23.40 1.65 -31.09
C VAL A 1071 23.16 0.19 -30.71
N VAL A 1072 24.21 -0.47 -30.24
CA VAL A 1072 24.21 -1.84 -29.72
C VAL A 1072 24.26 -1.73 -28.19
N VAL A 1073 23.28 -2.31 -27.52
CA VAL A 1073 23.08 -2.20 -26.07
C VAL A 1073 23.09 -3.60 -25.47
N PRO A 1074 24.18 -4.03 -24.82
CA PRO A 1074 24.24 -5.34 -24.19
C PRO A 1074 23.56 -5.31 -22.81
N GLY A 1075 22.58 -6.19 -22.59
CA GLY A 1075 22.12 -6.54 -21.26
C GLY A 1075 23.04 -7.62 -20.70
N TYR A 1076 24.03 -7.21 -19.91
CA TYR A 1076 25.00 -8.11 -19.28
C TYR A 1076 24.45 -8.68 -17.96
N GLY A 1077 25.00 -9.81 -17.52
CA GLY A 1077 24.66 -10.39 -16.21
C GLY A 1077 25.11 -9.47 -15.07
N LEU A 1078 24.28 -9.32 -14.03
CA LEU A 1078 24.58 -8.46 -12.90
C LEU A 1078 25.18 -9.25 -11.74
N ALA A 1079 26.07 -8.62 -10.97
CA ALA A 1079 26.58 -9.18 -9.72
C ALA A 1079 25.48 -9.20 -8.63
N PRO A 1080 25.48 -10.12 -7.67
CA PRO A 1080 26.45 -11.21 -7.46
C PRO A 1080 26.19 -12.45 -8.32
N ASP A 1081 25.07 -12.50 -9.06
CA ASP A 1081 24.66 -13.67 -9.85
C ASP A 1081 25.62 -13.98 -11.02
N HIS A 1082 26.31 -12.94 -11.51
CA HIS A 1082 27.24 -12.99 -12.63
C HIS A 1082 28.49 -12.13 -12.36
N THR A 1083 29.61 -12.49 -13.00
CA THR A 1083 30.92 -11.84 -12.79
C THR A 1083 31.46 -11.17 -14.06
N VAL A 1084 32.54 -10.40 -13.90
CA VAL A 1084 33.24 -9.72 -15.00
C VAL A 1084 33.64 -10.66 -16.14
N ASP A 1085 33.97 -11.93 -15.87
CA ASP A 1085 34.42 -12.88 -16.89
C ASP A 1085 33.34 -13.18 -17.94
N GLU A 1086 32.09 -13.39 -17.51
CA GLU A 1086 30.93 -13.60 -18.39
C GLU A 1086 30.62 -12.33 -19.21
N ALA A 1087 30.83 -11.15 -18.62
CA ALA A 1087 30.67 -9.87 -19.31
C ALA A 1087 31.77 -9.61 -20.35
N LEU A 1088 32.99 -10.12 -20.15
CA LEU A 1088 34.07 -10.07 -21.15
C LEU A 1088 33.80 -11.04 -22.32
N GLU A 1089 33.27 -12.24 -22.07
CA GLU A 1089 32.83 -13.14 -23.16
C GLU A 1089 31.70 -12.51 -24.00
N LEU A 1090 30.75 -11.84 -23.33
CA LEU A 1090 29.75 -11.03 -24.02
C LEU A 1090 30.37 -9.87 -24.80
N ALA A 1091 31.39 -9.20 -24.25
CA ALA A 1091 32.04 -8.05 -24.88
C ALA A 1091 32.72 -8.41 -26.21
N ASP A 1092 33.36 -9.58 -26.31
CA ASP A 1092 33.95 -10.05 -27.57
C ASP A 1092 32.87 -10.29 -28.65
N GLY A 1093 31.78 -10.96 -28.30
CA GLY A 1093 30.66 -11.19 -29.23
C GLY A 1093 29.90 -9.91 -29.62
N VAL A 1094 29.80 -8.95 -28.71
CA VAL A 1094 29.20 -7.61 -28.94
C VAL A 1094 30.04 -6.80 -29.92
N TRP A 1095 31.38 -6.94 -29.86
CA TRP A 1095 32.30 -6.28 -30.77
C TRP A 1095 32.10 -6.75 -32.22
N ASP A 1096 32.07 -8.06 -32.46
CA ASP A 1096 31.77 -8.64 -33.78
C ASP A 1096 30.40 -8.20 -34.31
N LEU A 1097 29.37 -8.24 -33.46
CA LEU A 1097 28.03 -7.76 -33.82
C LEU A 1097 28.02 -6.27 -34.20
N ALA A 1098 28.76 -5.43 -33.48
CA ALA A 1098 28.85 -4.00 -33.77
C ALA A 1098 29.54 -3.71 -35.11
N ARG A 1099 30.66 -4.38 -35.40
CA ARG A 1099 31.39 -4.26 -36.68
C ARG A 1099 30.54 -4.64 -37.88
N SER A 1100 29.61 -5.59 -37.72
CA SER A 1100 28.67 -5.99 -38.78
C SER A 1100 27.78 -4.85 -39.29
N PHE A 1101 27.58 -3.78 -38.49
CA PHE A 1101 26.77 -2.62 -38.87
C PHE A 1101 27.59 -1.46 -39.44
N GLY A 1102 28.92 -1.46 -39.34
CA GLY A 1102 29.78 -0.45 -39.97
C GLY A 1102 31.19 -0.33 -39.37
N PRO A 1103 32.15 0.22 -40.13
CA PRO A 1103 33.58 0.25 -39.76
C PRO A 1103 33.96 1.36 -38.76
N ARG A 1104 33.03 2.22 -38.33
CA ARG A 1104 33.26 3.30 -37.35
C ARG A 1104 32.54 2.96 -36.05
N VAL A 1105 33.09 2.02 -35.29
CA VAL A 1105 32.54 1.59 -34.00
C VAL A 1105 33.15 2.42 -32.87
N PHE A 1106 32.33 3.09 -32.07
CA PHE A 1106 32.72 3.70 -30.80
C PHE A 1106 32.26 2.82 -29.65
N LEU A 1107 33.04 2.75 -28.57
CA LEU A 1107 32.58 2.16 -27.31
C LEU A 1107 32.18 3.28 -26.35
N SER A 1108 31.18 3.04 -25.53
CA SER A 1108 30.67 4.02 -24.58
C SER A 1108 30.10 3.34 -23.34
N GLY A 1109 30.16 4.03 -22.22
CA GLY A 1109 29.45 3.61 -21.02
C GLY A 1109 29.48 4.68 -19.94
N ASP A 1110 28.61 4.50 -18.96
CA ASP A 1110 28.51 5.34 -17.77
C ASP A 1110 28.76 4.54 -16.50
N SER A 1111 29.30 5.17 -15.44
CA SER A 1111 29.55 4.50 -14.16
C SER A 1111 30.35 3.19 -14.36
N ALA A 1112 29.89 2.10 -13.76
CA ALA A 1112 30.33 0.71 -14.01
C ALA A 1112 30.45 0.33 -15.50
N GLY A 1113 29.47 0.68 -16.35
CA GLY A 1113 29.52 0.45 -17.79
C GLY A 1113 30.65 1.22 -18.48
N GLY A 1114 31.07 2.36 -17.91
CA GLY A 1114 32.27 3.08 -18.33
C GLY A 1114 33.57 2.32 -18.03
N GLY A 1115 33.62 1.60 -16.90
CA GLY A 1115 34.70 0.68 -16.57
C GLY A 1115 34.76 -0.52 -17.53
N LEU A 1116 33.62 -1.18 -17.77
CA LEU A 1116 33.52 -2.30 -18.72
C LEU A 1116 33.85 -1.88 -20.16
N ALA A 1117 33.46 -0.67 -20.59
CA ALA A 1117 33.84 -0.11 -21.89
C ALA A 1117 35.35 0.13 -22.03
N LEU A 1118 36.05 0.46 -20.92
CA LEU A 1118 37.51 0.55 -20.87
C LEU A 1118 38.17 -0.83 -20.90
N ALA A 1119 37.71 -1.78 -20.07
CA ALA A 1119 38.22 -3.14 -20.05
C ALA A 1119 38.11 -3.82 -21.43
N GLN A 1120 36.96 -3.65 -22.12
CA GLN A 1120 36.79 -4.08 -23.52
C GLN A 1120 37.81 -3.41 -24.46
N ALA A 1121 38.04 -2.09 -24.33
CA ALA A 1121 38.99 -1.38 -25.19
C ALA A 1121 40.44 -1.84 -24.98
N MET A 1122 40.83 -2.13 -23.73
CA MET A 1122 42.14 -2.67 -23.36
C MET A 1122 42.31 -4.09 -23.91
N ARG A 1123 41.32 -4.97 -23.70
CA ARG A 1123 41.28 -6.33 -24.25
C ARG A 1123 41.40 -6.37 -25.77
N LEU A 1124 40.68 -5.50 -26.49
CA LEU A 1124 40.74 -5.40 -27.96
C LEU A 1124 42.09 -4.88 -28.47
N ARG A 1125 42.73 -3.96 -27.73
CA ARG A 1125 44.12 -3.54 -28.01
C ARG A 1125 45.09 -4.71 -27.82
N ASP A 1126 44.99 -5.42 -26.70
CA ASP A 1126 45.94 -6.47 -26.32
C ASP A 1126 45.79 -7.72 -27.20
N ALA A 1127 44.66 -7.86 -27.90
CA ALA A 1127 44.43 -8.83 -28.97
C ALA A 1127 44.86 -8.35 -30.39
N ASP A 1128 45.38 -7.13 -30.53
CA ASP A 1128 45.75 -6.45 -31.79
C ASP A 1128 44.59 -6.26 -32.82
N ASP A 1129 43.33 -6.39 -32.40
CA ASP A 1129 42.14 -6.22 -33.26
C ASP A 1129 41.65 -4.76 -33.26
N PHE A 1130 42.55 -3.85 -33.64
CA PHE A 1130 42.36 -2.43 -33.39
C PHE A 1130 41.38 -1.75 -34.37
N GLY A 1131 40.10 -1.68 -34.00
CA GLY A 1131 39.04 -1.03 -34.79
C GLY A 1131 38.27 0.11 -34.11
N VAL A 1132 38.56 0.45 -32.85
CA VAL A 1132 37.73 1.38 -32.06
C VAL A 1132 37.99 2.83 -32.46
N ALA A 1133 36.96 3.53 -32.94
CA ALA A 1133 37.01 4.91 -33.42
C ALA A 1133 37.03 5.98 -32.29
N GLY A 1134 36.82 5.55 -31.05
CA GLY A 1134 36.97 6.34 -29.82
C GLY A 1134 36.12 5.82 -28.66
N LEU A 1135 36.46 6.24 -27.43
CA LEU A 1135 35.70 5.98 -26.21
C LEU A 1135 34.89 7.20 -25.78
N ILE A 1136 33.67 6.97 -25.27
CA ILE A 1136 32.79 8.00 -24.72
C ILE A 1136 32.35 7.57 -23.31
N LEU A 1137 33.04 8.11 -22.31
CA LEU A 1137 32.94 7.71 -20.91
C LEU A 1137 32.22 8.77 -20.07
N MET A 1138 31.34 8.34 -19.16
CA MET A 1138 30.49 9.22 -18.37
C MET A 1138 30.56 8.81 -16.89
N ALA A 1139 31.30 9.55 -16.07
CA ALA A 1139 31.66 9.14 -14.71
C ALA A 1139 32.19 7.68 -14.63
N PRO A 1140 33.21 7.30 -15.44
CA PRO A 1140 33.65 5.92 -15.52
C PRO A 1140 34.21 5.41 -14.19
N TRP A 1141 33.78 4.22 -13.77
CA TRP A 1141 34.35 3.56 -12.60
C TRP A 1141 35.67 2.89 -13.00
N VAL A 1142 36.77 3.63 -12.84
CA VAL A 1142 38.12 3.21 -13.25
C VAL A 1142 38.89 2.45 -12.17
N ASP A 1143 38.62 2.73 -10.90
CA ASP A 1143 39.15 2.01 -9.73
C ASP A 1143 37.98 1.56 -8.85
N THR A 1144 37.74 0.25 -8.76
CA THR A 1144 36.67 -0.34 -7.95
C THR A 1144 37.11 -0.69 -6.52
N THR A 1145 38.36 -0.42 -6.14
CA THR A 1145 38.84 -0.62 -4.76
C THR A 1145 38.27 0.42 -3.81
N VAL A 1146 37.93 1.61 -4.31
CA VAL A 1146 37.47 2.76 -3.52
C VAL A 1146 38.48 3.10 -2.41
N THR A 1147 39.77 3.19 -2.77
CA THR A 1147 40.90 3.41 -1.83
C THR A 1147 41.56 4.79 -1.92
N ASN A 1148 41.27 5.59 -2.95
CA ASN A 1148 41.85 6.94 -3.05
C ASN A 1148 41.35 7.84 -1.89
N PRO A 1149 42.25 8.40 -1.06
CA PRO A 1149 41.86 9.17 0.12
C PRO A 1149 41.12 10.48 -0.20
N GLN A 1150 41.08 10.90 -1.47
CA GLN A 1150 40.27 12.04 -1.90
C GLN A 1150 38.77 11.71 -2.02
N ILE A 1151 38.39 10.44 -2.18
CA ILE A 1151 36.98 10.00 -2.31
C ILE A 1151 36.16 10.41 -1.06
N GLU A 1152 36.78 10.32 0.12
CA GLU A 1152 36.18 10.68 1.41
C GLU A 1152 35.62 12.12 1.43
N ALA A 1153 36.27 13.06 0.72
CA ALA A 1153 35.81 14.44 0.62
C ALA A 1153 34.53 14.63 -0.24
N TYR A 1154 34.06 13.56 -0.89
CA TYR A 1154 32.84 13.52 -1.71
C TYR A 1154 31.74 12.62 -1.12
N ARG A 1155 31.95 11.97 0.04
CA ARG A 1155 30.95 11.14 0.74
C ARG A 1155 29.62 11.88 0.93
N ASP A 1156 29.67 13.14 1.40
CA ASP A 1156 28.49 13.99 1.59
C ASP A 1156 27.99 14.71 0.32
N ALA A 1157 28.63 14.47 -0.84
CA ALA A 1157 28.41 15.23 -2.08
C ALA A 1157 27.81 14.39 -3.21
N ASP A 1158 28.19 13.12 -3.30
CA ASP A 1158 27.47 12.11 -4.07
C ASP A 1158 26.20 11.68 -3.29
N HIS A 1159 25.14 11.36 -4.02
CA HIS A 1159 23.84 10.92 -3.49
C HIS A 1159 23.26 9.80 -4.39
N MET A 1160 24.17 8.99 -4.96
CA MET A 1160 23.89 7.84 -5.81
C MET A 1160 24.85 6.67 -5.52
N LEU A 1161 26.07 6.96 -5.05
CA LEU A 1161 27.07 5.98 -4.63
C LEU A 1161 27.45 6.19 -3.15
N GLY A 1162 27.49 5.11 -2.37
CA GLY A 1162 28.10 5.05 -1.04
C GLY A 1162 29.35 4.17 -1.06
N THR A 1163 30.31 4.39 -0.15
CA THR A 1163 31.63 3.76 -0.21
C THR A 1163 31.60 2.25 -0.01
N ASP A 1164 30.74 1.77 0.89
CA ASP A 1164 30.84 0.41 1.41
C ASP A 1164 29.93 -0.57 0.65
N GLY A 1165 28.74 -0.13 0.20
CA GLY A 1165 27.99 -0.84 -0.84
C GLY A 1165 28.73 -0.87 -2.18
N ALA A 1166 29.48 0.17 -2.56
CA ALA A 1166 30.34 0.14 -3.74
C ALA A 1166 31.47 -0.91 -3.62
N ARG A 1167 32.12 -1.02 -2.45
CA ARG A 1167 33.11 -2.08 -2.18
C ARG A 1167 32.50 -3.49 -2.24
N ALA A 1168 31.28 -3.67 -1.73
CA ALA A 1168 30.57 -4.95 -1.86
C ALA A 1168 30.31 -5.33 -3.31
N ALA A 1169 29.69 -4.42 -4.08
CA ALA A 1169 29.43 -4.59 -5.50
C ALA A 1169 30.71 -4.89 -6.31
N ALA A 1170 31.82 -4.22 -6.00
CA ALA A 1170 33.12 -4.45 -6.63
C ALA A 1170 33.67 -5.87 -6.37
N ARG A 1171 33.59 -6.37 -5.12
CA ARG A 1171 34.01 -7.74 -4.78
C ARG A 1171 33.17 -8.78 -5.51
N TRP A 1172 31.84 -8.61 -5.52
CA TRP A 1172 30.94 -9.54 -6.20
C TRP A 1172 31.18 -9.55 -7.72
N TRP A 1173 31.42 -8.38 -8.34
CA TRP A 1173 31.73 -8.27 -9.77
C TRP A 1173 33.07 -8.90 -10.15
N ALA A 1174 34.09 -8.74 -9.30
CA ALA A 1174 35.40 -9.37 -9.50
C ALA A 1174 35.33 -10.92 -9.43
N GLY A 1175 34.41 -11.46 -8.63
CA GLY A 1175 34.20 -12.90 -8.49
C GLY A 1175 35.42 -13.60 -7.89
N THR A 1176 36.18 -14.31 -8.73
CA THR A 1176 37.43 -14.99 -8.34
C THR A 1176 38.70 -14.19 -8.69
N ARG A 1177 38.57 -13.03 -9.33
CA ARG A 1177 39.68 -12.10 -9.61
C ARG A 1177 39.95 -11.18 -8.41
N ASP A 1178 41.15 -10.62 -8.39
CA ASP A 1178 41.47 -9.52 -7.49
C ASP A 1178 40.75 -8.24 -7.96
N VAL A 1179 40.31 -7.38 -7.03
CA VAL A 1179 39.66 -6.10 -7.36
C VAL A 1179 40.60 -5.10 -8.05
N THR A 1180 41.92 -5.32 -7.98
CA THR A 1180 42.95 -4.57 -8.72
C THR A 1180 43.27 -5.15 -10.11
N ASP A 1181 42.60 -6.23 -10.53
CA ASP A 1181 42.73 -6.76 -11.90
C ASP A 1181 42.35 -5.69 -12.92
N PRO A 1182 43.18 -5.40 -13.95
CA PRO A 1182 42.90 -4.41 -14.99
C PRO A 1182 41.55 -4.55 -15.72
N MET A 1183 40.91 -5.72 -15.71
CA MET A 1183 39.59 -5.92 -16.28
C MET A 1183 38.43 -5.59 -15.31
N VAL A 1184 38.71 -5.57 -14.01
CA VAL A 1184 37.79 -5.12 -12.94
C VAL A 1184 37.96 -3.62 -12.71
N SER A 1185 39.22 -3.19 -12.53
CA SER A 1185 39.64 -1.80 -12.28
C SER A 1185 40.63 -1.33 -13.36
N PRO A 1186 40.14 -0.75 -14.48
CA PRO A 1186 40.96 -0.26 -15.59
C PRO A 1186 42.11 0.69 -15.23
N ALA A 1187 42.07 1.36 -14.08
CA ALA A 1187 43.14 2.25 -13.60
C ALA A 1187 44.47 1.53 -13.28
N PHE A 1188 44.46 0.21 -13.03
CA PHE A 1188 45.69 -0.56 -12.76
C PHE A 1188 46.30 -1.18 -14.03
N GLY A 1189 45.63 -1.07 -15.18
CA GLY A 1189 46.12 -1.60 -16.45
C GLY A 1189 46.91 -0.60 -17.28
N ASP A 1190 47.67 -1.10 -18.25
CA ASP A 1190 48.32 -0.24 -19.24
C ASP A 1190 47.27 0.54 -20.04
N VAL A 1191 47.37 1.87 -20.06
CA VAL A 1191 46.50 2.77 -20.85
C VAL A 1191 47.11 3.20 -22.19
N ARG A 1192 48.36 2.82 -22.47
CA ARG A 1192 49.03 3.17 -23.74
C ARG A 1192 48.34 2.51 -24.92
N GLY A 1193 48.34 3.19 -26.06
CA GLY A 1193 47.71 2.70 -27.29
C GLY A 1193 46.18 2.62 -27.24
N LEU A 1194 45.52 3.06 -26.16
CA LEU A 1194 44.06 3.22 -26.17
C LEU A 1194 43.62 4.24 -27.24
N PRO A 1195 42.43 4.06 -27.82
CA PRO A 1195 41.91 5.01 -28.81
C PRO A 1195 41.55 6.34 -28.15
N ARG A 1196 41.35 7.37 -28.98
CA ARG A 1196 40.94 8.70 -28.51
C ARG A 1196 39.74 8.62 -27.56
N THR A 1197 39.78 9.36 -26.46
CA THR A 1197 38.85 9.22 -25.34
C THR A 1197 38.20 10.55 -24.98
N PHE A 1198 36.87 10.53 -24.82
CA PHE A 1198 36.08 11.66 -24.35
C PHE A 1198 35.45 11.32 -23.00
N VAL A 1199 35.75 12.12 -21.97
CA VAL A 1199 35.26 11.93 -20.60
C VAL A 1199 34.28 13.04 -20.22
N LEU A 1200 33.18 12.67 -19.58
CA LEU A 1200 32.17 13.56 -19.00
C LEU A 1200 32.06 13.26 -17.51
N GLN A 1201 32.31 14.26 -16.66
CA GLN A 1201 32.49 14.07 -15.22
C GLN A 1201 31.73 15.13 -14.40
N GLY A 1202 31.07 14.74 -13.30
CA GLY A 1202 30.51 15.65 -12.30
C GLY A 1202 31.52 15.96 -11.18
N ASP A 1203 31.36 17.09 -10.46
CA ASP A 1203 32.13 17.39 -9.23
C ASP A 1203 31.37 17.04 -7.93
N ARG A 1204 30.17 16.46 -8.05
CA ARG A 1204 29.32 15.90 -6.97
C ARG A 1204 29.15 14.41 -7.22
N ASP A 1205 30.28 13.75 -7.32
CA ASP A 1205 30.45 12.41 -7.86
C ASP A 1205 31.70 11.83 -7.21
N MET A 1206 31.57 10.74 -6.46
CA MET A 1206 32.69 10.21 -5.68
C MET A 1206 33.81 9.64 -6.56
N LEU A 1207 33.52 9.35 -7.83
CA LEU A 1207 34.51 8.88 -8.83
C LEU A 1207 35.30 10.03 -9.47
N TYR A 1208 35.04 11.29 -9.09
CA TYR A 1208 35.74 12.46 -9.61
C TYR A 1208 37.27 12.40 -9.44
N PRO A 1209 37.84 12.02 -8.27
CA PRO A 1209 39.29 12.00 -8.09
C PRO A 1209 39.97 11.00 -9.04
N ASP A 1210 39.51 9.75 -9.03
CA ASP A 1210 40.12 8.65 -9.81
C ASP A 1210 39.95 8.89 -11.31
N THR A 1211 38.78 9.37 -11.74
CA THR A 1211 38.57 9.77 -13.15
C THR A 1211 39.55 10.85 -13.58
N MET A 1212 39.85 11.83 -12.73
CA MET A 1212 40.79 12.90 -13.06
C MET A 1212 42.26 12.47 -13.00
N GLU A 1213 42.61 11.52 -12.11
CA GLU A 1213 43.94 10.90 -12.09
C GLU A 1213 44.17 10.00 -13.32
N PHE A 1214 43.15 9.23 -13.72
CA PHE A 1214 43.14 8.43 -14.95
C PHE A 1214 43.20 9.28 -16.22
N VAL A 1215 42.46 10.40 -16.28
CA VAL A 1215 42.58 11.40 -17.38
C VAL A 1215 43.99 11.98 -17.43
N ALA A 1216 44.63 12.23 -16.29
CA ALA A 1216 46.02 12.66 -16.28
C ALA A 1216 46.97 11.56 -16.77
N GLU A 1217 46.66 10.28 -16.55
CA GLU A 1217 47.45 9.16 -17.07
C GLU A 1217 47.29 8.95 -18.58
N LEU A 1218 46.07 8.98 -19.12
CA LEU A 1218 45.81 8.96 -20.56
C LEU A 1218 46.65 10.03 -21.30
N VAL A 1219 46.76 11.22 -20.71
CA VAL A 1219 47.61 12.32 -21.21
C VAL A 1219 49.11 11.99 -21.12
N ARG A 1220 49.59 11.42 -20.00
CA ARG A 1220 50.99 10.94 -19.86
C ARG A 1220 51.32 9.86 -20.89
N ALA A 1221 50.36 8.99 -21.20
CA ALA A 1221 50.45 7.92 -22.20
C ALA A 1221 50.24 8.40 -23.66
N ASN A 1222 50.06 9.71 -23.87
CA ASN A 1222 49.87 10.34 -25.18
C ASN A 1222 48.61 9.84 -25.94
N VAL A 1223 47.52 9.57 -25.21
CA VAL A 1223 46.19 9.32 -25.78
C VAL A 1223 45.47 10.66 -26.02
N ASP A 1224 44.86 10.83 -27.20
CA ASP A 1224 44.02 12.00 -27.52
C ASP A 1224 42.80 12.05 -26.58
N THR A 1225 42.83 12.97 -25.62
CA THR A 1225 41.91 12.98 -24.48
C THR A 1225 41.22 14.33 -24.34
N THR A 1226 39.88 14.34 -24.38
CA THR A 1226 39.05 15.51 -24.07
C THR A 1226 38.24 15.21 -22.81
N ALA A 1227 38.24 16.11 -21.83
CA ALA A 1227 37.49 15.92 -20.58
C ALA A 1227 36.58 17.12 -20.31
N VAL A 1228 35.32 16.89 -19.95
CA VAL A 1228 34.37 17.94 -19.58
C VAL A 1228 33.95 17.73 -18.13
N VAL A 1229 34.24 18.72 -17.27
CA VAL A 1229 33.92 18.68 -15.84
C VAL A 1229 32.74 19.62 -15.58
N CYS A 1230 31.67 19.10 -14.97
CA CYS A 1230 30.49 19.86 -14.60
C CYS A 1230 30.54 20.28 -13.12
N GLU A 1231 30.89 21.54 -12.87
CA GLU A 1231 30.92 22.18 -11.55
C GLU A 1231 29.49 22.33 -11.00
N GLY A 1232 29.19 21.70 -9.86
CA GLY A 1232 27.84 21.48 -9.31
C GLY A 1232 27.04 20.37 -10.02
N GLY A 1233 27.70 19.43 -10.68
CA GLY A 1233 27.09 18.33 -11.43
C GLY A 1233 27.12 16.99 -10.67
N PRO A 1234 25.98 16.27 -10.56
CA PRO A 1234 25.90 14.96 -9.88
C PRO A 1234 26.62 13.84 -10.64
N HIS A 1235 26.76 12.68 -9.98
CA HIS A 1235 27.11 11.42 -10.63
C HIS A 1235 26.30 11.19 -11.93
N VAL A 1236 26.98 10.69 -12.98
CA VAL A 1236 26.45 10.48 -14.34
C VAL A 1236 25.62 11.62 -14.95
N TYR A 1237 25.92 12.89 -14.63
CA TYR A 1237 25.16 14.07 -15.11
C TYR A 1237 24.90 14.08 -16.65
N ALA A 1238 25.80 13.49 -17.43
CA ALA A 1238 25.72 13.40 -18.89
C ALA A 1238 24.47 12.67 -19.40
N LEU A 1239 23.95 11.70 -18.65
CA LEU A 1239 22.71 11.00 -18.99
C LEU A 1239 21.46 11.87 -18.80
N MET A 1240 21.57 12.97 -18.03
CA MET A 1240 20.47 13.87 -17.69
C MET A 1240 20.12 14.83 -18.83
N VAL A 1241 20.06 14.34 -20.07
CA VAL A 1241 19.91 15.07 -21.36
C VAL A 1241 18.66 15.97 -21.51
N TRP A 1242 17.83 16.08 -20.47
CA TRP A 1242 16.78 17.10 -20.32
C TRP A 1242 17.30 18.43 -19.73
N SER A 1243 18.47 18.40 -19.07
CA SER A 1243 19.27 19.58 -18.72
C SER A 1243 19.82 20.25 -20.00
N SER A 1244 19.87 21.58 -20.01
CA SER A 1244 20.58 22.34 -21.04
C SER A 1244 22.09 22.04 -21.05
N ARG A 1245 22.72 21.92 -19.87
CA ARG A 1245 24.15 21.61 -19.71
C ARG A 1245 24.48 20.24 -20.28
N ALA A 1246 23.82 19.17 -19.82
CA ALA A 1246 24.02 17.82 -20.34
C ALA A 1246 23.73 17.71 -21.85
N SER A 1247 22.68 18.40 -22.34
CA SER A 1247 22.38 18.46 -23.78
C SER A 1247 23.48 19.14 -24.61
N GLU A 1248 23.99 20.29 -24.16
CA GLU A 1248 25.07 21.04 -24.83
C GLU A 1248 26.42 20.27 -24.83
N ASP A 1249 26.64 19.45 -23.80
CA ASP A 1249 27.85 18.63 -23.65
C ASP A 1249 27.75 17.35 -24.51
N LEU A 1250 26.56 16.74 -24.63
CA LEU A 1250 26.30 15.71 -25.64
C LEU A 1250 26.43 16.26 -27.08
N ASP A 1251 26.02 17.50 -27.34
CA ASP A 1251 26.34 18.18 -28.59
C ASP A 1251 27.86 18.39 -28.78
N HIS A 1252 28.67 18.42 -27.72
CA HIS A 1252 30.14 18.42 -27.82
C HIS A 1252 30.70 17.04 -28.14
N VAL A 1253 30.22 15.97 -27.51
CA VAL A 1253 30.54 14.57 -27.89
C VAL A 1253 30.29 14.35 -29.38
N VAL A 1254 29.12 14.77 -29.89
CA VAL A 1254 28.79 14.60 -31.32
C VAL A 1254 29.70 15.42 -32.24
N ARG A 1255 30.20 16.60 -31.81
CA ARG A 1255 31.24 17.33 -32.56
C ARG A 1255 32.62 16.65 -32.47
N TRP A 1256 32.90 15.88 -31.43
CA TRP A 1256 34.13 15.11 -31.29
C TRP A 1256 34.11 13.80 -32.10
N MET A 1257 33.00 13.04 -32.08
CA MET A 1257 32.82 11.82 -32.91
C MET A 1257 32.92 12.09 -34.43
N ASN A 1258 32.63 13.32 -34.85
CA ASN A 1258 32.68 13.78 -36.25
C ASN A 1258 33.96 14.56 -36.60
N ARG A 1259 34.91 14.69 -35.66
CA ARG A 1259 36.31 14.96 -35.96
C ARG A 1259 37.02 13.64 -36.30
#